data_AF-A0A0A3A1P2-F1
#
_entry.id   AF-A0A0A3A1P2-F1
#
_cell.length_a   1.000
_cell.length_b   1.000
_cell.length_c   1.000
_cell.angle_alpha   90.00
_cell.angle_beta   90.00
_cell.angle_gamma   90.00
#
_symmetry.space_group_name_H-M   'P 1'
#
loop_
_entity.id
_entity.type
_entity.pdbx_description
1 polymer ?
#
loop_
_entity_poly.entity_id
_entity_poly.type
_entity_poly.pdbx_seq_one_letter_code
_entity_poly.pdbx_strand_id
1 'polypeptide(L)'
;MKTSLSLISLAILSSSAVANNIDVNALPKNHQLTQGEASISQNNNAMTIDQKSDRVSIDWESFNIGKQASVTFNQPASSSIAYNRVTGADVSTIQGKLNANGRVFLSNPNGVIFTKDAQVNVGAILATTKEVEKLADKPKYSYSRDEASFKRKKEQEGEIRNEGVIQAEEAIYLVGDKVANNGKLHLTGNPEEVIKLNYSGNLDGIAVKNKTVLLGAGDSFTFDLANFSISLTGKQVAGLIENKGAIISNDRILLTAKGEDQLKHSAVNNSGLLEANDIAIEGGKIVLTEQSDIRYGKDSRNGATLKITQTGKDKDASIKIGGKITALAQTGNVKQATYHHNDRFQSGKMARDEQGKILYTADKKTIAKAEQSENGLIGDDGKLYANQSDVVFVISAKNGGYQTDRRGYSPEFNQKFEALRLPYRDERILEISYNEKNGKLSDIKIIKRNNNLDSINSKIADILEEKIRAKDYSFFKKNELDSLTAKVIEEQKQELINKLGINDQQLSLLSGDQTVKVGERVYTAPAVYLLKSNVTQLLKEVQQNKPDAKFEDLTLLASILNNRRPVSQGIDNSKTKTGFLNDEKKQIYPLMVSQSLAEKLKQNIALPLTTISTQTQLEIQNAEFNHIEGGKHNVMILANNSKDNEATIRLQRSHINLGGGAFGIGSTTGFVPLQENILQVKQENGQLISLYNVTGTSLKQKTLNELLKNIKFYDFDSKFQTKDNQQISLPELWTQFVENPTIQNKNVENANFYTFVKENFKAFVQDKLVTVPTQVDTVLSRSTFSDGSAINSNWKKIEVAKQATNIPGLTAHQYAPFNVELNEVTFQKSKDFIIADGFKTVQLNKVTSKDEIGIYINAGNQRSYFSKETNLSENVKKQGYEYLIANLEERITRGNFSVLNERYDFNQYNWDVNNTPFTRKLAHSERASRAANRELNRAFAEWVGDATSQRSHIDGTKITIRDSQLNSKDGFMHLLAKDVDIQNSHLTVNYARPLYDDFMPKASKIGINAKNIRLDHSHLFVSGEDKLNTSAMPGAAGIFLIGDVVGKNSSIYAKTYQGYSIRTSGKTTLSGESSAKDLRITVIHTGPYPKDSGSVFGANSADYFIEGIGFDVGDIIQRDEKGNVISGTTLSNLEFNIFAPNGARAFKSYDNSSKDYVPNIKVMKSAIFNYFERPRIVSLASNVVTGKSQALSLRDMLRNIDQIQGVKASNLGLQQASNTNLPTSLNQIDNIIQNVSLPEERSEVEICDASSQECSTLPSKMNGKVSVGEIL
;
A
#
# COMPACT_ATOMS: atom_id res chain seq x y z
N MET A 1 34.24 111.68 17.70
CA MET A 1 34.20 111.05 19.04
C MET A 1 34.26 109.53 18.84
N LYS A 2 35.41 108.90 19.16
CA LYS A 2 35.57 107.86 20.21
C LYS A 2 34.52 106.72 20.08
N THR A 3 34.81 105.43 19.88
CA THR A 3 35.99 104.61 20.25
C THR A 3 35.83 103.16 19.74
N SER A 4 36.95 102.54 19.32
CA SER A 4 37.39 101.12 19.52
C SER A 4 36.67 99.95 18.81
N LEU A 5 37.29 99.31 17.79
CA LEU A 5 38.04 98.01 17.79
C LEU A 5 37.20 96.76 18.19
N SER A 6 37.08 95.68 17.40
CA SER A 6 38.15 94.77 16.95
C SER A 6 37.67 93.79 15.85
N LEU A 7 38.58 93.44 14.93
CA LEU A 7 38.49 92.46 13.84
C LEU A 7 38.33 91.00 14.30
N ILE A 8 37.59 90.18 13.53
CA ILE A 8 38.02 88.86 13.00
C ILE A 8 37.43 88.70 11.58
N SER A 9 38.28 88.38 10.60
CA SER A 9 37.93 88.11 9.20
C SER A 9 37.47 86.66 8.99
N LEU A 10 36.48 86.41 8.12
CA LEU A 10 36.37 85.14 7.40
C LEU A 10 35.65 85.33 6.05
N ALA A 11 36.31 84.87 4.98
CA ALA A 11 35.89 85.02 3.59
C ALA A 11 34.58 84.24 3.28
N ILE A 12 33.65 84.91 2.59
CA ILE A 12 32.43 84.29 2.05
C ILE A 12 32.75 83.75 0.65
N LEU A 13 32.96 82.44 0.55
CA LEU A 13 32.86 81.70 -0.71
C LEU A 13 31.38 81.34 -0.93
N SER A 14 30.73 82.04 -1.86
CA SER A 14 29.41 81.72 -2.36
C SER A 14 29.47 80.50 -3.29
N SER A 15 29.31 79.31 -2.74
CA SER A 15 29.03 78.09 -3.49
C SER A 15 27.51 77.98 -3.70
N SER A 16 27.05 78.21 -4.93
CA SER A 16 25.69 77.89 -5.36
C SER A 16 25.48 76.38 -5.26
N ALA A 17 24.83 75.93 -4.19
CA ALA A 17 24.31 74.57 -4.11
C ALA A 17 23.22 74.40 -5.17
N VAL A 18 23.46 73.55 -6.16
CA VAL A 18 22.42 73.03 -7.05
C VAL A 18 21.47 72.23 -6.16
N ALA A 19 20.32 72.82 -5.82
CA ALA A 19 19.24 72.08 -5.21
C ALA A 19 18.76 71.04 -6.24
N ASN A 20 18.96 69.75 -5.96
CA ASN A 20 18.36 68.67 -6.72
C ASN A 20 16.83 68.82 -6.59
N ASN A 21 16.18 69.37 -7.63
CA ASN A 21 14.73 69.37 -7.72
C ASN A 21 14.26 67.91 -7.76
N ILE A 22 13.54 67.51 -6.73
CA ILE A 22 12.86 66.22 -6.65
C ILE A 22 11.86 66.19 -7.81
N ASP A 23 11.88 65.14 -8.64
CA ASP A 23 10.81 64.93 -9.62
C ASP A 23 9.50 64.96 -8.84
N VAL A 24 8.62 65.91 -9.20
CA VAL A 24 7.38 66.15 -8.48
C VAL A 24 6.54 64.87 -8.38
N ASN A 25 6.72 63.89 -9.26
CA ASN A 25 6.01 62.61 -9.27
C ASN A 25 6.77 61.45 -8.58
N ALA A 26 7.86 61.72 -7.86
CA ALA A 26 8.72 60.70 -7.27
C ALA A 26 8.15 60.01 -6.01
N LEU A 27 7.10 60.56 -5.38
CA LEU A 27 6.50 60.04 -4.15
C LEU A 27 4.97 60.04 -4.22
N PRO A 28 4.27 59.25 -3.36
CA PRO A 28 2.81 59.29 -3.27
C PRO A 28 2.27 60.68 -2.91
N LYS A 29 1.07 61.04 -3.40
CA LYS A 29 0.49 62.40 -3.27
C LYS A 29 -0.93 62.42 -2.75
N ASN A 30 -1.27 63.52 -2.07
CA ASN A 30 -2.62 63.89 -1.67
C ASN A 30 -3.33 62.75 -0.93
N HIS A 31 -2.75 62.37 0.22
CA HIS A 31 -3.31 61.32 1.06
C HIS A 31 -4.54 61.80 1.82
N GLN A 32 -5.46 60.88 2.06
CA GLN A 32 -6.56 61.02 3.01
C GLN A 32 -6.66 59.75 3.85
N LEU A 33 -6.52 59.89 5.17
CA LEU A 33 -6.79 58.79 6.11
C LEU A 33 -8.29 58.53 6.17
N THR A 34 -8.72 57.34 5.74
CA THR A 34 -10.14 56.93 5.73
C THR A 34 -10.48 55.99 6.89
N GLN A 35 -9.48 55.33 7.47
CA GLN A 35 -9.61 54.46 8.64
C GLN A 35 -8.28 54.29 9.37
N GLY A 36 -8.32 54.15 10.70
CA GLY A 36 -7.13 53.96 11.54
C GLY A 36 -6.33 55.24 11.76
N GLU A 37 -5.13 55.10 12.34
CA GLU A 37 -4.26 56.20 12.72
C GLU A 37 -2.85 55.99 12.14
N ALA A 38 -2.34 57.00 11.45
CA ALA A 38 -0.96 57.06 10.99
C ALA A 38 -0.49 58.51 10.86
N SER A 39 0.81 58.75 11.00
CA SER A 39 1.44 60.03 10.65
C SER A 39 2.37 59.84 9.45
N ILE A 40 2.28 60.74 8.47
CA ILE A 40 3.06 60.69 7.24
C ILE A 40 4.04 61.84 7.25
N SER A 41 5.33 61.53 7.07
CA SER A 41 6.41 62.51 6.98
C SER A 41 7.22 62.28 5.71
N GLN A 42 7.77 63.36 5.16
CA GLN A 42 8.61 63.31 3.97
C GLN A 42 9.93 64.04 4.27
N ASN A 43 11.05 63.40 3.95
CA ASN A 43 12.38 63.98 3.97
C ASN A 43 13.05 63.75 2.61
N ASN A 44 13.13 64.81 1.81
CA ASN A 44 13.57 64.74 0.41
C ASN A 44 12.80 63.66 -0.37
N ASN A 45 13.53 62.65 -0.85
CA ASN A 45 13.05 61.55 -1.69
C ASN A 45 12.51 60.38 -0.84
N ALA A 46 12.50 60.51 0.49
CA ALA A 46 12.08 59.46 1.40
C ALA A 46 10.77 59.86 2.11
N MET A 47 9.76 59.00 2.04
CA MET A 47 8.52 59.12 2.79
C MET A 47 8.46 58.04 3.87
N THR A 48 8.10 58.43 5.09
CA THR A 48 7.90 57.53 6.23
C THR A 48 6.47 57.63 6.71
N ILE A 49 5.81 56.48 6.87
CA ILE A 49 4.43 56.34 7.33
C ILE A 49 4.47 55.59 8.65
N ASP A 50 4.33 56.32 9.74
CA ASP A 50 4.31 55.78 11.10
C ASP A 50 2.87 55.43 11.48
N GLN A 51 2.48 54.19 11.20
CA GLN A 51 1.17 53.63 11.51
C GLN A 51 1.06 53.35 13.01
N LYS A 52 -0.06 53.75 13.63
CA LYS A 52 -0.32 53.59 15.07
C LYS A 52 -1.37 52.52 15.36
N SER A 53 -2.33 52.31 14.47
CA SER A 53 -3.36 51.27 14.60
C SER A 53 -2.98 49.96 13.90
N ASP A 54 -3.59 48.84 14.30
CA ASP A 54 -3.39 47.52 13.66
C ASP A 54 -3.73 47.51 12.17
N ARG A 55 -4.72 48.32 11.76
CA ARG A 55 -5.14 48.53 10.37
C ARG A 55 -5.24 50.01 10.10
N VAL A 56 -4.73 50.45 8.95
CA VAL A 56 -4.94 51.80 8.43
C VAL A 56 -5.38 51.72 6.97
N SER A 57 -6.33 52.56 6.57
CA SER A 57 -6.73 52.77 5.17
C SER A 57 -6.41 54.20 4.77
N ILE A 58 -5.68 54.36 3.67
CA ILE A 58 -5.18 55.62 3.15
C ILE A 58 -5.56 55.70 1.68
N ASP A 59 -6.40 56.67 1.34
CA ASP A 59 -6.70 57.02 -0.03
C ASP A 59 -5.61 57.97 -0.56
N TRP A 60 -5.18 57.76 -1.80
CA TRP A 60 -4.14 58.55 -2.46
C TRP A 60 -4.63 58.99 -3.84
N GLU A 61 -4.33 60.21 -4.25
CA GLU A 61 -4.55 60.61 -5.65
C GLU A 61 -3.61 59.83 -6.59
N SER A 62 -2.34 59.71 -6.21
CA SER A 62 -1.36 58.87 -6.90
C SER A 62 -0.42 58.22 -5.89
N PHE A 63 0.00 56.99 -6.20
CA PHE A 63 0.98 56.24 -5.42
C PHE A 63 2.10 55.78 -6.35
N ASN A 64 3.15 56.59 -6.44
CA ASN A 64 4.34 56.36 -7.26
C ASN A 64 5.59 56.41 -6.38
N ILE A 65 6.62 55.64 -6.74
CA ILE A 65 7.93 55.68 -6.07
C ILE A 65 9.00 55.77 -7.15
N GLY A 66 9.57 56.96 -7.35
CA GLY A 66 10.63 57.21 -8.34
C GLY A 66 11.90 56.42 -8.04
N LYS A 67 12.78 56.27 -9.04
CA LYS A 67 13.96 55.39 -8.97
C LYS A 67 14.91 55.67 -7.78
N GLN A 68 15.03 56.92 -7.38
CA GLN A 68 15.86 57.36 -6.24
C GLN A 68 15.02 57.66 -4.98
N ALA A 69 13.74 57.29 -4.98
CA ALA A 69 12.82 57.53 -3.87
C ALA A 69 12.59 56.27 -3.04
N SER A 70 12.11 56.47 -1.81
CA SER A 70 11.74 55.36 -0.91
C SER A 70 10.50 55.67 -0.10
N VAL A 71 9.64 54.68 0.09
CA VAL A 71 8.51 54.73 1.02
C VAL A 71 8.72 53.66 2.09
N THR A 72 8.64 54.04 3.36
CA THR A 72 8.81 53.13 4.51
C THR A 72 7.59 53.18 5.41
N PHE A 73 6.97 52.03 5.67
CA PHE A 73 5.90 51.87 6.66
C PHE A 73 6.47 51.31 7.96
N ASN A 74 6.35 52.08 9.04
CA ASN A 74 6.63 51.62 10.40
C ASN A 74 5.31 51.27 11.06
N GLN A 75 5.03 49.98 11.18
CA GLN A 75 3.75 49.44 11.64
C GLN A 75 3.87 48.82 13.04
N PRO A 76 2.76 48.75 13.81
CA PRO A 76 2.81 48.22 15.19
C PRO A 76 3.32 46.79 15.31
N ALA A 77 2.97 45.91 14.36
CA ALA A 77 3.40 44.51 14.31
C ALA A 77 3.56 44.03 12.87
N SER A 78 4.20 42.87 12.68
CA SER A 78 4.33 42.22 11.37
C SER A 78 2.97 41.80 10.76
N SER A 79 1.94 41.63 11.60
CA SER A 79 0.57 41.33 11.18
C SER A 79 -0.29 42.57 10.87
N SER A 80 0.21 43.77 11.16
CA SER A 80 -0.49 45.03 10.89
C SER A 80 -0.64 45.27 9.39
N ILE A 81 -1.74 45.92 8.97
CA ILE A 81 -2.08 46.13 7.55
C ILE A 81 -2.14 47.63 7.25
N ALA A 82 -1.40 48.06 6.22
CA ALA A 82 -1.52 49.37 5.60
C ALA A 82 -2.19 49.23 4.23
N TYR A 83 -3.45 49.64 4.13
CA TYR A 83 -4.20 49.65 2.88
C TYR A 83 -4.08 51.00 2.17
N ASN A 84 -3.43 51.00 1.02
CA ASN A 84 -3.21 52.16 0.16
C ASN A 84 -4.10 52.02 -1.07
N ARG A 85 -5.09 52.89 -1.20
CA ARG A 85 -6.04 52.88 -2.32
C ARG A 85 -5.81 54.10 -3.20
N VAL A 86 -5.53 53.89 -4.47
CA VAL A 86 -5.40 54.97 -5.45
C VAL A 86 -6.77 55.30 -6.03
N THR A 87 -7.20 56.55 -5.87
CA THR A 87 -8.50 57.05 -6.34
C THR A 87 -8.38 57.86 -7.64
N GLY A 88 -7.17 58.33 -7.98
CA GLY A 88 -6.88 59.06 -9.21
C GLY A 88 -6.86 58.18 -10.48
N ALA A 89 -6.46 58.79 -11.59
CA ALA A 89 -6.51 58.17 -12.92
C ALA A 89 -5.22 57.46 -13.34
N ASP A 90 -4.12 57.66 -12.62
CA ASP A 90 -2.80 57.17 -13.01
C ASP A 90 -2.51 55.74 -12.55
N VAL A 91 -1.68 55.05 -13.32
CA VAL A 91 -1.07 53.76 -12.97
C VAL A 91 -0.01 53.98 -11.89
N SER A 92 0.03 53.11 -10.88
CA SER A 92 1.09 53.14 -9.86
C SER A 92 2.40 52.63 -10.44
N THR A 93 3.39 53.50 -10.54
CA THR A 93 4.74 53.17 -11.03
C THR A 93 5.74 53.14 -9.87
N ILE A 94 6.19 51.94 -9.53
CA ILE A 94 7.15 51.67 -8.46
C ILE A 94 8.51 51.39 -9.11
N GLN A 95 9.48 52.29 -8.89
CA GLN A 95 10.84 52.22 -9.41
C GLN A 95 11.89 52.22 -8.30
N GLY A 96 11.57 52.83 -7.16
CA GLY A 96 12.46 52.91 -6.00
C GLY A 96 12.18 51.84 -4.95
N LYS A 97 12.37 52.19 -3.68
CA LYS A 97 12.27 51.26 -2.56
C LYS A 97 10.92 51.35 -1.85
N LEU A 98 10.29 50.21 -1.58
CA LEU A 98 9.12 50.10 -0.71
C LEU A 98 9.46 49.16 0.45
N ASN A 99 9.51 49.69 1.67
CA ASN A 99 9.86 48.93 2.86
C ASN A 99 8.70 48.91 3.87
N ALA A 100 8.46 47.78 4.52
CA ALA A 100 7.54 47.69 5.65
C ALA A 100 7.91 46.52 6.58
N ASN A 101 7.73 46.70 7.88
CA ASN A 101 7.87 45.58 8.83
C ASN A 101 6.61 44.69 8.87
N GLY A 102 5.46 45.18 8.40
CA GLY A 102 4.21 44.42 8.32
C GLY A 102 3.67 44.32 6.90
N ARG A 103 2.34 44.37 6.74
CA ARG A 103 1.65 44.06 5.49
C ARG A 103 1.23 45.34 4.77
N VAL A 104 1.53 45.42 3.46
CA VAL A 104 1.17 46.55 2.59
C VAL A 104 0.21 46.09 1.50
N PHE A 105 -0.97 46.67 1.47
CA PHE A 105 -1.93 46.46 0.38
C PHE A 105 -1.91 47.72 -0.51
N LEU A 106 -1.72 47.55 -1.80
CA LEU A 106 -1.76 48.59 -2.82
C LEU A 106 -2.86 48.25 -3.83
N SER A 107 -3.96 48.99 -3.76
CA SER A 107 -5.08 48.89 -4.70
C SER A 107 -5.05 50.06 -5.67
N ASN A 108 -4.94 49.77 -6.97
CA ASN A 108 -5.05 50.76 -8.02
C ASN A 108 -5.80 50.18 -9.23
N PRO A 109 -7.08 50.54 -9.43
CA PRO A 109 -7.88 50.07 -10.56
C PRO A 109 -7.28 50.34 -11.96
N ASN A 110 -6.35 51.30 -12.08
CA ASN A 110 -5.69 51.62 -13.34
C ASN A 110 -4.53 50.66 -13.65
N GLY A 111 -3.92 50.04 -12.63
CA GLY A 111 -2.78 49.13 -12.75
C GLY A 111 -1.64 49.43 -11.78
N VAL A 112 -0.73 48.47 -11.64
CA VAL A 112 0.47 48.58 -10.78
C VAL A 112 1.68 48.02 -11.53
N ILE A 113 2.72 48.82 -11.71
CA ILE A 113 3.97 48.44 -12.39
C ILE A 113 5.13 48.56 -11.41
N PHE A 114 5.78 47.45 -11.10
CA PHE A 114 7.09 47.42 -10.46
C PHE A 114 8.15 47.32 -11.56
N THR A 115 8.89 48.39 -11.80
CA THR A 115 9.92 48.42 -12.85
C THR A 115 11.19 47.66 -12.42
N LYS A 116 12.11 47.44 -13.37
CA LYS A 116 13.37 46.70 -13.13
C LYS A 116 14.21 47.16 -11.92
N ASP A 117 14.14 48.43 -11.56
CA ASP A 117 14.92 49.01 -10.46
C ASP A 117 14.20 48.88 -9.09
N ALA A 118 12.93 48.46 -9.09
CA ALA A 118 12.10 48.39 -7.90
C ALA A 118 12.62 47.35 -6.90
N GLN A 119 12.65 47.75 -5.62
CA GLN A 119 12.98 46.87 -4.50
C GLN A 119 11.89 46.97 -3.45
N VAL A 120 11.10 45.90 -3.31
CA VAL A 120 10.03 45.82 -2.33
C VAL A 120 10.43 44.82 -1.25
N ASN A 121 10.50 45.26 0.01
CA ASN A 121 10.83 44.43 1.17
C ASN A 121 9.76 44.63 2.25
N VAL A 122 8.85 43.67 2.41
CA VAL A 122 7.70 43.81 3.32
C VAL A 122 7.42 42.53 4.10
N GLY A 123 6.64 42.59 5.16
CA GLY A 123 6.09 41.38 5.79
C GLY A 123 5.18 40.62 4.84
N ALA A 124 4.25 41.33 4.18
CA ALA A 124 3.49 40.80 3.05
C ALA A 124 3.05 41.92 2.09
N ILE A 125 2.78 41.58 0.82
CA ILE A 125 2.21 42.51 -0.16
C ILE A 125 0.94 41.95 -0.80
N LEU A 126 -0.08 42.79 -0.93
CA LEU A 126 -1.18 42.63 -1.89
C LEU A 126 -1.10 43.79 -2.88
N ALA A 127 -0.73 43.54 -4.14
CA ALA A 127 -0.95 44.50 -5.22
C ALA A 127 -2.20 44.05 -5.98
N THR A 128 -3.16 44.97 -6.19
CA THR A 128 -4.40 44.62 -6.87
C THR A 128 -4.98 45.74 -7.73
N THR A 129 -5.66 45.37 -8.81
CA THR A 129 -6.51 46.29 -9.61
C THR A 129 -7.98 46.26 -9.20
N LYS A 130 -8.29 45.50 -8.14
CA LYS A 130 -9.60 45.46 -7.50
C LYS A 130 -9.57 46.34 -6.27
N GLU A 131 -10.71 46.84 -5.83
CA GLU A 131 -10.78 47.70 -4.65
C GLU A 131 -11.90 47.30 -3.69
N VAL A 132 -11.69 47.68 -2.44
CA VAL A 132 -12.72 47.86 -1.42
C VAL A 132 -12.59 49.29 -0.91
N GLU A 133 -13.69 49.93 -0.54
CA GLU A 133 -13.65 51.35 -0.13
C GLU A 133 -12.77 51.59 1.10
N LYS A 134 -12.86 50.71 2.10
CA LYS A 134 -12.02 50.72 3.30
C LYS A 134 -11.91 49.33 3.91
N LEU A 135 -10.82 49.05 4.62
CA LEU A 135 -10.69 47.84 5.43
C LEU A 135 -11.26 48.08 6.81
N ALA A 136 -12.39 47.43 7.12
CA ALA A 136 -13.03 47.52 8.43
C ALA A 136 -12.06 47.13 9.57
N ASP A 137 -12.32 47.72 10.75
CA ASP A 137 -11.60 47.38 11.98
C ASP A 137 -11.79 45.90 12.30
N LYS A 138 -10.83 45.33 13.03
CA LYS A 138 -10.94 43.94 13.48
C LYS A 138 -12.27 43.76 14.22
N PRO A 139 -13.10 42.76 13.85
CA PRO A 139 -14.38 42.56 14.50
C PRO A 139 -14.19 42.31 16.00
N LYS A 140 -14.99 43.00 16.82
CA LYS A 140 -14.93 42.94 18.29
C LYS A 140 -15.34 41.58 18.87
N TYR A 141 -16.04 40.75 18.09
CA TYR A 141 -16.55 39.44 18.49
C TYR A 141 -15.99 38.34 17.58
N SER A 142 -15.56 37.21 18.17
CA SER A 142 -14.90 36.10 17.47
C SER A 142 -15.77 35.36 16.43
N TYR A 143 -17.09 35.58 16.42
CA TYR A 143 -18.03 34.92 15.52
C TYR A 143 -18.23 35.64 14.18
N SER A 144 -17.69 36.85 14.00
CA SER A 144 -17.76 37.56 12.72
C SER A 144 -16.59 37.18 11.83
N ARG A 145 -16.86 36.86 10.56
CA ARG A 145 -15.80 36.59 9.57
C ARG A 145 -15.03 37.87 9.28
N ASP A 146 -13.73 37.85 9.53
CA ASP A 146 -12.81 38.95 9.21
C ASP A 146 -12.38 38.85 7.74
N GLU A 147 -13.31 39.17 6.84
CA GLU A 147 -13.16 39.03 5.39
C GLU A 147 -13.37 40.39 4.68
N ALA A 148 -12.66 40.64 3.58
CA ALA A 148 -12.84 41.81 2.72
C ALA A 148 -13.07 41.37 1.26
N SER A 149 -14.13 41.89 0.62
CA SER A 149 -14.45 41.59 -0.78
C SER A 149 -13.94 42.70 -1.68
N PHE A 150 -12.94 42.40 -2.49
CA PHE A 150 -12.37 43.30 -3.48
C PHE A 150 -13.06 43.09 -4.82
N LYS A 151 -13.56 44.17 -5.42
CA LYS A 151 -14.33 44.13 -6.67
C LYS A 151 -13.71 45.03 -7.72
N ARG A 152 -14.02 44.73 -8.97
CA ARG A 152 -13.68 45.59 -10.11
C ARG A 152 -14.49 46.89 -10.03
N LYS A 153 -13.81 48.02 -10.21
CA LYS A 153 -14.43 49.36 -10.26
C LYS A 153 -14.67 49.88 -11.67
N LYS A 154 -13.77 49.55 -12.60
CA LYS A 154 -13.76 50.05 -13.99
C LYS A 154 -13.92 48.90 -14.99
N GLU A 155 -14.58 49.19 -16.12
CA GLU A 155 -14.67 48.23 -17.23
C GLU A 155 -13.33 47.98 -17.90
N GLN A 156 -12.48 49.01 -17.99
CA GLN A 156 -11.11 48.90 -18.49
C GLN A 156 -10.31 47.89 -17.65
N GLU A 157 -9.55 47.03 -18.32
CA GLU A 157 -8.69 46.04 -17.68
C GLU A 157 -7.48 46.70 -17.02
N GLY A 158 -7.21 46.30 -15.77
CA GLY A 158 -6.00 46.72 -15.05
C GLY A 158 -4.93 45.62 -15.08
N GLU A 159 -3.70 46.00 -15.42
CA GLU A 159 -2.53 45.12 -15.41
C GLU A 159 -1.69 45.30 -14.13
N ILE A 160 -1.17 44.19 -13.61
CA ILE A 160 -0.10 44.18 -12.62
C ILE A 160 1.14 43.58 -13.28
N ARG A 161 2.23 44.33 -13.31
CA ARG A 161 3.49 43.88 -13.91
C ARG A 161 4.65 44.06 -12.96
N ASN A 162 5.36 42.97 -12.68
CA ASN A 162 6.61 42.99 -11.94
C ASN A 162 7.81 42.74 -12.87
N GLU A 163 8.75 43.69 -12.90
CA GLU A 163 10.06 43.58 -13.52
C GLU A 163 11.20 43.70 -12.50
N GLY A 164 10.89 44.11 -11.27
CA GLY A 164 11.86 44.31 -10.19
C GLY A 164 11.94 43.12 -9.24
N VAL A 165 12.35 43.39 -8.01
CA VAL A 165 12.46 42.39 -6.94
C VAL A 165 11.42 42.67 -5.86
N ILE A 166 10.54 41.70 -5.61
CA ILE A 166 9.59 41.72 -4.50
C ILE A 166 9.98 40.60 -3.54
N GLN A 167 10.36 40.99 -2.33
CA GLN A 167 10.68 40.09 -1.24
C GLN A 167 9.65 40.25 -0.11
N ALA A 168 9.14 39.13 0.39
CA ALA A 168 8.26 39.10 1.55
C ALA A 168 8.50 37.89 2.45
N GLU A 169 7.99 37.96 3.68
CA GLU A 169 8.10 36.87 4.66
C GLU A 169 6.80 36.04 4.74
N GLU A 170 5.62 36.65 4.70
CA GLU A 170 4.34 35.97 4.91
C GLU A 170 3.59 35.66 3.60
N ALA A 171 3.42 36.64 2.70
CA ALA A 171 2.81 36.40 1.39
C ALA A 171 3.15 37.46 0.34
N ILE A 172 3.07 37.06 -0.93
CA ILE A 172 3.09 37.96 -2.10
C ILE A 172 1.84 37.66 -2.93
N TYR A 173 0.91 38.60 -2.97
CA TYR A 173 -0.33 38.48 -3.74
C TYR A 173 -0.39 39.56 -4.83
N LEU A 174 -0.34 39.14 -6.09
CA LEU A 174 -0.55 40.01 -7.25
C LEU A 174 -1.87 39.58 -7.90
N VAL A 175 -2.91 40.40 -7.75
CA VAL A 175 -4.28 40.05 -8.16
C VAL A 175 -4.91 41.10 -9.08
N GLY A 176 -5.01 40.80 -10.37
CA GLY A 176 -5.45 41.75 -11.40
C GLY A 176 -6.37 41.12 -12.44
N ASP A 177 -6.56 41.81 -13.57
CA ASP A 177 -7.16 41.21 -14.77
C ASP A 177 -6.09 40.50 -15.60
N LYS A 178 -4.94 41.17 -15.73
CA LYS A 178 -3.70 40.63 -16.25
C LYS A 178 -2.60 40.75 -15.19
N VAL A 179 -1.85 39.67 -14.97
CA VAL A 179 -0.72 39.64 -14.03
C VAL A 179 0.51 39.08 -14.73
N ALA A 180 1.59 39.87 -14.79
CA ALA A 180 2.84 39.50 -15.43
C ALA A 180 4.02 39.59 -14.44
N ASN A 181 4.83 38.54 -14.36
CA ASN A 181 6.10 38.53 -13.64
C ASN A 181 7.27 38.28 -14.60
N ASN A 182 8.06 39.32 -14.85
CA ASN A 182 9.34 39.28 -15.57
C ASN A 182 10.54 39.45 -14.62
N GLY A 183 10.29 39.86 -13.37
CA GLY A 183 11.30 40.04 -12.32
C GLY A 183 11.42 38.84 -11.38
N LYS A 184 11.74 39.11 -10.11
CA LYS A 184 11.87 38.10 -9.05
C LYS A 184 10.82 38.31 -7.95
N LEU A 185 10.05 37.27 -7.65
CA LEU A 185 9.22 37.18 -6.46
C LEU A 185 9.88 36.18 -5.50
N HIS A 186 10.19 36.62 -4.28
CA HIS A 186 10.91 35.81 -3.30
C HIS A 186 10.18 35.80 -1.96
N LEU A 187 9.62 34.66 -1.58
CA LEU A 187 8.99 34.44 -0.29
C LEU A 187 9.90 33.59 0.61
N THR A 188 10.34 34.17 1.72
CA THR A 188 11.35 33.57 2.60
C THR A 188 10.78 32.87 3.83
N GLY A 189 9.53 33.15 4.20
CA GLY A 189 8.90 32.53 5.37
C GLY A 189 8.59 31.06 5.15
N ASN A 190 8.70 30.30 6.24
CA ASN A 190 8.34 28.89 6.31
C ASN A 190 6.89 28.72 6.78
N PRO A 191 6.24 27.58 6.50
CA PRO A 191 4.92 27.28 7.04
C PRO A 191 4.93 27.30 8.57
N GLU A 192 3.85 27.80 9.17
CA GLU A 192 3.66 27.83 10.63
C GLU A 192 2.64 26.77 11.05
N GLU A 193 2.98 25.90 12.01
CA GLU A 193 2.03 24.97 12.61
C GLU A 193 1.24 25.67 13.74
N VAL A 194 -0.09 25.65 13.65
CA VAL A 194 -1.02 26.28 14.59
C VAL A 194 -1.86 25.20 15.27
N ILE A 195 -1.96 25.25 16.59
CA ILE A 195 -2.77 24.31 17.36
C ILE A 195 -4.25 24.67 17.22
N LYS A 196 -5.08 23.71 16.80
CA LYS A 196 -6.55 23.80 16.87
C LYS A 196 -7.01 23.24 18.20
N LEU A 197 -7.73 24.04 18.97
CA LEU A 197 -8.43 23.62 20.17
C LEU A 197 -9.94 23.53 19.89
N ASN A 198 -10.62 22.55 20.47
CA ASN A 198 -12.07 22.45 20.43
C ASN A 198 -12.71 23.38 21.45
N TYR A 199 -14.04 23.44 21.45
CA TYR A 199 -14.84 24.31 22.32
C TYR A 199 -14.59 24.12 23.83
N SER A 200 -14.06 22.96 24.24
CA SER A 200 -13.70 22.66 25.62
C SER A 200 -12.25 23.01 25.99
N GLY A 201 -11.51 23.67 25.08
CA GLY A 201 -10.10 24.00 25.26
C GLY A 201 -9.16 22.79 25.12
N ASN A 202 -9.66 21.66 24.64
CA ASN A 202 -8.86 20.47 24.36
C ASN A 202 -8.31 20.51 22.94
N LEU A 203 -7.15 19.90 22.71
CA LEU A 203 -6.59 19.75 21.36
C LEU A 203 -7.57 19.05 20.41
N ASP A 204 -7.87 19.70 19.29
CA ASP A 204 -8.72 19.22 18.19
C ASP A 204 -7.88 18.86 16.95
N GLY A 205 -6.73 19.51 16.74
CA GLY A 205 -5.80 19.19 15.66
C GLY A 205 -4.62 20.16 15.54
N ILE A 206 -3.81 20.01 14.49
CA ILE A 206 -2.81 21.01 14.06
C ILE A 206 -3.22 21.50 12.68
N ALA A 207 -3.36 22.81 12.52
CA ALA A 207 -3.47 23.46 11.22
C ALA A 207 -2.07 23.90 10.74
N VAL A 208 -1.84 23.87 9.43
CA VAL A 208 -0.65 24.50 8.85
C VAL A 208 -1.10 25.81 8.23
N LYS A 209 -0.57 26.92 8.71
CA LYS A 209 -0.74 28.23 8.10
C LYS A 209 0.33 28.39 7.02
N ASN A 210 -0.07 28.13 5.79
CA ASN A 210 0.82 28.17 4.65
C ASN A 210 1.16 29.62 4.27
N LYS A 211 2.43 29.89 4.01
CA LYS A 211 2.93 31.11 3.37
C LYS A 211 2.82 30.93 1.85
N THR A 212 2.34 31.93 1.13
CA THR A 212 1.97 31.74 -0.29
C THR A 212 2.41 32.90 -1.17
N VAL A 213 2.99 32.59 -2.33
CA VAL A 213 3.00 33.50 -3.48
C VAL A 213 1.79 33.18 -4.36
N LEU A 214 0.90 34.15 -4.57
CA LEU A 214 -0.28 34.01 -5.44
C LEU A 214 -0.21 35.01 -6.58
N LEU A 215 -0.23 34.51 -7.82
CA LEU A 215 -0.63 35.29 -8.99
C LEU A 215 -2.06 34.92 -9.33
N GLY A 216 -2.95 35.92 -9.31
CA GLY A 216 -4.40 35.72 -9.42
C GLY A 216 -4.98 36.60 -10.52
N ALA A 217 -5.76 36.01 -11.41
CA ALA A 217 -6.51 36.75 -12.42
C ALA A 217 -8.01 36.42 -12.35
N GLY A 218 -8.85 37.43 -12.17
CA GLY A 218 -10.29 37.28 -12.01
C GLY A 218 -11.01 38.62 -11.83
N ASP A 219 -12.34 38.59 -11.77
CA ASP A 219 -13.17 39.80 -11.67
C ASP A 219 -13.25 40.37 -10.25
N SER A 220 -13.08 39.51 -9.25
CA SER A 220 -13.24 39.83 -7.84
C SER A 220 -12.59 38.75 -6.98
N PHE A 221 -12.32 39.07 -5.72
CA PHE A 221 -11.90 38.09 -4.74
C PHE A 221 -12.38 38.44 -3.34
N THR A 222 -12.48 37.42 -2.50
CA THR A 222 -12.63 37.57 -1.06
C THR A 222 -11.29 37.30 -0.41
N PHE A 223 -10.86 38.23 0.44
CA PHE A 223 -9.66 38.12 1.25
C PHE A 223 -10.06 37.78 2.68
N ASP A 224 -9.67 36.61 3.17
CA ASP A 224 -9.76 36.25 4.58
C ASP A 224 -8.57 36.88 5.32
N LEU A 225 -8.83 37.95 6.07
CA LEU A 225 -7.80 38.74 6.75
C LEU A 225 -7.27 38.02 8.00
N ALA A 226 -8.05 37.10 8.58
CA ALA A 226 -7.64 36.30 9.74
C ALA A 226 -6.68 35.19 9.34
N ASN A 227 -7.03 34.41 8.32
CA ASN A 227 -6.19 33.32 7.81
C ASN A 227 -5.17 33.80 6.77
N PHE A 228 -5.28 35.06 6.35
CA PHE A 228 -4.45 35.69 5.32
C PHE A 228 -4.44 34.87 4.03
N SER A 229 -5.63 34.70 3.43
CA SER A 229 -5.81 33.89 2.22
C SER A 229 -6.81 34.51 1.25
N ILE A 230 -6.70 34.18 -0.04
CA ILE A 230 -7.52 34.73 -1.12
C ILE A 230 -8.37 33.63 -1.77
N SER A 231 -9.65 33.91 -1.95
CA SER A 231 -10.57 33.13 -2.77
C SER A 231 -11.00 33.96 -3.98
N LEU A 232 -10.56 33.55 -5.17
CA LEU A 232 -10.87 34.24 -6.43
C LEU A 232 -12.23 33.83 -6.98
N THR A 233 -12.91 34.80 -7.57
CA THR A 233 -14.14 34.60 -8.36
C THR A 233 -13.89 35.14 -9.77
N GLY A 234 -14.55 34.56 -10.76
CA GLY A 234 -14.43 35.03 -12.15
C GLY A 234 -15.65 34.63 -12.96
N LYS A 235 -16.51 35.60 -13.26
CA LYS A 235 -17.72 35.41 -14.08
C LYS A 235 -17.56 36.00 -15.48
N GLN A 236 -17.06 37.24 -15.61
CA GLN A 236 -17.25 38.05 -16.83
C GLN A 236 -16.01 38.32 -17.69
N VAL A 237 -14.78 38.04 -17.23
CA VAL A 237 -13.54 38.51 -17.91
C VAL A 237 -12.49 37.41 -18.05
N ALA A 238 -11.73 37.44 -19.16
CA ALA A 238 -10.55 36.62 -19.37
C ALA A 238 -9.45 37.02 -18.38
N GLY A 239 -9.02 36.09 -17.54
CA GLY A 239 -7.84 36.28 -16.69
C GLY A 239 -6.58 35.80 -17.40
N LEU A 240 -5.50 36.60 -17.39
CA LEU A 240 -4.19 36.19 -17.93
C LEU A 240 -3.10 36.29 -16.88
N ILE A 241 -2.36 35.20 -16.70
CA ILE A 241 -1.13 35.14 -15.90
C ILE A 241 0.04 34.80 -16.82
N GLU A 242 1.12 35.61 -16.76
CA GLU A 242 2.37 35.34 -17.44
C GLU A 242 3.54 35.36 -16.45
N ASN A 243 4.32 34.27 -16.38
CA ASN A 243 5.59 34.24 -15.66
C ASN A 243 6.74 33.96 -16.63
N LYS A 244 7.62 34.95 -16.81
CA LYS A 244 8.90 34.86 -17.53
C LYS A 244 10.11 35.00 -16.61
N GLY A 245 9.88 35.51 -15.39
CA GLY A 245 10.88 35.70 -14.36
C GLY A 245 11.02 34.49 -13.42
N ALA A 246 11.37 34.78 -12.16
CA ALA A 246 11.52 33.76 -11.12
C ALA A 246 10.52 33.96 -9.99
N ILE A 247 9.86 32.88 -9.59
CA ILE A 247 9.04 32.81 -8.38
C ILE A 247 9.64 31.75 -7.47
N ILE A 248 10.13 32.17 -6.31
CA ILE A 248 10.82 31.30 -5.35
C ILE A 248 10.12 31.45 -4.00
N SER A 249 9.64 30.35 -3.44
CA SER A 249 8.94 30.29 -2.16
C SER A 249 9.48 29.15 -1.31
N ASN A 250 9.65 29.35 -0.01
CA ASN A 250 9.97 28.25 0.90
C ASN A 250 8.75 27.38 1.25
N ASP A 251 7.56 27.73 0.75
CA ASP A 251 6.31 27.03 1.05
C ASP A 251 5.48 26.82 -0.21
N ARG A 252 4.54 27.74 -0.53
CA ARG A 252 3.60 27.54 -1.64
C ARG A 252 3.71 28.59 -2.74
N ILE A 253 3.51 28.15 -3.99
CA ILE A 253 3.17 29.00 -5.16
C ILE A 253 1.79 28.61 -5.67
N LEU A 254 0.94 29.59 -5.96
CA LEU A 254 -0.35 29.41 -6.63
C LEU A 254 -0.47 30.37 -7.82
N LEU A 255 -0.63 29.83 -9.02
CA LEU A 255 -0.99 30.58 -10.23
C LEU A 255 -2.43 30.21 -10.59
N THR A 256 -3.36 31.16 -10.56
CA THR A 256 -4.79 30.84 -10.78
C THR A 256 -5.53 31.92 -11.57
N ALA A 257 -6.09 31.51 -12.71
CA ALA A 257 -6.87 32.39 -13.59
C ALA A 257 -8.31 31.87 -13.73
N LYS A 258 -9.31 32.70 -13.43
CA LYS A 258 -10.74 32.37 -13.49
C LYS A 258 -11.47 33.24 -14.52
N GLY A 259 -12.33 32.63 -15.33
CA GLY A 259 -13.26 33.27 -16.27
C GLY A 259 -14.27 32.23 -16.78
N GLU A 260 -15.58 32.52 -16.67
CA GLU A 260 -16.65 31.56 -17.01
C GLU A 260 -17.27 31.79 -18.40
N ASP A 261 -17.20 33.00 -18.97
CA ASP A 261 -17.82 33.33 -20.27
C ASP A 261 -17.08 32.70 -21.47
N GLN A 262 -17.83 32.01 -22.32
CA GLN A 262 -17.39 31.24 -23.52
C GLN A 262 -16.63 32.06 -24.59
N LEU A 263 -16.56 33.38 -24.46
CA LEU A 263 -15.87 34.27 -25.41
C LEU A 263 -14.50 34.76 -24.91
N LYS A 264 -14.14 34.50 -23.65
CA LYS A 264 -12.96 35.08 -22.97
C LYS A 264 -12.25 34.03 -22.09
N HIS A 265 -11.09 33.55 -22.56
CA HIS A 265 -10.35 32.44 -21.94
C HIS A 265 -9.51 32.85 -20.73
N SER A 266 -9.57 32.08 -19.63
CA SER A 266 -8.58 32.18 -18.56
C SER A 266 -7.31 31.42 -18.93
N ALA A 267 -6.15 32.08 -18.85
CA ALA A 267 -4.87 31.53 -19.30
C ALA A 267 -3.74 31.71 -18.29
N VAL A 268 -2.90 30.68 -18.15
CA VAL A 268 -1.66 30.72 -17.37
C VAL A 268 -0.50 30.28 -18.27
N ASN A 269 0.45 31.18 -18.48
CA ASN A 269 1.66 30.93 -19.28
C ASN A 269 2.90 31.01 -18.39
N ASN A 270 3.70 29.95 -18.37
CA ASN A 270 5.00 29.93 -17.71
C ASN A 270 6.12 29.65 -18.71
N SER A 271 7.18 30.45 -18.61
CA SER A 271 8.45 30.29 -19.34
C SER A 271 9.66 30.60 -18.46
N GLY A 272 9.43 30.75 -17.15
CA GLY A 272 10.46 31.03 -16.15
C GLY A 272 10.52 29.97 -15.05
N LEU A 273 11.19 30.33 -13.96
CA LEU A 273 11.42 29.45 -12.80
C LEU A 273 10.24 29.51 -11.82
N LEU A 274 9.75 28.35 -11.41
CA LEU A 274 8.90 28.15 -10.23
C LEU A 274 9.63 27.21 -9.26
N GLU A 275 10.03 27.69 -8.08
CA GLU A 275 10.66 26.88 -7.04
C GLU A 275 9.89 27.00 -5.72
N ALA A 276 9.25 25.92 -5.25
CA ALA A 276 8.55 25.91 -3.95
C ALA A 276 8.37 24.51 -3.36
N ASN A 277 7.93 24.38 -2.11
CA ASN A 277 7.57 23.07 -1.57
C ASN A 277 6.29 22.52 -2.22
N ASP A 278 5.29 23.39 -2.38
CA ASP A 278 4.05 23.10 -3.07
C ASP A 278 3.77 24.11 -4.19
N ILE A 279 3.38 23.61 -5.36
CA ILE A 279 3.06 24.44 -6.53
C ILE A 279 1.69 24.04 -7.06
N ALA A 280 0.81 25.01 -7.25
CA ALA A 280 -0.50 24.82 -7.86
C ALA A 280 -0.69 25.78 -9.05
N ILE A 281 -1.16 25.26 -10.18
CA ILE A 281 -1.44 26.00 -11.41
C ILE A 281 -2.86 25.67 -11.85
N GLU A 282 -3.71 26.69 -11.95
CA GLU A 282 -5.12 26.56 -12.31
C GLU A 282 -5.52 27.55 -13.41
N GLY A 283 -6.11 27.06 -14.50
CA GLY A 283 -6.59 27.91 -15.59
C GLY A 283 -7.28 27.11 -16.69
N GLY A 284 -8.00 27.78 -17.59
CA GLY A 284 -8.65 27.12 -18.73
C GLY A 284 -7.66 26.72 -19.82
N LYS A 285 -6.69 27.59 -20.11
CA LYS A 285 -5.55 27.31 -20.97
C LYS A 285 -4.26 27.41 -20.15
N ILE A 286 -3.52 26.32 -20.03
CA ILE A 286 -2.23 26.31 -19.32
C ILE A 286 -1.13 25.99 -20.32
N VAL A 287 -0.11 26.85 -20.41
CA VAL A 287 1.06 26.63 -21.26
C VAL A 287 2.32 26.75 -20.43
N LEU A 288 2.98 25.62 -20.21
CA LEU A 288 4.35 25.57 -19.70
C LEU A 288 5.25 25.35 -20.92
N THR A 289 6.03 26.37 -21.29
CA THR A 289 6.91 26.31 -22.47
C THR A 289 8.15 25.45 -22.21
N GLU A 290 8.94 25.18 -23.24
CA GLU A 290 10.24 24.49 -23.14
C GLU A 290 11.25 25.18 -22.21
N GLN A 291 11.10 26.49 -21.97
CA GLN A 291 11.93 27.27 -21.05
C GLN A 291 11.49 27.15 -19.59
N SER A 292 10.33 26.52 -19.33
CA SER A 292 9.83 26.32 -17.96
C SER A 292 10.79 25.45 -17.16
N ASP A 293 11.11 25.90 -15.94
CA ASP A 293 11.84 25.12 -14.96
C ASP A 293 11.02 25.10 -13.66
N ILE A 294 10.40 23.96 -13.36
CA ILE A 294 9.59 23.76 -12.17
C ILE A 294 10.35 22.84 -11.23
N ARG A 295 10.59 23.32 -10.02
CA ARG A 295 11.35 22.60 -9.00
C ARG A 295 10.57 22.59 -7.71
N TYR A 296 10.32 21.41 -7.14
CA TYR A 296 9.46 21.36 -5.97
C TYR A 296 9.84 20.34 -4.90
N GLY A 297 9.54 20.66 -3.65
CA GLY A 297 9.73 19.77 -2.51
C GLY A 297 11.10 19.79 -1.88
N LYS A 298 11.86 20.88 -2.01
CA LYS A 298 13.23 21.02 -1.50
C LYS A 298 13.33 20.79 0.01
N ASP A 299 12.39 21.38 0.75
CA ASP A 299 12.35 21.37 2.22
C ASP A 299 11.02 20.80 2.74
N SER A 300 10.25 20.12 1.89
CA SER A 300 8.92 19.63 2.25
C SER A 300 9.00 18.50 3.27
N ARG A 301 8.30 18.71 4.40
CA ARG A 301 8.24 17.76 5.54
C ARG A 301 6.95 16.95 5.61
N ASN A 302 5.95 17.28 4.79
CA ASN A 302 4.60 16.69 4.83
C ASN A 302 4.12 16.18 3.45
N GLY A 303 5.02 16.08 2.46
CA GLY A 303 4.66 15.77 1.07
C GLY A 303 4.80 16.97 0.17
N ALA A 304 5.48 16.79 -0.96
CA ALA A 304 5.63 17.84 -1.97
C ALA A 304 4.62 17.61 -3.09
N THR A 305 3.85 18.61 -3.45
CA THR A 305 2.85 18.49 -4.51
C THR A 305 3.06 19.53 -5.61
N LEU A 306 3.01 19.06 -6.85
CA LEU A 306 2.81 19.89 -8.03
C LEU A 306 1.42 19.56 -8.58
N LYS A 307 0.48 20.51 -8.54
CA LYS A 307 -0.88 20.34 -9.05
C LYS A 307 -1.12 21.25 -10.25
N ILE A 308 -1.49 20.66 -11.38
CA ILE A 308 -1.84 21.39 -12.61
C ILE A 308 -3.28 21.02 -12.96
N THR A 309 -4.19 21.97 -12.84
CA THR A 309 -5.63 21.74 -12.96
C THR A 309 -6.22 22.61 -14.05
N GLN A 310 -6.74 21.96 -15.09
CA GLN A 310 -7.55 22.64 -16.08
C GLN A 310 -8.90 23.04 -15.48
N THR A 311 -9.28 24.31 -15.65
CA THR A 311 -10.57 24.84 -15.20
C THR A 311 -11.39 25.34 -16.37
N GLY A 312 -12.60 24.82 -16.57
CA GLY A 312 -13.48 25.21 -17.68
C GLY A 312 -13.64 24.08 -18.71
N LYS A 313 -14.79 24.07 -19.40
CA LYS A 313 -15.27 22.96 -20.26
C LYS A 313 -15.25 23.29 -21.76
N ASP A 314 -14.65 24.41 -22.15
CA ASP A 314 -14.62 24.86 -23.54
C ASP A 314 -13.71 23.96 -24.40
N LYS A 315 -13.95 23.90 -25.71
CA LYS A 315 -13.14 23.20 -26.72
C LYS A 315 -11.71 23.72 -26.80
N ASP A 316 -11.50 25.02 -26.54
CA ASP A 316 -10.19 25.67 -26.57
C ASP A 316 -9.41 25.54 -25.25
N ALA A 317 -10.07 25.07 -24.19
CA ALA A 317 -9.42 24.77 -22.93
C ALA A 317 -8.42 23.62 -23.15
N SER A 318 -7.20 23.79 -22.65
CA SER A 318 -6.10 22.81 -22.88
C SER A 318 -4.97 22.98 -21.87
N ILE A 319 -4.20 21.90 -21.68
CA ILE A 319 -2.92 21.94 -20.97
C ILE A 319 -1.81 21.57 -21.96
N LYS A 320 -0.80 22.43 -22.10
CA LYS A 320 0.45 22.16 -22.82
C LYS A 320 1.64 22.23 -21.86
N ILE A 321 2.43 21.17 -21.77
CA ILE A 321 3.59 21.07 -20.89
C ILE A 321 4.85 20.76 -21.70
N GLY A 322 5.82 21.65 -21.63
CA GLY A 322 7.21 21.43 -22.02
C GLY A 322 8.16 21.85 -20.90
N GLY A 323 9.46 21.69 -21.15
CA GLY A 323 10.50 22.09 -20.22
C GLY A 323 10.74 21.06 -19.11
N LYS A 324 11.29 21.50 -17.99
CA LYS A 324 11.80 20.61 -16.93
C LYS A 324 10.92 20.65 -15.68
N ILE A 325 10.56 19.48 -15.17
CA ILE A 325 9.88 19.29 -13.89
C ILE A 325 10.77 18.42 -13.00
N THR A 326 11.27 18.99 -11.91
CA THR A 326 12.21 18.34 -11.00
C THR A 326 11.62 18.22 -9.59
N ALA A 327 11.46 16.98 -9.13
CA ALA A 327 11.20 16.71 -7.72
C ALA A 327 12.51 16.82 -6.91
N LEU A 328 12.53 17.72 -5.93
CA LEU A 328 13.67 18.05 -5.07
C LEU A 328 13.66 17.33 -3.71
N ALA A 329 12.70 16.45 -3.41
CA ALA A 329 12.69 15.72 -2.14
C ALA A 329 13.55 14.44 -2.18
N GLN A 330 14.42 14.24 -1.18
CA GLN A 330 15.23 13.02 -1.02
C GLN A 330 14.51 11.97 -0.16
N THR A 331 14.55 10.69 -0.57
CA THR A 331 13.86 9.58 0.12
C THR A 331 14.70 8.89 1.20
N GLY A 332 15.95 9.32 1.40
CA GLY A 332 16.95 8.63 2.22
C GLY A 332 16.65 8.49 3.72
N ASN A 333 15.73 9.29 4.28
CA ASN A 333 15.44 9.32 5.72
C ASN A 333 14.22 8.49 6.17
N VAL A 334 13.61 7.71 5.27
CA VAL A 334 12.24 7.16 5.42
C VAL A 334 12.17 5.80 6.15
N LYS A 335 13.28 5.16 6.52
CA LYS A 335 13.28 3.76 7.00
C LYS A 335 12.66 3.49 8.39
N GLN A 336 11.90 4.40 9.00
CA GLN A 336 11.34 4.14 10.35
C GLN A 336 10.05 4.88 10.75
N ALA A 337 9.16 5.27 9.82
CA ALA A 337 8.01 6.12 10.18
C ALA A 337 6.71 5.80 9.42
N THR A 338 6.14 4.60 9.60
CA THR A 338 4.81 4.31 9.01
C THR A 338 3.88 3.59 9.98
N TYR A 339 3.58 4.23 11.12
CA TYR A 339 2.42 3.85 11.93
C TYR A 339 1.72 5.12 12.48
N HIS A 340 0.53 5.39 11.90
CA HIS A 340 -0.56 6.23 12.42
C HIS A 340 -0.43 7.77 12.43
N HIS A 341 -1.32 8.41 11.67
CA HIS A 341 -1.46 9.86 11.49
C HIS A 341 -2.22 10.57 12.64
N ASN A 342 -2.48 9.91 13.78
CA ASN A 342 -3.29 10.47 14.88
C ASN A 342 -2.52 10.77 16.19
N ASP A 343 -1.19 10.64 16.23
CA ASP A 343 -0.42 10.68 17.49
C ASP A 343 0.55 11.87 17.64
N ARG A 344 0.26 13.02 17.00
CA ARG A 344 1.11 14.21 17.16
C ARG A 344 1.12 14.77 18.59
N PHE A 345 0.14 14.42 19.43
CA PHE A 345 0.19 14.65 20.89
C PHE A 345 -0.41 13.45 21.64
N GLN A 346 0.44 12.51 22.03
CA GLN A 346 0.06 11.49 23.01
C GLN A 346 0.15 12.08 24.44
N SER A 347 -0.67 11.56 25.36
CA SER A 347 -0.58 11.83 26.80
C SER A 347 0.89 11.77 27.27
N GLY A 348 1.37 12.81 27.95
CA GLY A 348 2.75 12.90 28.44
C GLY A 348 3.74 13.71 27.59
N LYS A 349 3.29 14.45 26.54
CA LYS A 349 4.18 15.28 25.69
C LYS A 349 4.04 16.79 25.94
N MET A 350 5.11 17.55 25.65
CA MET A 350 5.18 19.01 25.75
C MET A 350 4.98 19.68 24.39
N ALA A 351 4.25 20.80 24.35
CA ALA A 351 4.15 21.71 23.21
C ALA A 351 4.49 23.15 23.65
N ARG A 352 4.68 24.08 22.70
CA ARG A 352 4.78 25.52 22.98
C ARG A 352 3.70 26.28 22.21
N ASP A 353 3.12 27.32 22.80
CA ASP A 353 2.21 28.25 22.12
C ASP A 353 2.94 29.43 21.44
N GLU A 354 2.17 30.29 20.78
CA GLU A 354 2.65 31.43 19.99
C GLU A 354 3.39 32.50 20.83
N GLN A 355 3.26 32.49 22.17
CA GLN A 355 4.01 33.36 23.07
C GLN A 355 5.22 32.66 23.73
N GLY A 356 5.53 31.42 23.31
CA GLY A 356 6.65 30.64 23.82
C GLY A 356 6.35 29.85 25.11
N LYS A 357 5.09 29.77 25.53
CA LYS A 357 4.66 29.12 26.78
C LYS A 357 4.45 27.62 26.60
N ILE A 358 4.88 26.82 27.58
CA ILE A 358 4.85 25.35 27.50
C ILE A 358 3.46 24.82 27.89
N LEU A 359 2.85 24.02 27.00
CA LEU A 359 1.61 23.28 27.21
C LEU A 359 1.93 21.81 27.50
N TYR A 360 1.34 21.26 28.57
CA TYR A 360 1.53 19.87 28.98
C TYR A 360 0.19 19.14 29.17
N THR A 361 0.06 17.97 28.56
CA THR A 361 -1.10 17.08 28.72
C THR A 361 -0.72 15.85 29.56
N ALA A 362 -1.32 15.72 30.75
CA ALA A 362 -1.28 14.49 31.55
C ALA A 362 -2.63 13.75 31.43
N ASP A 363 -2.62 12.42 31.60
CA ASP A 363 -3.76 11.50 31.46
C ASP A 363 -5.13 12.16 31.77
N LYS A 364 -5.82 12.58 30.69
CA LYS A 364 -7.19 13.16 30.63
C LYS A 364 -7.38 14.60 31.14
N LYS A 365 -6.33 15.37 31.41
CA LYS A 365 -6.46 16.81 31.73
C LYS A 365 -5.32 17.63 31.10
N THR A 366 -5.67 18.58 30.24
CA THR A 366 -4.76 19.61 29.73
C THR A 366 -4.43 20.58 30.87
N ILE A 367 -3.16 20.69 31.27
CA ILE A 367 -2.73 21.73 32.22
C ILE A 367 -2.32 22.93 31.38
N ALA A 368 -3.05 24.03 31.54
CA ALA A 368 -2.99 25.14 30.60
C ALA A 368 -1.67 25.92 30.64
N LYS A 369 -0.86 25.82 31.71
CA LYS A 369 0.30 26.71 31.94
C LYS A 369 1.29 26.09 32.94
N ALA A 370 2.60 26.22 32.66
CA ALA A 370 3.70 25.91 33.58
C ALA A 370 4.89 26.86 33.36
N GLU A 371 5.65 27.15 34.42
CA GLU A 371 6.86 28.01 34.40
C GLU A 371 8.15 27.18 34.54
N GLN A 372 9.21 27.62 33.87
CA GLN A 372 10.50 26.93 33.90
C GLN A 372 11.26 27.28 35.19
N SER A 373 11.73 26.27 35.93
CA SER A 373 12.58 26.42 37.12
C SER A 373 13.92 25.69 36.94
N GLU A 374 14.87 25.93 37.84
CA GLU A 374 16.20 25.29 37.83
C GLU A 374 16.13 23.76 37.95
N ASN A 375 15.06 23.23 38.57
CA ASN A 375 14.89 21.80 38.86
C ASN A 375 13.78 21.12 38.03
N GLY A 376 13.16 21.81 37.06
CA GLY A 376 12.05 21.25 36.27
C GLY A 376 10.98 22.28 35.90
N LEU A 377 9.76 21.83 35.59
CA LEU A 377 8.61 22.72 35.32
C LEU A 377 7.71 22.84 36.55
N ILE A 378 7.24 24.04 36.90
CA ILE A 378 6.25 24.25 37.96
C ILE A 378 4.89 24.54 37.31
N GLY A 379 3.91 23.66 37.54
CA GLY A 379 2.54 23.87 37.05
C GLY A 379 1.79 24.94 37.86
N ASP A 380 0.70 25.48 37.30
CA ASP A 380 -0.21 26.42 37.99
C ASP A 380 -0.79 25.89 39.32
N ASP A 381 -0.71 24.59 39.57
CA ASP A 381 -1.11 23.92 40.81
C ASP A 381 0.01 23.85 41.87
N GLY A 382 1.17 24.48 41.61
CA GLY A 382 2.32 24.55 42.51
C GLY A 382 3.15 23.26 42.58
N LYS A 383 2.93 22.30 41.68
CA LYS A 383 3.70 21.03 41.65
C LYS A 383 4.89 21.13 40.71
N LEU A 384 6.02 20.55 41.15
CA LEU A 384 7.28 20.47 40.40
C LEU A 384 7.34 19.16 39.58
N TYR A 385 7.63 19.30 38.28
CA TYR A 385 7.84 18.23 37.32
C TYR A 385 9.33 18.21 36.94
N ALA A 386 10.12 17.37 37.63
CA ALA A 386 11.58 17.30 37.52
C ALA A 386 12.06 16.07 36.71
N ASN A 387 13.22 16.19 36.05
CA ASN A 387 13.87 15.08 35.33
C ASN A 387 14.99 14.48 36.19
N GLN A 388 14.74 13.34 36.85
CA GLN A 388 15.79 12.49 37.43
C GLN A 388 15.40 11.01 37.29
N SER A 389 16.34 10.20 36.80
CA SER A 389 16.18 8.74 36.67
C SER A 389 17.10 8.06 37.68
N ASP A 390 16.61 7.79 38.89
CA ASP A 390 17.21 6.75 39.72
C ASP A 390 17.01 5.42 38.99
N VAL A 391 18.10 4.77 38.61
CA VAL A 391 18.03 3.53 37.83
C VAL A 391 18.21 2.36 38.78
N VAL A 392 17.20 1.49 38.86
CA VAL A 392 17.28 0.28 39.68
C VAL A 392 17.35 -0.94 38.78
N PHE A 393 18.50 -1.62 38.78
CA PHE A 393 18.69 -2.93 38.17
C PHE A 393 18.37 -4.02 39.17
N VAL A 394 17.59 -5.02 38.75
CA VAL A 394 17.25 -6.18 39.56
C VAL A 394 17.64 -7.44 38.80
N ILE A 395 18.39 -8.32 39.44
CA ILE A 395 18.68 -9.67 38.93
C ILE A 395 17.81 -10.65 39.71
N SER A 396 16.99 -11.40 39.00
CA SER A 396 16.09 -12.41 39.57
C SER A 396 16.35 -13.78 38.94
N ALA A 397 16.22 -14.85 39.72
CA ALA A 397 16.21 -16.21 39.22
C ALA A 397 14.75 -16.61 38.92
N LYS A 398 14.42 -16.90 37.65
CA LYS A 398 13.06 -17.20 37.18
C LYS A 398 13.02 -18.37 36.21
N ASN A 399 12.21 -19.40 36.51
CA ASN A 399 11.82 -20.48 35.59
C ASN A 399 12.99 -21.15 34.83
N GLY A 400 14.12 -21.38 35.50
CA GLY A 400 15.33 -21.93 34.89
C GLY A 400 16.10 -20.93 34.02
N GLY A 401 16.24 -19.70 34.51
CA GLY A 401 16.99 -18.64 33.84
C GLY A 401 17.20 -17.46 34.76
N TYR A 402 18.22 -16.66 34.48
CA TYR A 402 18.39 -15.36 35.15
C TYR A 402 17.73 -14.28 34.31
N GLN A 403 17.10 -13.29 34.96
CA GLN A 403 16.53 -12.14 34.29
C GLN A 403 17.09 -10.87 34.91
N THR A 404 17.55 -9.94 34.06
CA THR A 404 17.92 -8.59 34.48
C THR A 404 16.78 -7.63 34.14
N ASP A 405 16.22 -6.99 35.16
CA ASP A 405 15.15 -6.00 35.02
C ASP A 405 15.69 -4.60 35.37
N ARG A 406 15.71 -3.70 34.40
CA ARG A 406 16.02 -2.27 34.62
C ARG A 406 14.72 -1.51 34.89
N ARG A 407 14.42 -1.20 36.15
CA ARG A 407 13.26 -0.37 36.50
C ARG A 407 13.49 1.06 36.01
N GLY A 408 12.60 1.53 35.14
CA GLY A 408 12.64 2.87 34.53
C GLY A 408 12.69 2.90 33.00
N TYR A 409 12.85 1.77 32.30
CA TYR A 409 12.81 1.68 30.82
C TYR A 409 11.73 0.69 30.33
N SER A 410 11.37 0.73 29.05
CA SER A 410 10.33 -0.15 28.48
C SER A 410 10.72 -1.65 28.55
N PRO A 411 9.76 -2.59 28.44
CA PRO A 411 9.98 -4.04 28.61
C PRO A 411 11.00 -4.67 27.64
N GLU A 412 11.45 -3.96 26.61
CA GLU A 412 12.41 -4.43 25.61
C GLU A 412 13.82 -4.71 26.18
N PHE A 413 14.15 -4.17 27.37
CA PHE A 413 15.45 -4.41 28.02
C PHE A 413 15.48 -5.58 29.02
N ASN A 414 14.36 -6.30 29.20
CA ASN A 414 14.34 -7.50 30.02
C ASN A 414 15.04 -8.64 29.29
N GLN A 415 16.37 -8.76 29.48
CA GLN A 415 17.13 -9.88 28.94
C GLN A 415 16.94 -11.09 29.84
N LYS A 416 16.47 -12.19 29.23
CA LYS A 416 16.32 -13.49 29.86
C LYS A 416 17.48 -14.37 29.40
N PHE A 417 18.23 -14.88 30.36
CA PHE A 417 19.43 -15.70 30.17
C PHE A 417 19.10 -17.15 30.56
N GLU A 418 19.60 -18.15 29.83
CA GLU A 418 19.22 -19.56 30.03
C GLU A 418 20.09 -20.21 31.12
N ALA A 419 19.48 -20.78 32.16
CA ALA A 419 20.19 -21.46 33.25
C ALA A 419 19.48 -22.77 33.65
N LEU A 420 20.07 -23.54 34.57
CA LEU A 420 19.52 -24.82 35.02
C LEU A 420 18.10 -24.62 35.62
N ARG A 421 17.11 -25.41 35.19
CA ARG A 421 15.76 -25.41 35.78
C ARG A 421 15.81 -25.97 37.21
N LEU A 422 15.91 -25.09 38.19
CA LEU A 422 15.62 -25.43 39.59
C LEU A 422 14.09 -25.48 39.79
N PRO A 423 13.57 -26.42 40.60
CA PRO A 423 12.14 -26.56 40.81
C PRO A 423 11.57 -25.32 41.54
N TYR A 424 10.82 -24.51 40.79
CA TYR A 424 9.90 -23.45 41.24
C TYR A 424 10.37 -22.54 42.38
N ARG A 425 11.12 -21.46 42.09
CA ARG A 425 11.10 -20.21 42.87
C ARG A 425 11.42 -18.98 41.99
N ASP A 426 10.61 -17.93 42.13
CA ASP A 426 10.81 -16.60 41.55
C ASP A 426 11.41 -15.71 42.64
N GLU A 427 12.74 -15.71 42.77
CA GLU A 427 13.44 -15.03 43.86
C GLU A 427 14.44 -13.99 43.32
N ARG A 428 14.39 -12.78 43.89
CA ARG A 428 15.37 -11.72 43.61
C ARG A 428 16.65 -12.05 44.34
N ILE A 429 17.76 -12.11 43.62
CA ILE A 429 19.07 -12.47 44.20
C ILE A 429 19.94 -11.23 44.42
N LEU A 430 19.83 -10.21 43.54
CA LEU A 430 20.61 -8.98 43.62
C LEU A 430 19.80 -7.78 43.12
N GLU A 431 19.78 -6.69 43.88
CA GLU A 431 19.20 -5.41 43.49
C GLU A 431 20.28 -4.34 43.55
N ILE A 432 20.49 -3.63 42.45
CA ILE A 432 21.52 -2.61 42.30
C ILE A 432 20.81 -1.31 41.95
N SER A 433 20.84 -0.33 42.84
CA SER A 433 20.36 1.02 42.58
C SER A 433 21.56 1.91 42.28
N TYR A 434 21.46 2.77 41.29
CA TYR A 434 22.51 3.73 41.00
C TYR A 434 21.93 4.98 40.34
N ASN A 435 22.72 6.06 40.38
CA ASN A 435 22.42 7.30 39.69
C ASN A 435 23.25 7.38 38.40
N GLU A 436 22.59 7.69 37.27
CA GLU A 436 23.29 7.89 36.00
C GLU A 436 23.33 9.37 35.66
N LYS A 437 24.51 9.97 35.59
CA LYS A 437 24.70 11.37 35.20
C LYS A 437 25.71 11.46 34.06
N ASN A 438 25.27 11.97 32.91
CA ASN A 438 26.09 12.13 31.71
C ASN A 438 26.81 10.84 31.26
N GLY A 439 26.13 9.69 31.33
CA GLY A 439 26.69 8.39 30.96
C GLY A 439 27.72 7.81 31.94
N LYS A 440 27.84 8.37 33.16
CA LYS A 440 28.67 7.84 34.25
C LYS A 440 27.80 7.45 35.45
N LEU A 441 28.11 6.30 36.04
CA LEU A 441 27.42 5.76 37.21
C LEU A 441 27.96 6.41 38.50
N SER A 442 27.07 6.91 39.36
CA SER A 442 27.36 7.38 40.71
C SER A 442 26.38 6.74 41.71
N ASP A 443 26.73 6.75 43.00
CA ASP A 443 25.86 6.28 44.09
C ASP A 443 25.34 4.83 43.94
N ILE A 444 26.21 3.93 43.45
CA ILE A 444 25.88 2.51 43.26
C ILE A 444 25.67 1.85 44.63
N LYS A 445 24.43 1.48 44.91
CA LYS A 445 24.00 0.71 46.08
C LYS A 445 23.60 -0.68 45.65
N ILE A 446 24.34 -1.68 46.12
CA ILE A 446 24.07 -3.10 45.86
C ILE A 446 23.40 -3.69 47.11
N ILE A 447 22.30 -4.40 46.90
CA ILE A 447 21.51 -5.06 47.93
C ILE A 447 21.28 -6.49 47.48
N LYS A 448 21.88 -7.47 48.17
CA LYS A 448 21.44 -8.86 48.05
C LYS A 448 20.05 -8.98 48.64
N ARG A 449 19.11 -9.47 47.84
CA ARG A 449 17.74 -9.71 48.29
C ARG A 449 17.63 -11.20 48.56
N ASN A 450 16.94 -11.53 49.65
CA ASN A 450 16.78 -12.88 50.20
C ASN A 450 18.02 -13.45 50.91
N ASN A 451 17.89 -13.77 52.21
CA ASN A 451 18.98 -14.31 53.03
C ASN A 451 19.07 -15.86 52.97
N ASN A 452 18.14 -16.50 52.26
CA ASN A 452 18.01 -17.96 52.15
C ASN A 452 18.25 -18.44 50.71
N LEU A 453 19.20 -17.84 50.00
CA LEU A 453 19.62 -18.34 48.67
C LEU A 453 20.30 -19.70 48.82
N ASP A 454 20.10 -20.59 47.85
CA ASP A 454 20.91 -21.80 47.75
C ASP A 454 22.38 -21.48 47.44
N SER A 455 23.28 -22.46 47.62
CA SER A 455 24.72 -22.25 47.49
C SER A 455 25.14 -21.77 46.10
N ILE A 456 24.43 -22.18 45.04
CA ILE A 456 24.72 -21.79 43.66
C ILE A 456 24.36 -20.32 43.44
N ASN A 457 23.14 -19.93 43.82
CA ASN A 457 22.66 -18.57 43.66
C ASN A 457 23.39 -17.56 44.57
N SER A 458 23.79 -17.98 45.77
CA SER A 458 24.64 -17.17 46.65
C SER A 458 25.99 -16.88 46.01
N LYS A 459 26.67 -17.93 45.52
CA LYS A 459 28.01 -17.80 44.91
C LYS A 459 28.00 -16.96 43.63
N ILE A 460 26.93 -17.04 42.83
CA ILE A 460 26.75 -16.17 41.66
C ILE A 460 26.54 -14.71 42.08
N ALA A 461 25.71 -14.45 43.09
CA ALA A 461 25.49 -13.10 43.60
C ALA A 461 26.78 -12.48 44.17
N ASP A 462 27.62 -13.27 44.83
CA ASP A 462 28.94 -12.86 45.33
C ASP A 462 29.88 -12.44 44.19
N ILE A 463 30.03 -13.29 43.16
CA ILE A 463 30.92 -13.02 42.01
C ILE A 463 30.45 -11.78 41.23
N LEU A 464 29.13 -11.62 41.05
CA LEU A 464 28.57 -10.46 40.35
C LEU A 464 28.77 -9.18 41.16
N GLU A 465 28.55 -9.21 42.48
CA GLU A 465 28.83 -8.08 43.35
C GLU A 465 30.30 -7.65 43.26
N GLU A 466 31.23 -8.61 43.27
CA GLU A 466 32.67 -8.35 43.13
C GLU A 466 33.01 -7.70 41.79
N LYS A 467 32.52 -8.25 40.68
CA LYS A 467 32.68 -7.67 39.33
C LYS A 467 32.13 -6.24 39.25
N ILE A 468 30.94 -5.99 39.82
CA ILE A 468 30.32 -4.65 39.84
C ILE A 468 31.15 -3.66 40.66
N ARG A 469 31.68 -4.08 41.82
CA ARG A 469 32.58 -3.25 42.63
C ARG A 469 33.89 -2.96 41.90
N ALA A 470 34.39 -3.89 41.10
CA ALA A 470 35.52 -3.72 40.21
C ALA A 470 35.20 -2.91 38.93
N LYS A 471 33.95 -2.45 38.76
CA LYS A 471 33.42 -1.75 37.58
C LYS A 471 33.48 -2.60 36.28
N ASP A 472 33.51 -3.92 36.42
CA ASP A 472 33.41 -4.88 35.33
C ASP A 472 31.93 -5.27 35.09
N TYR A 473 31.35 -4.71 34.04
CA TYR A 473 29.94 -4.92 33.66
C TYR A 473 29.78 -5.90 32.48
N SER A 474 30.83 -6.67 32.17
CA SER A 474 30.89 -7.60 31.05
C SER A 474 29.77 -8.66 31.05
N PHE A 475 29.26 -9.02 32.24
CA PHE A 475 28.16 -9.96 32.43
C PHE A 475 26.82 -9.55 31.79
N PHE A 476 26.64 -8.28 31.39
CA PHE A 476 25.46 -7.84 30.61
C PHE A 476 25.45 -8.38 29.18
N LYS A 477 26.54 -9.02 28.72
CA LYS A 477 26.57 -9.70 27.42
C LYS A 477 25.94 -11.09 27.53
N LYS A 478 25.09 -11.42 26.56
CA LYS A 478 24.27 -12.65 26.49
C LYS A 478 24.99 -13.93 26.94
N ASN A 479 26.24 -14.15 26.53
CA ASN A 479 26.91 -15.43 26.73
C ASN A 479 27.77 -15.51 28.01
N GLU A 480 28.03 -14.38 28.68
CA GLU A 480 28.97 -14.35 29.80
C GLU A 480 28.33 -14.77 31.13
N LEU A 481 27.08 -14.36 31.39
CA LEU A 481 26.35 -14.77 32.59
C LEU A 481 25.98 -16.26 32.54
N ASP A 482 25.62 -16.77 31.36
CA ASP A 482 25.37 -18.20 31.13
C ASP A 482 26.64 -19.05 31.36
N SER A 483 27.79 -18.57 30.88
CA SER A 483 29.09 -19.24 31.07
C SER A 483 29.52 -19.25 32.54
N LEU A 484 29.33 -18.14 33.26
CA LEU A 484 29.59 -18.05 34.70
C LEU A 484 28.71 -19.03 35.48
N THR A 485 27.42 -19.08 35.16
CA THR A 485 26.46 -19.97 35.79
C THR A 485 26.84 -21.44 35.58
N ALA A 486 27.13 -21.83 34.34
CA ALA A 486 27.54 -23.20 34.02
C ALA A 486 28.80 -23.63 34.79
N LYS A 487 29.78 -22.72 34.92
CA LYS A 487 30.99 -22.95 35.70
C LYS A 487 30.69 -23.16 37.19
N VAL A 488 29.89 -22.28 37.80
CA VAL A 488 29.52 -22.38 39.23
C VAL A 488 28.75 -23.67 39.52
N ILE A 489 27.86 -24.08 38.61
CA ILE A 489 27.12 -25.33 38.74
C ILE A 489 28.05 -26.54 38.72
N GLU A 490 29.01 -26.60 37.80
CA GLU A 490 29.93 -27.74 37.72
C GLU A 490 30.86 -27.79 38.94
N GLU A 491 31.33 -26.63 39.42
CA GLU A 491 32.07 -26.54 40.69
C GLU A 491 31.24 -27.05 41.88
N GLN A 492 29.97 -26.62 41.99
CA GLN A 492 29.09 -27.03 43.09
C GLN A 492 28.75 -28.52 43.03
N LYS A 493 28.58 -29.07 41.81
CA LYS A 493 28.38 -30.50 41.59
C LYS A 493 29.55 -31.31 42.11
N GLN A 494 30.79 -30.93 41.76
CA GLN A 494 32.00 -31.62 42.24
C GLN A 494 32.15 -31.50 43.76
N GLU A 495 31.85 -30.33 44.32
CA GLU A 495 31.87 -30.12 45.77
C GLU A 495 30.84 -31.00 46.50
N LEU A 496 29.62 -31.10 45.97
CA LEU A 496 28.57 -31.96 46.55
C LEU A 496 28.93 -33.45 46.45
N ILE A 497 29.49 -33.90 45.32
CA ILE A 497 29.96 -35.29 45.16
C ILE A 497 31.02 -35.61 46.22
N ASN A 498 32.01 -34.73 46.38
CA ASN A 498 33.09 -34.90 47.36
C ASN A 498 32.58 -34.85 48.81
N LYS A 499 31.67 -33.91 49.12
CA LYS A 499 31.07 -33.73 50.44
C LYS A 499 30.24 -34.95 50.85
N LEU A 500 29.44 -35.46 49.91
CA LEU A 500 28.59 -36.62 50.13
C LEU A 500 29.35 -37.95 50.01
N GLY A 501 30.56 -37.96 49.46
CA GLY A 501 31.37 -39.18 49.29
C GLY A 501 30.71 -40.23 48.41
N ILE A 502 29.90 -39.80 47.44
CA ILE A 502 29.09 -40.64 46.55
C ILE A 502 29.98 -41.18 45.43
N ASN A 503 29.94 -42.50 45.19
CA ASN A 503 30.68 -43.14 44.09
C ASN A 503 29.89 -43.14 42.77
N ASP A 504 30.54 -43.50 41.66
CA ASP A 504 29.93 -43.44 40.32
C ASP A 504 28.66 -44.30 40.16
N GLN A 505 28.58 -45.44 40.87
CA GLN A 505 27.38 -46.28 40.90
C GLN A 505 26.20 -45.58 41.58
N GLN A 506 26.46 -44.93 42.71
CA GLN A 506 25.46 -44.15 43.44
C GLN A 506 25.08 -42.86 42.69
N LEU A 507 26.01 -42.26 41.95
CA LEU A 507 25.75 -41.11 41.08
C LEU A 507 24.82 -41.47 39.92
N SER A 508 25.00 -42.66 39.33
CA SER A 508 24.13 -43.22 38.27
C SER A 508 22.69 -43.46 38.75
N LEU A 509 22.51 -43.86 40.02
CA LEU A 509 21.17 -44.02 40.62
C LEU A 509 20.43 -42.67 40.76
N LEU A 510 21.16 -41.57 40.93
CA LEU A 510 20.59 -40.21 41.03
C LEU A 510 20.29 -39.57 39.66
N SER A 511 20.93 -40.03 38.58
CA SER A 511 20.79 -39.47 37.23
C SER A 511 19.69 -40.12 36.36
N GLY A 512 18.91 -41.06 36.90
CA GLY A 512 17.65 -41.53 36.30
C GLY A 512 17.73 -42.52 35.12
N ASP A 513 18.91 -42.95 34.69
CA ASP A 513 19.07 -43.90 33.57
C ASP A 513 18.86 -45.37 34.04
N GLN A 514 17.61 -45.77 34.28
CA GLN A 514 17.26 -47.20 34.34
C GLN A 514 16.40 -47.61 33.13
N THR A 515 17.00 -48.39 32.24
CA THR A 515 16.27 -49.14 31.21
C THR A 515 15.75 -50.45 31.81
N VAL A 516 14.44 -50.64 31.83
CA VAL A 516 13.84 -51.95 32.17
C VAL A 516 13.54 -52.70 30.88
N LYS A 517 14.08 -53.92 30.76
CA LYS A 517 13.78 -54.85 29.66
C LYS A 517 12.59 -55.72 30.05
N VAL A 518 11.57 -55.79 29.20
CA VAL A 518 10.48 -56.76 29.30
C VAL A 518 10.37 -57.46 27.94
N GLY A 519 10.79 -58.72 27.88
CA GLY A 519 11.03 -59.41 26.61
C GLY A 519 12.20 -58.77 25.84
N GLU A 520 12.12 -58.75 24.50
CA GLU A 520 13.18 -58.16 23.65
C GLU A 520 13.13 -56.63 23.54
N ARG A 521 12.12 -55.97 24.13
CA ARG A 521 11.99 -54.51 24.08
C ARG A 521 12.56 -53.84 25.32
N VAL A 522 13.29 -52.75 25.07
CA VAL A 522 13.87 -51.84 26.07
C VAL A 522 12.92 -50.66 26.25
N TYR A 523 12.46 -50.41 27.47
CA TYR A 523 11.66 -49.23 27.79
C TYR A 523 12.51 -48.21 28.58
N THR A 524 12.53 -46.96 28.12
CA THR A 524 13.09 -45.80 28.83
C THR A 524 11.94 -44.95 29.38
N ALA A 525 11.85 -44.80 30.70
CA ALA A 525 10.83 -43.98 31.35
C ALA A 525 11.27 -42.49 31.44
N PRO A 526 10.39 -41.52 31.15
CA PRO A 526 10.68 -40.09 31.36
C PRO A 526 10.73 -39.72 32.86
N ALA A 527 11.80 -39.04 33.26
CA ALA A 527 12.07 -38.59 34.63
C ALA A 527 11.10 -37.50 35.13
N VAL A 528 10.01 -37.89 35.79
CA VAL A 528 9.23 -37.00 36.68
C VAL A 528 8.86 -37.66 38.03
N TYR A 529 9.17 -38.94 38.25
CA TYR A 529 9.03 -39.56 39.57
C TYR A 529 10.29 -40.36 39.95
N LEU A 530 11.41 -39.67 40.20
CA LEU A 530 12.42 -40.23 41.10
C LEU A 530 11.81 -40.17 42.51
N LEU A 531 11.33 -41.33 42.96
CA LEU A 531 10.65 -41.50 44.22
C LEU A 531 11.51 -40.93 45.36
N LYS A 532 10.91 -40.07 46.19
CA LYS A 532 11.48 -39.57 47.46
C LYS A 532 12.11 -40.70 48.30
N SER A 533 11.68 -41.95 48.10
CA SER A 533 12.26 -43.17 48.69
C SER A 533 13.72 -43.43 48.30
N ASN A 534 14.12 -43.26 47.03
CA ASN A 534 15.48 -43.59 46.57
C ASN A 534 16.51 -42.59 47.13
N VAL A 535 16.18 -41.30 47.13
CA VAL A 535 17.01 -40.25 47.75
C VAL A 535 17.08 -40.44 49.26
N THR A 536 15.98 -40.83 49.91
CA THR A 536 15.96 -41.09 51.36
C THR A 536 16.77 -42.34 51.74
N GLN A 537 16.73 -43.39 50.90
CA GLN A 537 17.49 -44.62 51.11
C GLN A 537 18.99 -44.40 50.88
N LEU A 538 19.35 -43.72 49.78
CA LEU A 538 20.74 -43.37 49.51
C LEU A 538 21.31 -42.42 50.56
N LEU A 539 20.50 -41.48 51.08
CA LEU A 539 20.92 -40.64 52.20
C LEU A 539 21.28 -41.46 53.44
N LYS A 540 20.50 -42.49 53.80
CA LYS A 540 20.82 -43.37 54.95
C LYS A 540 22.14 -44.11 54.73
N GLU A 541 22.43 -44.56 53.52
CA GLU A 541 23.69 -45.22 53.17
C GLU A 541 24.87 -44.25 53.23
N VAL A 542 24.71 -43.06 52.65
CA VAL A 542 25.74 -42.01 52.67
C VAL A 542 26.03 -41.55 54.10
N GLN A 543 25.01 -41.38 54.94
CA GLN A 543 25.15 -40.97 56.35
C GLN A 543 25.91 -41.99 57.22
N GLN A 544 26.00 -43.25 56.81
CA GLN A 544 26.83 -44.24 57.54
C GLN A 544 28.32 -43.92 57.45
N ASN A 545 28.78 -43.35 56.34
CA ASN A 545 30.20 -43.02 56.09
C ASN A 545 30.49 -41.51 56.18
N LYS A 546 29.48 -40.66 55.96
CA LYS A 546 29.53 -39.20 56.03
C LYS A 546 28.35 -38.71 56.88
N PRO A 547 28.46 -38.72 58.22
CA PRO A 547 27.34 -38.45 59.13
C PRO A 547 26.68 -37.09 58.92
N ASP A 548 27.45 -36.11 58.44
CA ASP A 548 27.00 -34.74 58.20
C ASP A 548 26.25 -34.54 56.87
N ALA A 549 26.11 -35.59 56.06
CA ALA A 549 25.38 -35.52 54.80
C ALA A 549 23.90 -35.20 55.02
N LYS A 550 23.39 -34.21 54.28
CA LYS A 550 22.01 -33.74 54.41
C LYS A 550 21.15 -34.16 53.23
N PHE A 551 19.85 -34.35 53.48
CA PHE A 551 18.87 -34.69 52.44
C PHE A 551 18.85 -33.63 51.34
N GLU A 552 18.99 -32.36 51.72
CA GLU A 552 19.00 -31.21 50.82
C GLU A 552 20.22 -31.24 49.88
N ASP A 553 21.40 -31.63 50.36
CA ASP A 553 22.63 -31.74 49.57
C ASP A 553 22.48 -32.83 48.49
N LEU A 554 21.94 -34.00 48.85
CA LEU A 554 21.66 -35.10 47.92
C LEU A 554 20.59 -34.73 46.89
N THR A 555 19.54 -34.04 47.33
CA THR A 555 18.43 -33.58 46.47
C THR A 555 18.90 -32.54 45.47
N LEU A 556 19.77 -31.61 45.90
CA LEU A 556 20.38 -30.62 45.03
C LEU A 556 21.26 -31.28 43.97
N LEU A 557 22.14 -32.22 44.37
CA LEU A 557 22.98 -32.98 43.44
C LEU A 557 22.16 -33.76 42.40
N ALA A 558 21.08 -34.43 42.82
CA ALA A 558 20.17 -35.12 41.91
C ALA A 558 19.51 -34.18 40.89
N SER A 559 19.15 -32.96 41.31
CA SER A 559 18.56 -31.97 40.40
C SER A 559 19.54 -31.48 39.33
N ILE A 560 20.82 -31.34 39.68
CA ILE A 560 21.89 -30.91 38.76
C ILE A 560 22.12 -31.97 37.67
N LEU A 561 22.05 -33.26 38.01
CA LEU A 561 22.35 -34.38 37.11
C LEU A 561 21.26 -34.66 36.05
N ASN A 562 19.99 -34.29 36.31
CA ASN A 562 18.82 -34.71 35.52
C ASN A 562 18.37 -33.74 34.39
N ASN A 563 18.97 -32.55 34.24
CA ASN A 563 18.54 -31.54 33.27
C ASN A 563 19.29 -31.64 31.92
N ARG A 564 18.74 -32.35 30.93
CA ARG A 564 19.31 -32.48 29.56
C ARG A 564 18.37 -31.97 28.45
N ARG A 565 18.34 -30.67 28.13
CA ARG A 565 17.99 -30.13 26.79
C ARG A 565 18.53 -28.71 26.58
N PRO A 566 19.20 -28.40 25.44
CA PRO A 566 19.52 -27.03 25.03
C PRO A 566 18.52 -26.55 23.95
N VAL A 567 17.48 -25.77 24.26
CA VAL A 567 16.76 -25.01 23.21
C VAL A 567 15.80 -23.90 23.70
N SER A 568 15.91 -22.75 23.02
CA SER A 568 14.86 -21.94 22.35
C SER A 568 14.12 -20.82 23.12
N GLN A 569 14.15 -19.65 22.47
CA GLN A 569 13.42 -18.41 22.78
C GLN A 569 11.90 -18.53 22.56
N GLY A 570 11.12 -17.94 23.46
CA GLY A 570 9.68 -17.71 23.33
C GLY A 570 9.25 -16.39 24.01
N ILE A 571 8.36 -15.66 23.33
CA ILE A 571 7.92 -14.26 23.53
C ILE A 571 6.61 -14.16 24.37
N ASP A 572 6.36 -12.98 24.97
CA ASP A 572 5.07 -12.32 25.39
C ASP A 572 4.37 -12.76 26.71
N ASN A 573 3.61 -11.95 27.51
CA ASN A 573 3.16 -10.53 27.50
C ASN A 573 2.54 -10.14 28.88
N SER A 574 2.38 -8.81 29.17
CA SER A 574 1.33 -8.13 30.00
C SER A 574 1.66 -7.33 31.31
N LYS A 575 1.37 -6.01 31.21
CA LYS A 575 0.87 -4.91 32.11
C LYS A 575 1.01 -4.93 33.66
N THR A 576 1.47 -3.81 34.25
CA THR A 576 0.86 -3.07 35.40
C THR A 576 1.43 -1.63 35.56
N LYS A 577 0.63 -0.66 36.02
CA LYS A 577 0.96 0.76 36.34
C LYS A 577 1.17 0.94 37.86
N THR A 578 2.05 1.85 38.32
CA THR A 578 2.06 2.50 39.67
C THR A 578 2.93 3.78 39.66
N GLY A 579 2.59 4.79 40.49
CA GLY A 579 3.29 6.10 40.61
C GLY A 579 3.92 6.33 41.99
N PHE A 580 4.79 7.34 42.12
CA PHE A 580 5.67 7.59 43.29
C PHE A 580 5.35 8.91 44.04
N LEU A 581 5.72 8.97 45.34
CA LEU A 581 5.69 10.14 46.25
C LEU A 581 7.12 10.46 46.68
N ASN A 582 7.44 11.74 46.97
CA ASN A 582 8.75 12.14 47.49
C ASN A 582 8.82 12.20 49.03
N ASP A 583 9.98 12.56 49.57
CA ASP A 583 10.29 12.59 51.01
C ASP A 583 9.43 13.58 51.84
N GLU A 584 8.70 14.48 51.18
CA GLU A 584 7.70 15.37 51.81
C GLU A 584 6.24 14.89 51.59
N LYS A 585 6.04 13.66 51.13
CA LYS A 585 4.74 13.05 50.80
C LYS A 585 3.91 13.80 49.73
N LYS A 586 4.54 14.57 48.83
CA LYS A 586 3.86 15.13 47.65
C LYS A 586 4.07 14.25 46.41
N GLN A 587 3.00 14.11 45.62
CA GLN A 587 2.90 13.16 44.51
C GLN A 587 3.74 13.64 43.32
N ILE A 588 4.74 12.86 42.89
CA ILE A 588 5.59 13.16 41.73
C ILE A 588 5.01 12.47 40.49
N TYR A 589 4.89 13.22 39.40
CA TYR A 589 4.54 12.69 38.07
C TYR A 589 5.79 12.69 37.19
N PRO A 590 6.39 11.51 36.89
CA PRO A 590 7.59 11.44 36.07
C PRO A 590 7.27 11.70 34.59
N LEU A 591 8.06 12.57 33.94
CA LEU A 591 8.03 12.80 32.50
C LEU A 591 9.25 12.10 31.86
N MET A 592 9.03 11.04 31.08
CA MET A 592 10.10 10.44 30.28
C MET A 592 10.07 11.01 28.86
N VAL A 593 11.06 11.81 28.50
CA VAL A 593 11.38 12.11 27.09
C VAL A 593 12.65 11.35 26.76
N SER A 594 12.54 10.22 26.07
CA SER A 594 13.72 9.47 25.62
C SER A 594 14.41 10.24 24.49
N GLN A 595 15.74 10.16 24.42
CA GLN A 595 16.50 10.62 23.25
C GLN A 595 16.10 9.84 21.97
N SER A 596 15.48 8.66 22.12
CA SER A 596 14.84 7.92 21.02
C SER A 596 13.49 8.51 20.58
N LEU A 597 12.84 9.38 21.38
CA LEU A 597 11.65 10.12 20.97
C LEU A 597 12.01 11.31 20.07
N ALA A 598 13.19 11.92 20.26
CA ALA A 598 13.71 12.91 19.32
C ALA A 598 14.01 12.29 17.93
N GLU A 599 14.42 11.02 17.90
CA GLU A 599 14.58 10.27 16.64
C GLU A 599 13.25 9.70 16.09
N LYS A 600 12.30 9.32 16.96
CA LYS A 600 10.93 8.88 16.58
C LYS A 600 9.98 10.02 16.20
N LEU A 601 10.41 11.28 16.31
CA LEU A 601 9.71 12.47 15.80
C LEU A 601 10.09 12.79 14.34
N LYS A 602 10.81 11.91 13.63
CA LYS A 602 11.06 12.03 12.17
C LYS A 602 9.73 11.91 11.41
N GLN A 603 9.30 13.05 10.86
CA GLN A 603 8.02 13.31 10.21
C GLN A 603 7.83 12.47 8.93
N ASN A 604 6.57 12.20 8.57
CA ASN A 604 6.19 11.51 7.33
C ASN A 604 6.65 12.31 6.10
N ILE A 605 7.71 11.89 5.42
CA ILE A 605 8.00 12.39 4.07
C ILE A 605 7.08 11.63 3.10
N ALA A 606 5.92 12.20 2.78
CA ALA A 606 5.19 11.75 1.60
C ALA A 606 6.03 12.07 0.36
N LEU A 607 6.11 11.13 -0.58
CA LEU A 607 6.94 11.32 -1.76
C LEU A 607 6.36 12.41 -2.67
N PRO A 608 7.20 13.14 -3.42
CA PRO A 608 6.75 14.10 -4.40
C PRO A 608 5.73 13.51 -5.36
N LEU A 609 4.58 14.18 -5.49
CA LEU A 609 3.51 13.80 -6.40
C LEU A 609 3.17 14.98 -7.32
N THR A 610 3.35 14.77 -8.62
CA THR A 610 2.81 15.65 -9.66
C THR A 610 1.45 15.13 -10.06
N THR A 611 0.41 15.95 -9.94
CA THR A 611 -0.96 15.63 -10.38
C THR A 611 -1.39 16.60 -11.48
N ILE A 612 -1.78 16.06 -12.63
CA ILE A 612 -2.29 16.83 -13.77
C ILE A 612 -3.73 16.42 -14.02
N SER A 613 -4.68 17.34 -13.89
CA SER A 613 -6.09 17.08 -14.14
C SER A 613 -6.56 17.84 -15.37
N THR A 614 -7.04 17.10 -16.38
CA THR A 614 -7.53 17.63 -17.65
C THR A 614 -8.99 17.22 -17.89
N GLN A 615 -9.78 18.12 -18.48
CA GLN A 615 -11.16 17.84 -18.88
C GLN A 615 -11.29 17.62 -20.40
N THR A 616 -10.30 18.06 -21.18
CA THR A 616 -10.29 18.01 -22.66
C THR A 616 -8.94 17.47 -23.16
N GLN A 617 -8.01 18.33 -23.59
CA GLN A 617 -6.72 17.94 -24.16
C GLN A 617 -5.55 18.25 -23.21
N LEU A 618 -4.68 17.26 -23.07
CA LEU A 618 -3.36 17.39 -22.44
C LEU A 618 -2.29 17.02 -23.46
N GLU A 619 -1.36 17.93 -23.71
CA GLU A 619 -0.19 17.74 -24.56
C GLU A 619 1.08 17.95 -23.73
N ILE A 620 1.88 16.91 -23.59
CA ILE A 620 3.21 16.96 -22.98
C ILE A 620 4.21 16.76 -24.11
N GLN A 621 5.00 17.79 -24.42
CA GLN A 621 5.92 17.78 -25.56
C GLN A 621 7.26 18.38 -25.17
N ASN A 622 8.36 17.69 -25.54
CA ASN A 622 9.72 18.11 -25.21
C ASN A 622 9.89 18.38 -23.71
N ALA A 623 9.29 17.51 -22.89
CA ALA A 623 9.29 17.63 -21.44
C ALA A 623 10.25 16.63 -20.79
N GLU A 624 10.89 17.06 -19.70
CA GLU A 624 11.74 16.22 -18.87
C GLU A 624 11.19 16.16 -17.44
N PHE A 625 10.81 14.94 -17.03
CA PHE A 625 10.46 14.65 -15.64
C PHE A 625 11.68 14.06 -14.96
N ASN A 626 12.16 14.74 -13.92
CA ASN A 626 13.40 14.43 -13.24
C ASN A 626 13.21 14.39 -11.71
N HIS A 627 14.24 13.89 -11.04
CA HIS A 627 14.37 13.84 -9.60
C HIS A 627 15.82 14.12 -9.21
N ILE A 628 16.05 14.53 -7.96
CA ILE A 628 17.41 14.62 -7.40
C ILE A 628 17.94 13.24 -6.98
N GLU A 629 19.26 13.10 -6.85
CA GLU A 629 19.89 11.85 -6.42
C GLU A 629 19.31 11.35 -5.07
N GLY A 630 18.99 10.06 -4.99
CA GLY A 630 18.30 9.47 -3.83
C GLY A 630 16.81 9.87 -3.68
N GLY A 631 16.28 10.71 -4.56
CA GLY A 631 14.87 11.10 -4.65
C GLY A 631 14.03 10.14 -5.52
N LYS A 632 12.71 10.23 -5.37
CA LYS A 632 11.70 9.55 -6.18
C LYS A 632 10.64 10.57 -6.58
N HIS A 633 10.05 10.40 -7.76
CA HIS A 633 9.03 11.30 -8.30
C HIS A 633 7.84 10.48 -8.81
N ASN A 634 6.65 10.74 -8.30
CA ASN A 634 5.42 10.14 -8.84
C ASN A 634 4.66 11.14 -9.70
N VAL A 635 4.11 10.66 -10.81
CA VAL A 635 3.31 11.47 -11.73
C VAL A 635 1.96 10.80 -11.93
N MET A 636 0.89 11.57 -11.76
CA MET A 636 -0.49 11.15 -11.94
C MET A 636 -1.19 12.08 -12.93
N ILE A 637 -1.78 11.51 -13.97
CA ILE A 637 -2.64 12.21 -14.91
C ILE A 637 -4.07 11.71 -14.72
N LEU A 638 -4.97 12.66 -14.54
CA LEU A 638 -6.37 12.46 -14.25
C LEU A 638 -7.23 13.02 -15.38
N ALA A 639 -7.93 12.13 -16.08
CA ALA A 639 -8.97 12.49 -17.03
C ALA A 639 -10.28 12.77 -16.27
N ASN A 640 -10.71 14.03 -16.26
CA ASN A 640 -11.91 14.53 -15.57
C ASN A 640 -13.01 14.88 -16.57
N ASN A 641 -13.20 14.01 -17.56
CA ASN A 641 -14.05 14.29 -18.69
C ASN A 641 -15.50 13.82 -18.50
N SER A 642 -16.40 14.31 -19.35
CA SER A 642 -17.80 13.86 -19.40
C SER A 642 -17.99 12.85 -20.54
N LYS A 643 -19.13 12.13 -20.54
CA LYS A 643 -19.46 11.19 -21.63
C LYS A 643 -19.49 11.87 -23.02
N ASP A 644 -19.79 13.17 -23.07
CA ASP A 644 -19.94 13.93 -24.32
C ASP A 644 -18.61 14.47 -24.88
N ASN A 645 -17.53 14.45 -24.09
CA ASN A 645 -16.21 14.97 -24.50
C ASN A 645 -15.10 13.98 -24.09
N GLU A 646 -14.53 13.25 -25.04
CA GLU A 646 -13.41 12.33 -24.77
C GLU A 646 -12.11 13.12 -24.53
N ALA A 647 -11.50 12.94 -23.34
CA ALA A 647 -10.20 13.54 -23.09
C ALA A 647 -9.12 12.83 -23.91
N THR A 648 -8.14 13.59 -24.43
CA THR A 648 -6.99 13.02 -25.13
C THR A 648 -5.68 13.49 -24.50
N ILE A 649 -4.87 12.53 -24.09
CA ILE A 649 -3.60 12.74 -23.41
C ILE A 649 -2.48 12.33 -24.38
N ARG A 650 -1.67 13.29 -24.80
CA ARG A 650 -0.56 13.10 -25.73
C ARG A 650 0.77 13.38 -25.05
N LEU A 651 1.70 12.43 -25.13
CA LEU A 651 3.09 12.61 -24.74
C LEU A 651 3.96 12.45 -25.99
N GLN A 652 4.82 13.44 -26.26
CA GLN A 652 5.68 13.46 -27.44
C GLN A 652 7.11 13.85 -27.07
N ARG A 653 8.11 13.12 -27.59
CA ARG A 653 9.53 13.47 -27.45
C ARG A 653 9.93 13.81 -26.01
N SER A 654 9.49 12.99 -25.06
CA SER A 654 9.58 13.30 -23.62
C SER A 654 10.37 12.24 -22.86
N HIS A 655 11.13 12.69 -21.86
CA HIS A 655 11.98 11.83 -21.03
C HIS A 655 11.42 11.73 -19.61
N ILE A 656 11.13 10.51 -19.16
CA ILE A 656 10.52 10.24 -17.87
C ILE A 656 11.53 9.49 -16.99
N ASN A 657 12.19 10.23 -16.08
CA ASN A 657 13.13 9.69 -15.11
C ASN A 657 12.64 9.97 -13.68
N LEU A 658 12.17 8.91 -13.01
CA LEU A 658 11.39 9.02 -11.77
C LEU A 658 12.10 8.53 -10.50
N GLY A 659 13.37 8.11 -10.60
CA GLY A 659 14.17 7.70 -9.44
C GLY A 659 13.66 6.50 -8.66
N GLY A 660 12.80 5.68 -9.28
CA GLY A 660 12.08 4.58 -8.66
C GLY A 660 10.66 4.95 -8.20
N GLY A 661 10.11 6.09 -8.64
CA GLY A 661 8.68 6.41 -8.57
C GLY A 661 7.90 5.89 -9.78
N ALA A 662 6.59 6.16 -9.83
CA ALA A 662 5.66 5.64 -10.83
C ALA A 662 4.93 6.73 -11.63
N PHE A 663 4.49 6.36 -12.83
CA PHE A 663 3.70 7.19 -13.73
C PHE A 663 2.32 6.55 -13.95
N GLY A 664 1.24 7.24 -13.62
CA GLY A 664 -0.13 6.73 -13.76
C GLY A 664 -1.04 7.65 -14.56
N ILE A 665 -1.91 7.06 -15.38
CA ILE A 665 -3.01 7.74 -16.09
C ILE A 665 -4.32 7.02 -15.76
N GLY A 666 -5.38 7.77 -15.44
CA GLY A 666 -6.71 7.18 -15.26
C GLY A 666 -7.80 8.23 -15.06
N SER A 667 -9.02 7.78 -14.76
CA SER A 667 -10.18 8.66 -14.53
C SER A 667 -10.34 9.06 -13.06
N THR A 668 -10.93 10.24 -12.82
CA THR A 668 -11.39 10.67 -11.48
C THR A 668 -12.80 10.23 -11.12
N THR A 669 -13.54 9.62 -12.05
CA THR A 669 -14.91 9.19 -11.79
C THR A 669 -14.91 8.15 -10.68
N GLY A 670 -15.25 8.60 -9.46
CA GLY A 670 -15.32 7.74 -8.29
C GLY A 670 -16.24 6.54 -8.53
N PHE A 671 -15.93 5.43 -7.87
CA PHE A 671 -16.73 4.22 -7.96
C PHE A 671 -18.18 4.49 -7.53
N VAL A 672 -19.11 4.50 -8.49
CA VAL A 672 -20.55 4.53 -8.22
C VAL A 672 -21.03 3.08 -8.21
N PRO A 673 -21.36 2.49 -7.04
CA PRO A 673 -21.81 1.11 -7.01
C PRO A 673 -23.09 0.94 -7.82
N LEU A 674 -23.14 -0.12 -8.62
CA LEU A 674 -24.35 -0.56 -9.30
C LEU A 674 -25.38 -0.96 -8.24
N GLN A 675 -26.57 -0.38 -8.30
CA GLN A 675 -27.67 -0.66 -7.39
C GLN A 675 -28.77 -1.45 -8.10
N GLU A 676 -29.26 -2.49 -7.43
CA GLU A 676 -30.40 -3.29 -7.88
C GLU A 676 -31.48 -3.35 -6.81
N ASN A 677 -32.73 -3.41 -7.26
CA ASN A 677 -33.87 -3.68 -6.38
C ASN A 677 -33.99 -5.19 -6.18
N ILE A 678 -34.09 -5.64 -4.93
CA ILE A 678 -34.21 -7.06 -4.59
C ILE A 678 -35.61 -7.40 -4.06
N LEU A 679 -36.06 -8.64 -4.27
CA LEU A 679 -37.33 -9.13 -3.71
C LEU A 679 -37.17 -9.41 -2.22
N GLN A 680 -38.20 -9.06 -1.45
CA GLN A 680 -38.24 -9.25 0.00
C GLN A 680 -39.59 -9.82 0.44
N VAL A 681 -39.64 -10.41 1.63
CA VAL A 681 -40.90 -10.80 2.26
C VAL A 681 -41.18 -9.82 3.39
N LYS A 682 -42.40 -9.26 3.41
CA LYS A 682 -42.83 -8.29 4.40
C LYS A 682 -43.64 -8.96 5.51
N GLN A 683 -43.20 -8.78 6.74
CA GLN A 683 -43.94 -9.17 7.94
C GLN A 683 -44.94 -8.06 8.34
N GLU A 684 -45.98 -8.41 9.10
CA GLU A 684 -47.02 -7.47 9.54
C GLU A 684 -46.50 -6.35 10.48
N ASN A 685 -45.40 -6.58 11.19
CA ASN A 685 -44.68 -5.57 11.99
C ASN A 685 -43.86 -4.58 11.12
N GLY A 686 -43.88 -4.72 9.78
CA GLY A 686 -43.13 -3.91 8.84
C GLY A 686 -41.71 -4.39 8.53
N GLN A 687 -41.25 -5.48 9.16
CA GLN A 687 -39.91 -6.02 8.94
C GLN A 687 -39.79 -6.73 7.59
N LEU A 688 -38.68 -6.51 6.89
CA LEU A 688 -38.42 -7.07 5.55
C LEU A 688 -37.29 -8.10 5.60
N ILE A 689 -37.49 -9.25 4.96
CA ILE A 689 -36.49 -10.34 4.87
C ILE A 689 -36.07 -10.53 3.42
N SER A 690 -34.76 -10.45 3.14
CA SER A 690 -34.20 -10.67 1.80
C SER A 690 -34.33 -12.12 1.34
N LEU A 691 -34.87 -12.30 0.12
CA LEU A 691 -34.95 -13.58 -0.59
C LEU A 691 -33.68 -13.90 -1.39
N TYR A 692 -32.67 -13.04 -1.35
CA TYR A 692 -31.40 -13.22 -2.03
C TYR A 692 -30.24 -13.23 -1.03
N ASN A 693 -29.26 -14.11 -1.29
CA ASN A 693 -27.92 -14.03 -0.72
C ASN A 693 -27.03 -13.23 -1.68
N VAL A 694 -26.35 -12.21 -1.16
CA VAL A 694 -25.20 -11.62 -1.86
C VAL A 694 -24.04 -12.57 -1.64
N THR A 695 -23.77 -13.45 -2.61
CA THR A 695 -22.62 -14.38 -2.52
C THR A 695 -21.52 -13.89 -3.44
N GLY A 696 -20.42 -13.42 -2.84
CA GLY A 696 -19.31 -12.82 -3.56
C GLY A 696 -19.76 -11.64 -4.42
N THR A 697 -19.84 -11.87 -5.73
CA THR A 697 -20.09 -10.85 -6.76
C THR A 697 -21.35 -11.13 -7.61
N SER A 698 -22.33 -11.88 -7.07
CA SER A 698 -23.62 -12.17 -7.72
C SER A 698 -24.78 -12.18 -6.71
N LEU A 699 -26.00 -11.85 -7.18
CA LEU A 699 -27.24 -12.07 -6.43
C LEU A 699 -27.70 -13.52 -6.64
N LYS A 700 -27.58 -14.38 -5.63
CA LYS A 700 -28.14 -15.75 -5.68
C LYS A 700 -29.44 -15.79 -4.89
N GLN A 701 -30.52 -16.26 -5.51
CA GLN A 701 -31.79 -16.48 -4.82
C GLN A 701 -31.61 -17.55 -3.74
N LYS A 702 -32.18 -17.35 -2.54
CA LYS A 702 -32.27 -18.42 -1.54
C LYS A 702 -33.17 -19.53 -2.08
N THR A 703 -32.67 -20.75 -2.07
CA THR A 703 -33.46 -21.95 -2.40
C THR A 703 -34.60 -22.13 -1.37
N LEU A 704 -35.68 -22.82 -1.75
CA LEU A 704 -36.73 -23.20 -0.81
C LEU A 704 -36.16 -23.97 0.39
N ASN A 705 -35.14 -24.80 0.14
CA ASN A 705 -34.40 -25.51 1.18
C ASN A 705 -33.71 -24.56 2.18
N GLU A 706 -33.01 -23.53 1.70
CA GLU A 706 -32.38 -22.53 2.57
C GLU A 706 -33.42 -21.71 3.36
N LEU A 707 -34.60 -21.47 2.80
CA LEU A 707 -35.69 -20.81 3.51
C LEU A 707 -36.29 -21.72 4.61
N LEU A 708 -36.50 -23.01 4.32
CA LEU A 708 -37.03 -23.99 5.27
C LEU A 708 -36.04 -24.36 6.37
N LYS A 709 -34.74 -24.45 6.08
CA LYS A 709 -33.68 -24.74 7.08
C LYS A 709 -33.52 -23.66 8.13
N ASN A 710 -33.93 -22.43 7.84
CA ASN A 710 -33.92 -21.35 8.82
C ASN A 710 -35.05 -21.46 9.86
N ILE A 711 -35.97 -22.40 9.70
CA ILE A 711 -37.06 -22.69 10.64
C ILE A 711 -36.57 -23.65 11.72
N LYS A 712 -36.64 -23.20 12.97
CA LYS A 712 -36.40 -23.98 14.18
C LYS A 712 -37.73 -24.48 14.76
N PHE A 713 -37.84 -25.80 14.87
CA PHE A 713 -38.93 -26.45 15.56
C PHE A 713 -38.68 -26.43 17.07
N TYR A 714 -39.74 -26.15 17.84
CA TYR A 714 -39.71 -26.38 19.28
C TYR A 714 -39.82 -27.88 19.56
N ASP A 715 -39.03 -28.36 20.52
CA ASP A 715 -38.97 -29.79 20.84
C ASP A 715 -40.28 -30.26 21.46
N PHE A 716 -40.77 -31.40 20.98
CA PHE A 716 -41.96 -32.08 21.48
C PHE A 716 -41.57 -33.55 21.65
N ASP A 717 -41.43 -34.00 22.90
CA ASP A 717 -41.01 -35.37 23.28
C ASP A 717 -41.97 -36.50 22.83
N SER A 718 -43.03 -36.17 22.08
CA SER A 718 -44.01 -37.14 21.59
C SER A 718 -43.45 -37.91 20.39
N LYS A 719 -43.39 -39.24 20.52
CA LYS A 719 -43.05 -40.16 19.43
C LYS A 719 -44.32 -40.70 18.77
N PHE A 720 -44.28 -40.82 17.44
CA PHE A 720 -45.38 -41.30 16.62
C PHE A 720 -44.96 -42.52 15.83
N GLN A 721 -45.91 -43.42 15.59
CA GLN A 721 -45.67 -44.63 14.84
C GLN A 721 -45.81 -44.36 13.33
N THR A 722 -44.73 -44.61 12.61
CA THR A 722 -44.67 -44.62 11.15
C THR A 722 -45.40 -45.84 10.58
N LYS A 723 -45.77 -45.79 9.29
CA LYS A 723 -46.47 -46.91 8.62
C LYS A 723 -45.61 -48.18 8.51
N ASP A 724 -44.29 -48.08 8.70
CA ASP A 724 -43.31 -49.16 8.79
C ASP A 724 -42.96 -49.56 10.24
N ASN A 725 -43.80 -49.20 11.22
CA ASN A 725 -43.68 -49.57 12.64
C ASN A 725 -42.48 -48.97 13.41
N GLN A 726 -41.80 -47.96 12.87
CA GLN A 726 -40.77 -47.21 13.61
C GLN A 726 -41.37 -46.05 14.43
N GLN A 727 -40.76 -45.72 15.56
CA GLN A 727 -41.11 -44.56 16.38
C GLN A 727 -40.29 -43.34 15.95
N ILE A 728 -40.95 -42.25 15.54
CA ILE A 728 -40.31 -41.01 15.07
C ILE A 728 -40.92 -39.78 15.73
N SER A 729 -40.11 -38.76 15.99
CA SER A 729 -40.56 -37.47 16.52
C SER A 729 -40.91 -36.48 15.39
N LEU A 730 -41.66 -35.42 15.72
CA LEU A 730 -41.97 -34.35 14.76
C LEU A 730 -40.73 -33.58 14.25
N PRO A 731 -39.71 -33.27 15.08
CA PRO A 731 -38.47 -32.67 14.60
C PRO A 731 -37.70 -33.55 13.59
N GLU A 732 -37.68 -34.87 13.80
CA GLU A 732 -37.07 -35.81 12.85
C GLU A 732 -37.85 -35.86 11.53
N LEU A 733 -39.19 -35.85 11.58
CA LEU A 733 -40.04 -35.74 10.39
C LEU A 733 -39.87 -34.42 9.65
N TRP A 734 -39.69 -33.31 10.37
CA TRP A 734 -39.39 -32.01 9.75
C TRP A 734 -38.05 -32.05 9.01
N THR A 735 -37.03 -32.65 9.62
CA THR A 735 -35.72 -32.81 8.98
C THR A 735 -35.86 -33.61 7.67
N GLN A 736 -36.59 -34.74 7.70
CA GLN A 736 -36.88 -35.52 6.50
C GLN A 736 -37.72 -34.76 5.46
N PHE A 737 -38.66 -33.91 5.90
CA PHE A 737 -39.48 -33.08 5.00
C PHE A 737 -38.62 -32.04 4.26
N VAL A 738 -37.72 -31.36 4.98
CA VAL A 738 -36.80 -30.37 4.42
C VAL A 738 -35.82 -31.03 3.43
N GLU A 739 -35.41 -32.27 3.70
CA GLU A 739 -34.52 -33.04 2.84
C GLU A 739 -35.22 -33.73 1.66
N ASN A 740 -36.56 -33.70 1.59
CA ASN A 740 -37.33 -34.36 0.54
C ASN A 740 -37.17 -33.66 -0.84
N PRO A 741 -36.62 -34.35 -1.87
CA PRO A 741 -36.41 -33.77 -3.20
C PRO A 741 -37.69 -33.27 -3.88
N THR A 742 -38.82 -33.93 -3.63
CA THR A 742 -40.13 -33.58 -4.21
C THR A 742 -40.64 -32.26 -3.64
N ILE A 743 -40.30 -31.91 -2.40
CA ILE A 743 -40.64 -30.64 -1.76
C ILE A 743 -39.72 -29.53 -2.26
N GLN A 744 -38.42 -29.84 -2.43
CA GLN A 744 -37.41 -28.88 -2.90
C GLN A 744 -37.69 -28.33 -4.31
N ASN A 745 -38.44 -29.08 -5.13
CA ASN A 745 -38.81 -28.69 -6.49
C ASN A 745 -40.18 -27.96 -6.60
N LYS A 746 -40.89 -27.72 -5.49
CA LYS A 746 -42.19 -27.02 -5.54
C LYS A 746 -42.02 -25.49 -5.60
N ASN A 747 -42.86 -24.85 -6.41
CA ASN A 747 -42.89 -23.39 -6.52
C ASN A 747 -43.73 -22.77 -5.37
N VAL A 748 -43.20 -21.70 -4.78
CA VAL A 748 -43.81 -20.95 -3.65
C VAL A 748 -44.56 -19.69 -4.14
N GLU A 749 -44.48 -19.40 -5.43
CA GLU A 749 -45.08 -18.21 -6.03
C GLU A 749 -46.59 -18.15 -5.78
N ASN A 750 -47.03 -17.00 -5.25
CA ASN A 750 -48.43 -16.59 -5.00
C ASN A 750 -49.13 -17.18 -3.76
N ALA A 751 -48.49 -18.00 -2.94
CA ALA A 751 -49.06 -18.47 -1.68
C ALA A 751 -48.57 -17.65 -0.47
N ASN A 752 -49.40 -17.55 0.57
CA ASN A 752 -48.90 -17.21 1.91
C ASN A 752 -47.87 -18.29 2.29
N PHE A 753 -46.61 -17.90 2.50
CA PHE A 753 -45.49 -18.83 2.75
C PHE A 753 -45.82 -19.80 3.89
N TYR A 754 -46.50 -19.33 4.93
CA TYR A 754 -46.94 -20.16 6.05
C TYR A 754 -47.96 -21.21 5.62
N THR A 755 -48.95 -20.84 4.80
CA THR A 755 -49.95 -21.77 4.27
C THR A 755 -49.30 -22.85 3.43
N PHE A 756 -48.37 -22.48 2.54
CA PHE A 756 -47.62 -23.43 1.73
C PHE A 756 -46.86 -24.45 2.59
N VAL A 757 -46.09 -23.98 3.59
CA VAL A 757 -45.35 -24.87 4.50
C VAL A 757 -46.29 -25.77 5.28
N LYS A 758 -47.38 -25.21 5.82
CA LYS A 758 -48.38 -25.93 6.60
C LYS A 758 -49.01 -27.08 5.83
N GLU A 759 -49.49 -26.82 4.61
CA GLU A 759 -50.19 -27.82 3.80
C GLU A 759 -49.24 -28.93 3.35
N ASN A 760 -48.06 -28.57 2.87
CA ASN A 760 -47.09 -29.55 2.38
C ASN A 760 -46.49 -30.40 3.50
N PHE A 761 -46.21 -29.80 4.67
CA PHE A 761 -45.72 -30.58 5.81
C PHE A 761 -46.80 -31.51 6.36
N LYS A 762 -48.05 -31.04 6.45
CA LYS A 762 -49.18 -31.88 6.88
C LYS A 762 -49.41 -33.07 5.94
N ALA A 763 -49.34 -32.83 4.62
CA ALA A 763 -49.43 -33.89 3.62
C ALA A 763 -48.26 -34.89 3.72
N PHE A 764 -47.04 -34.40 3.97
CA PHE A 764 -45.88 -35.26 4.17
C PHE A 764 -46.01 -36.13 5.43
N VAL A 765 -46.48 -35.55 6.54
CA VAL A 765 -46.73 -36.29 7.79
C VAL A 765 -47.86 -37.33 7.61
N GLN A 766 -48.92 -36.99 6.87
CA GLN A 766 -50.00 -37.92 6.48
C GLN A 766 -49.50 -39.13 5.68
N ASP A 767 -48.51 -38.92 4.83
CA ASP A 767 -47.92 -40.00 4.05
C ASP A 767 -47.08 -40.95 4.93
N LYS A 768 -46.41 -40.41 5.96
CA LYS A 768 -45.44 -41.16 6.79
C LYS A 768 -46.03 -41.84 8.03
N LEU A 769 -47.05 -41.27 8.66
CA LEU A 769 -47.58 -41.77 9.94
C LEU A 769 -48.89 -42.56 9.79
N VAL A 770 -49.12 -43.50 10.72
CA VAL A 770 -50.39 -44.26 10.81
C VAL A 770 -51.56 -43.35 11.22
N THR A 771 -51.31 -42.45 12.18
CA THR A 771 -52.27 -41.46 12.65
C THR A 771 -51.65 -40.08 12.60
N VAL A 772 -52.33 -39.12 11.98
CA VAL A 772 -51.85 -37.73 11.85
C VAL A 772 -51.98 -37.02 13.19
N PRO A 773 -50.90 -36.48 13.78
CA PRO A 773 -50.98 -35.79 15.07
C PRO A 773 -51.78 -34.50 14.96
N THR A 774 -52.70 -34.26 15.89
CA THR A 774 -53.43 -32.98 15.99
C THR A 774 -52.51 -31.80 16.31
N GLN A 775 -51.32 -32.09 16.84
CA GLN A 775 -50.32 -31.11 17.25
C GLN A 775 -49.51 -30.52 16.08
N VAL A 776 -49.58 -31.06 14.85
CA VAL A 776 -48.80 -30.55 13.69
C VAL A 776 -49.01 -29.05 13.47
N ASP A 777 -50.27 -28.59 13.54
CA ASP A 777 -50.62 -27.18 13.38
C ASP A 777 -50.11 -26.32 14.56
N THR A 778 -50.15 -26.86 15.78
CA THR A 778 -49.63 -26.21 17.00
C THR A 778 -48.10 -26.11 16.99
N VAL A 779 -47.41 -27.12 16.48
CA VAL A 779 -45.95 -27.17 16.39
C VAL A 779 -45.46 -26.17 15.33
N LEU A 780 -46.08 -26.14 14.16
CA LEU A 780 -45.75 -25.18 13.11
C LEU A 780 -45.97 -23.73 13.55
N SER A 781 -47.08 -23.44 14.25
CA SER A 781 -47.38 -22.09 14.76
C SER A 781 -46.47 -21.61 15.89
N ARG A 782 -45.83 -22.54 16.62
CA ARG A 782 -44.83 -22.26 17.67
C ARG A 782 -43.38 -22.28 17.17
N SER A 783 -43.17 -22.71 15.92
CA SER A 783 -41.84 -22.73 15.32
C SER A 783 -41.34 -21.30 15.12
N THR A 784 -40.03 -21.11 15.16
CA THR A 784 -39.39 -19.79 15.03
C THR A 784 -38.33 -19.80 13.94
N PHE A 785 -37.99 -18.66 13.38
CA PHE A 785 -36.77 -18.54 12.56
C PHE A 785 -35.52 -18.47 13.44
N SER A 786 -34.35 -18.59 12.82
CA SER A 786 -33.05 -18.45 13.49
C SER A 786 -32.86 -17.14 14.27
N ASP A 787 -33.63 -16.09 13.94
CA ASP A 787 -33.64 -14.79 14.63
C ASP A 787 -34.67 -14.68 15.77
N GLY A 788 -35.43 -15.76 16.04
CA GLY A 788 -36.42 -15.83 17.11
C GLY A 788 -37.84 -15.39 16.72
N SER A 789 -38.08 -14.97 15.47
CA SER A 789 -39.41 -14.58 15.01
C SER A 789 -40.33 -15.79 14.81
N ALA A 790 -41.60 -15.71 15.26
CA ALA A 790 -42.56 -16.81 15.16
C ALA A 790 -43.08 -17.03 13.73
N ILE A 791 -43.32 -18.29 13.37
CA ILE A 791 -43.90 -18.67 12.08
C ILE A 791 -45.41 -18.82 12.25
N ASN A 792 -46.18 -17.86 11.71
CA ASN A 792 -47.63 -17.88 11.81
C ASN A 792 -48.29 -17.35 10.53
N SER A 793 -49.63 -17.32 10.52
CA SER A 793 -50.46 -16.86 9.39
C SER A 793 -50.19 -15.43 8.93
N ASN A 794 -49.37 -14.65 9.65
CA ASN A 794 -49.13 -13.22 9.40
C ASN A 794 -48.06 -12.96 8.34
N TRP A 795 -47.50 -14.01 7.70
CA TRP A 795 -46.59 -13.91 6.54
C TRP A 795 -47.38 -13.73 5.23
N LYS A 796 -47.90 -12.53 5.02
CA LYS A 796 -49.02 -12.32 4.09
C LYS A 796 -48.64 -12.25 2.60
N LYS A 797 -47.39 -11.91 2.20
CA LYS A 797 -46.99 -11.85 0.77
C LYS A 797 -45.48 -11.71 0.50
N ILE A 798 -44.99 -12.27 -0.62
CA ILE A 798 -43.72 -11.85 -1.25
C ILE A 798 -43.97 -10.49 -1.92
N GLU A 799 -43.21 -9.45 -1.56
CA GLU A 799 -43.34 -8.10 -2.13
C GLU A 799 -42.02 -7.63 -2.76
N VAL A 800 -42.11 -6.80 -3.79
CA VAL A 800 -40.92 -6.13 -4.32
C VAL A 800 -40.67 -4.88 -3.50
N ALA A 801 -39.77 -4.96 -2.53
CA ALA A 801 -39.30 -3.79 -1.85
C ALA A 801 -38.27 -3.08 -2.75
N LYS A 802 -38.47 -1.78 -3.02
CA LYS A 802 -37.47 -0.92 -3.66
C LYS A 802 -36.34 -0.57 -2.68
N GLN A 803 -35.67 -1.57 -2.12
CA GLN A 803 -34.46 -1.35 -1.33
C GLN A 803 -33.26 -1.57 -2.26
N ALA A 804 -32.64 -0.46 -2.65
CA ALA A 804 -31.43 -0.47 -3.47
C ALA A 804 -30.31 -1.21 -2.74
N THR A 805 -29.86 -2.33 -3.31
CA THR A 805 -28.73 -3.12 -2.82
C THR A 805 -27.56 -2.98 -3.80
N ASN A 806 -26.38 -2.65 -3.27
CA ASN A 806 -25.17 -2.53 -4.09
C ASN A 806 -24.73 -3.92 -4.57
N ILE A 807 -24.46 -4.06 -5.87
CA ILE A 807 -23.77 -5.21 -6.44
C ILE A 807 -22.27 -5.01 -6.21
N PRO A 808 -21.61 -5.84 -5.39
CA PRO A 808 -20.22 -5.62 -5.02
C PRO A 808 -19.28 -5.62 -6.22
N GLY A 809 -18.45 -4.58 -6.35
CA GLY A 809 -17.43 -4.46 -7.39
C GLY A 809 -17.93 -4.05 -8.78
N LEU A 810 -19.22 -3.81 -8.98
CA LEU A 810 -19.77 -3.34 -10.26
C LEU A 810 -20.24 -1.89 -10.19
N THR A 811 -20.12 -1.19 -11.31
CA THR A 811 -20.73 0.13 -11.53
C THR A 811 -21.74 0.09 -12.67
N ALA A 812 -22.80 0.90 -12.55
CA ALA A 812 -23.89 0.97 -13.51
C ALA A 812 -23.52 1.69 -14.81
N HIS A 813 -22.44 2.47 -14.80
CA HIS A 813 -22.05 3.30 -15.92
C HIS A 813 -20.59 3.07 -16.26
N GLN A 814 -20.32 2.90 -17.56
CA GLN A 814 -18.97 3.01 -18.07
C GLN A 814 -18.41 4.38 -17.68
N TYR A 815 -17.16 4.40 -17.22
CA TYR A 815 -16.39 5.62 -17.04
C TYR A 815 -16.33 6.41 -18.35
N ALA A 816 -16.22 7.73 -18.23
CA ALA A 816 -16.06 8.59 -19.40
C ALA A 816 -14.77 8.17 -20.15
N PRO A 817 -14.86 7.85 -21.46
CA PRO A 817 -13.71 7.32 -22.18
C PRO A 817 -12.64 8.38 -22.39
N PHE A 818 -11.38 7.99 -22.27
CA PHE A 818 -10.23 8.84 -22.62
C PHE A 818 -9.25 8.10 -23.55
N ASN A 819 -8.45 8.87 -24.28
CA ASN A 819 -7.46 8.36 -25.24
C ASN A 819 -6.05 8.73 -24.79
N VAL A 820 -5.09 7.83 -24.99
CA VAL A 820 -3.68 8.02 -24.64
C VAL A 820 -2.80 7.77 -25.86
N GLU A 821 -1.94 8.72 -26.20
CA GLU A 821 -0.98 8.62 -27.31
C GLU A 821 0.43 8.98 -26.83
N LEU A 822 1.35 8.02 -26.86
CA LEU A 822 2.77 8.21 -26.56
C LEU A 822 3.56 8.08 -27.87
N ASN A 823 4.33 9.10 -28.23
CA ASN A 823 5.20 9.09 -29.40
C ASN A 823 6.63 9.51 -28.99
N GLU A 824 7.62 8.63 -29.19
CA GLU A 824 9.03 8.92 -28.85
C GLU A 824 9.20 9.25 -27.36
N VAL A 825 8.73 8.35 -26.49
CA VAL A 825 8.78 8.50 -25.03
C VAL A 825 9.72 7.47 -24.42
N THR A 826 10.58 7.92 -23.52
CA THR A 826 11.54 7.05 -22.82
C THR A 826 11.27 7.04 -21.32
N PHE A 827 11.06 5.85 -20.76
CA PHE A 827 11.00 5.62 -19.32
C PHE A 827 12.33 5.08 -18.80
N GLN A 828 12.91 5.75 -17.79
CA GLN A 828 14.14 5.35 -17.12
C GLN A 828 13.97 5.43 -15.61
N LYS A 829 14.58 4.51 -14.86
CA LYS A 829 14.47 4.45 -13.39
C LYS A 829 13.02 4.66 -12.92
N SER A 830 12.05 4.08 -13.63
CA SER A 830 10.64 4.15 -13.27
C SER A 830 10.24 2.82 -12.66
N LYS A 831 9.50 2.83 -11.55
CA LYS A 831 9.02 1.61 -10.91
C LYS A 831 7.83 1.06 -11.66
N ASP A 832 6.84 1.88 -12.01
CA ASP A 832 5.68 1.44 -12.78
C ASP A 832 5.22 2.50 -13.79
N PHE A 833 4.61 2.01 -14.87
CA PHE A 833 3.81 2.78 -15.83
C PHE A 833 2.40 2.19 -15.89
N ILE A 834 1.40 2.96 -15.49
CA ILE A 834 0.02 2.52 -15.32
C ILE A 834 -0.89 3.35 -16.21
N ILE A 835 -1.75 2.69 -16.99
CA ILE A 835 -2.96 3.27 -17.57
C ILE A 835 -4.13 2.43 -17.06
N ALA A 836 -4.93 3.03 -16.19
CA ALA A 836 -5.98 2.35 -15.45
C ALA A 836 -7.37 2.83 -15.85
N ASP A 837 -8.24 1.86 -16.13
CA ASP A 837 -9.70 1.91 -16.08
C ASP A 837 -10.36 3.06 -16.85
N GLY A 838 -11.07 2.72 -17.93
CA GLY A 838 -11.89 3.68 -18.67
C GLY A 838 -11.24 4.29 -19.90
N PHE A 839 -10.06 3.82 -20.35
CA PHE A 839 -9.54 4.25 -21.65
C PHE A 839 -10.34 3.62 -22.81
N LYS A 840 -10.39 4.32 -23.93
CA LYS A 840 -10.89 3.81 -25.22
C LYS A 840 -9.75 3.38 -26.12
N THR A 841 -8.77 4.24 -26.35
CA THR A 841 -7.57 3.87 -27.12
C THR A 841 -6.29 4.21 -26.38
N VAL A 842 -5.30 3.32 -26.48
CA VAL A 842 -3.92 3.52 -26.04
C VAL A 842 -3.00 3.25 -27.21
N GLN A 843 -2.18 4.22 -27.58
CA GLN A 843 -1.20 4.10 -28.66
C GLN A 843 0.19 4.37 -28.10
N LEU A 844 1.08 3.38 -28.19
CA LEU A 844 2.50 3.48 -27.85
C LEU A 844 3.30 3.38 -29.14
N ASN A 845 3.95 4.46 -29.55
CA ASN A 845 4.74 4.54 -30.76
C ASN A 845 6.17 4.97 -30.44
N LYS A 846 7.16 4.15 -30.81
CA LYS A 846 8.58 4.38 -30.46
C LYS A 846 8.79 4.60 -28.96
N VAL A 847 8.10 3.83 -28.12
CA VAL A 847 8.24 3.90 -26.67
C VAL A 847 9.35 2.95 -26.22
N THR A 848 10.21 3.43 -25.33
CA THR A 848 11.32 2.64 -24.77
C THR A 848 11.25 2.60 -23.26
N SER A 849 11.47 1.43 -22.67
CA SER A 849 11.56 1.26 -21.21
C SER A 849 12.74 0.40 -20.81
N LYS A 850 13.22 0.57 -19.57
CA LYS A 850 14.31 -0.22 -18.96
C LYS A 850 14.13 -0.34 -17.44
N ASP A 851 15.08 -0.97 -16.77
CA ASP A 851 15.14 -1.13 -15.31
C ASP A 851 13.95 -1.95 -14.76
N GLU A 852 13.53 -1.70 -13.51
CA GLU A 852 12.53 -2.52 -12.82
C GLU A 852 11.06 -2.22 -13.16
N ILE A 853 10.79 -1.62 -14.31
CA ILE A 853 9.47 -1.07 -14.62
C ILE A 853 8.37 -2.14 -14.74
N GLY A 854 7.25 -1.95 -14.04
CA GLY A 854 6.01 -2.69 -14.25
C GLY A 854 5.06 -1.92 -15.17
N ILE A 855 4.64 -2.51 -16.29
CA ILE A 855 3.71 -1.90 -17.23
C ILE A 855 2.33 -2.51 -17.00
N TYR A 856 1.32 -1.68 -16.72
CA TYR A 856 -0.05 -2.12 -16.49
C TYR A 856 -1.02 -1.24 -17.27
N ILE A 857 -1.64 -1.79 -18.32
CA ILE A 857 -2.57 -1.08 -19.19
C ILE A 857 -3.88 -1.87 -19.20
N ASN A 858 -4.90 -1.35 -18.52
CA ASN A 858 -6.17 -2.05 -18.34
C ASN A 858 -7.36 -1.13 -18.61
N ALA A 859 -8.23 -1.51 -19.55
CA ALA A 859 -9.41 -0.73 -19.92
C ALA A 859 -10.57 -0.86 -18.92
N GLY A 860 -10.54 -1.88 -18.05
CA GLY A 860 -11.69 -2.41 -17.33
C GLY A 860 -12.42 -3.47 -18.15
N ASN A 861 -13.38 -4.15 -17.53
CA ASN A 861 -14.18 -5.17 -18.19
C ASN A 861 -15.68 -4.96 -17.96
N GLN A 862 -16.49 -5.54 -18.84
CA GLN A 862 -17.91 -5.71 -18.62
C GLN A 862 -18.16 -7.04 -17.93
N ARG A 863 -19.27 -7.10 -17.21
CA ARG A 863 -19.70 -8.31 -16.54
C ARG A 863 -21.20 -8.46 -16.66
N SER A 864 -21.61 -9.61 -17.18
CA SER A 864 -23.02 -9.99 -17.15
C SER A 864 -23.38 -10.54 -15.77
N TYR A 865 -24.55 -10.21 -15.26
CA TYR A 865 -25.11 -10.79 -14.04
C TYR A 865 -26.60 -11.07 -14.25
N PHE A 866 -27.16 -11.98 -13.47
CA PHE A 866 -28.58 -12.30 -13.51
C PHE A 866 -29.32 -11.61 -12.36
N SER A 867 -30.49 -11.03 -12.65
CA SER A 867 -31.44 -10.51 -11.66
C SER A 867 -32.85 -10.96 -12.04
N LYS A 868 -33.70 -11.36 -11.09
CA LYS A 868 -35.12 -11.59 -11.40
C LYS A 868 -35.91 -10.30 -11.24
N GLU A 869 -36.80 -10.01 -12.19
CA GLU A 869 -37.78 -8.95 -12.05
C GLU A 869 -38.89 -9.32 -11.05
N THR A 870 -39.85 -8.42 -10.87
CA THR A 870 -40.79 -8.36 -9.74
C THR A 870 -41.59 -9.63 -9.43
N ASN A 871 -41.62 -10.60 -10.35
CA ASN A 871 -42.56 -11.72 -10.35
C ASN A 871 -41.89 -13.10 -10.24
N LEU A 872 -40.60 -13.20 -9.88
CA LEU A 872 -39.82 -14.45 -9.70
C LEU A 872 -39.71 -15.38 -10.94
N SER A 873 -40.41 -15.08 -12.04
CA SER A 873 -40.63 -15.97 -13.17
C SER A 873 -39.40 -16.20 -14.06
N GLU A 874 -38.53 -15.21 -14.26
CA GLU A 874 -37.36 -15.33 -15.17
C GLU A 874 -36.12 -14.57 -14.68
N ASN A 875 -34.94 -15.15 -14.91
CA ASN A 875 -33.66 -14.49 -14.71
C ASN A 875 -33.37 -13.57 -15.89
N VAL A 876 -33.35 -12.25 -15.68
CA VAL A 876 -32.93 -11.28 -16.69
C VAL A 876 -31.41 -11.11 -16.61
N LYS A 877 -30.72 -11.35 -17.73
CA LYS A 877 -29.28 -11.08 -17.89
C LYS A 877 -29.08 -9.57 -18.05
N LYS A 878 -28.41 -8.94 -17.10
CA LYS A 878 -28.02 -7.52 -17.11
C LYS A 878 -26.51 -7.38 -17.21
N GLN A 879 -26.03 -6.15 -17.40
CA GLN A 879 -24.61 -5.84 -17.53
C GLN A 879 -24.19 -4.73 -16.58
N GLY A 880 -23.01 -4.88 -15.98
CA GLY A 880 -22.31 -3.85 -15.22
C GLY A 880 -20.84 -3.77 -15.65
N TYR A 881 -20.15 -2.74 -15.17
CA TYR A 881 -18.72 -2.54 -15.44
C TYR A 881 -17.90 -2.86 -14.19
N GLU A 882 -16.77 -3.53 -14.37
CA GLU A 882 -15.81 -3.88 -13.33
C GLU A 882 -14.48 -3.19 -13.66
N TYR A 883 -14.05 -2.34 -12.75
CA TYR A 883 -12.79 -1.59 -12.83
C TYR A 883 -11.85 -2.10 -11.73
N LEU A 884 -10.61 -2.43 -12.09
CA LEU A 884 -9.72 -3.22 -11.24
C LEU A 884 -8.81 -2.36 -10.35
N ILE A 885 -8.61 -1.10 -10.72
CA ILE A 885 -7.86 -0.11 -9.95
C ILE A 885 -8.84 0.72 -9.13
N ALA A 886 -8.92 0.38 -7.85
CA ALA A 886 -9.77 1.04 -6.87
C ALA A 886 -9.43 2.53 -6.66
N ASN A 887 -8.13 2.84 -6.64
CA ASN A 887 -7.59 4.19 -6.43
C ASN A 887 -6.24 4.29 -7.15
N LEU A 888 -6.14 5.19 -8.14
CA LEU A 888 -4.93 5.37 -8.93
C LEU A 888 -3.78 5.97 -8.12
N GLU A 889 -4.05 6.95 -7.25
CA GLU A 889 -3.02 7.58 -6.40
C GLU A 889 -2.39 6.54 -5.48
N GLU A 890 -3.21 5.66 -4.91
CA GLU A 890 -2.72 4.52 -4.13
C GLU A 890 -1.84 3.60 -4.98
N ARG A 891 -2.31 3.17 -6.17
CA ARG A 891 -1.58 2.25 -7.04
C ARG A 891 -0.21 2.78 -7.46
N ILE A 892 -0.06 4.08 -7.71
CA ILE A 892 1.22 4.68 -8.11
C ILE A 892 2.15 4.94 -6.92
N THR A 893 1.61 5.09 -5.71
CA THR A 893 2.42 5.37 -4.51
C THR A 893 2.90 4.12 -3.78
N ARG A 894 2.45 2.92 -4.14
CA ARG A 894 2.91 1.65 -3.52
C ARG A 894 4.42 1.40 -3.59
N GLY A 895 5.07 1.80 -4.69
CA GLY A 895 6.52 1.59 -4.91
C GLY A 895 7.43 2.51 -4.10
N ASN A 896 6.84 3.36 -3.26
CA ASN A 896 7.51 4.48 -2.61
C ASN A 896 8.36 4.06 -1.41
N PHE A 897 7.91 3.06 -0.64
CA PHE A 897 8.54 2.67 0.61
C PHE A 897 9.37 1.39 0.42
N SER A 898 10.61 1.41 0.91
CA SER A 898 11.48 0.23 0.85
C SER A 898 11.07 -0.72 1.98
N VAL A 899 10.26 -1.72 1.65
CA VAL A 899 10.09 -2.89 2.51
C VAL A 899 11.21 -3.86 2.17
N LEU A 900 11.85 -4.45 3.20
CA LEU A 900 12.91 -5.44 2.99
C LEU A 900 12.34 -6.60 2.16
N ASN A 901 12.92 -6.84 0.98
CA ASN A 901 12.60 -7.93 0.08
C ASN A 901 11.23 -7.89 -0.64
N GLU A 902 10.51 -6.76 -0.63
CA GLU A 902 9.24 -6.63 -1.34
C GLU A 902 9.24 -5.49 -2.36
N ARG A 903 8.39 -5.60 -3.40
CA ARG A 903 8.24 -4.56 -4.42
C ARG A 903 7.36 -3.37 -3.99
N TYR A 904 6.34 -3.63 -3.18
CA TYR A 904 5.26 -2.68 -2.85
C TYR A 904 4.96 -2.62 -1.35
N ASP A 905 4.69 -1.42 -0.85
CA ASP A 905 4.17 -1.22 0.50
C ASP A 905 2.64 -1.08 0.50
N PHE A 906 1.95 -2.00 1.17
CA PHE A 906 0.50 -2.01 1.35
C PHE A 906 0.07 -1.51 2.74
N ASN A 907 1.00 -1.01 3.57
CA ASN A 907 0.71 -0.67 4.96
C ASN A 907 -0.17 0.55 5.16
N GLN A 908 -0.24 1.44 4.18
CA GLN A 908 -0.86 2.76 4.34
C GLN A 908 -2.38 2.76 4.13
N TYR A 909 -2.96 1.63 3.72
CA TYR A 909 -4.25 1.63 3.04
C TYR A 909 -5.12 0.45 3.46
N ASN A 910 -6.40 0.69 3.77
CA ASN A 910 -7.33 -0.30 4.36
C ASN A 910 -8.67 -0.34 3.60
N TRP A 911 -8.60 -0.65 2.30
CA TRP A 911 -9.79 -0.82 1.43
C TRP A 911 -10.11 -2.30 1.21
N ASP A 912 -11.39 -2.65 1.25
CA ASP A 912 -11.90 -3.97 0.89
C ASP A 912 -11.89 -4.22 -0.62
N VAL A 913 -12.06 -5.48 -1.03
CA VAL A 913 -12.23 -5.96 -2.41
C VAL A 913 -13.42 -5.32 -3.14
N ASN A 914 -14.28 -4.61 -2.42
CA ASN A 914 -15.46 -3.89 -2.89
C ASN A 914 -15.31 -2.35 -2.79
N ASN A 915 -14.09 -1.86 -2.56
CA ASN A 915 -13.76 -0.45 -2.44
C ASN A 915 -14.39 0.25 -1.21
N THR A 916 -14.64 -0.49 -0.13
CA THR A 916 -15.17 0.05 1.14
C THR A 916 -14.07 0.13 2.22
N PRO A 917 -14.05 1.17 3.08
CA PRO A 917 -13.10 1.24 4.20
C PRO A 917 -13.38 0.16 5.26
N PHE A 918 -12.37 -0.59 5.69
CA PHE A 918 -12.52 -1.58 6.76
C PHE A 918 -12.47 -0.94 8.16
N THR A 919 -13.30 -1.43 9.08
CA THR A 919 -13.28 -1.06 10.52
C THR A 919 -12.16 -1.76 11.30
N ARG A 920 -11.63 -2.89 10.80
CA ARG A 920 -10.49 -3.64 11.39
C ARG A 920 -9.24 -3.44 10.53
N LYS A 921 -8.08 -3.25 11.17
CA LYS A 921 -6.78 -3.18 10.48
C LYS A 921 -6.35 -4.58 10.02
N LEU A 922 -6.25 -4.79 8.70
CA LEU A 922 -5.78 -6.06 8.12
C LEU A 922 -4.25 -6.17 8.18
N ALA A 923 -3.72 -7.41 8.15
CA ALA A 923 -2.28 -7.65 8.02
C ALA A 923 -1.76 -7.15 6.65
N HIS A 924 -0.46 -6.86 6.55
CA HIS A 924 0.18 -6.43 5.30
C HIS A 924 0.02 -7.47 4.17
N SER A 925 0.36 -8.72 4.46
CA SER A 925 0.25 -9.85 3.52
C SER A 925 -1.15 -10.03 2.96
N GLU A 926 -2.17 -9.89 3.81
CA GLU A 926 -3.57 -10.00 3.40
C GLU A 926 -3.96 -8.90 2.41
N ARG A 927 -3.48 -7.66 2.62
CA ARG A 927 -3.75 -6.53 1.72
C ARG A 927 -3.06 -6.70 0.37
N ALA A 928 -1.79 -7.09 0.38
CA ALA A 928 -1.03 -7.41 -0.83
C ALA A 928 -1.71 -8.51 -1.66
N SER A 929 -2.09 -9.61 -1.00
CA SER A 929 -2.78 -10.74 -1.62
C SER A 929 -4.13 -10.34 -2.23
N ARG A 930 -4.91 -9.49 -1.55
CA ARG A 930 -6.21 -8.97 -2.05
C ARG A 930 -6.04 -8.03 -3.24
N ALA A 931 -5.06 -7.12 -3.20
CA ALA A 931 -4.76 -6.24 -4.32
C ALA A 931 -4.35 -7.04 -5.56
N ALA A 932 -3.49 -8.03 -5.39
CA ALA A 932 -3.07 -8.93 -6.46
C ALA A 932 -4.24 -9.76 -7.02
N ASN A 933 -5.13 -10.27 -6.16
CA ASN A 933 -6.32 -10.97 -6.62
C ASN A 933 -7.22 -10.05 -7.47
N ARG A 934 -7.43 -8.81 -7.03
CA ARG A 934 -8.27 -7.84 -7.75
C ARG A 934 -7.65 -7.41 -9.08
N GLU A 935 -6.35 -7.08 -9.10
CA GLU A 935 -5.69 -6.46 -10.25
C GLU A 935 -5.21 -7.46 -11.30
N LEU A 936 -4.89 -8.68 -10.87
CA LEU A 936 -4.22 -9.70 -11.69
C LEU A 936 -5.12 -10.92 -11.84
N ASN A 937 -5.53 -11.57 -10.75
CA ASN A 937 -6.31 -12.81 -10.88
C ASN A 937 -7.69 -12.58 -11.52
N ARG A 938 -8.43 -11.53 -11.15
CA ARG A 938 -9.71 -11.19 -11.80
C ARG A 938 -9.57 -10.86 -13.28
N ALA A 939 -8.45 -10.24 -13.66
CA ALA A 939 -8.12 -9.95 -15.04
C ALA A 939 -7.72 -11.19 -15.85
N PHE A 940 -7.25 -12.26 -15.20
CA PHE A 940 -6.68 -13.44 -15.89
C PHE A 940 -7.26 -14.76 -15.38
N ALA A 941 -6.80 -15.25 -14.24
CA ALA A 941 -7.18 -16.56 -13.70
C ALA A 941 -8.71 -16.74 -13.55
N GLU A 942 -9.41 -15.71 -13.05
CA GLU A 942 -10.87 -15.72 -12.85
C GLU A 942 -11.64 -15.11 -14.03
N TRP A 943 -10.97 -14.80 -15.14
CA TRP A 943 -11.62 -14.19 -16.31
C TRP A 943 -12.81 -15.01 -16.79
N VAL A 944 -12.60 -16.34 -16.86
CA VAL A 944 -13.63 -17.33 -17.13
C VAL A 944 -14.16 -17.74 -15.74
N GLY A 945 -15.31 -17.22 -15.31
CA GLY A 945 -15.91 -17.54 -14.00
C GLY A 945 -17.07 -18.55 -14.10
N ASP A 946 -17.61 -18.96 -12.95
CA ASP A 946 -18.90 -19.69 -12.81
C ASP A 946 -19.92 -19.14 -13.83
N ALA A 947 -20.62 -20.04 -14.54
CA ALA A 947 -21.55 -19.80 -15.64
C ALA A 947 -22.57 -18.65 -15.42
N THR A 948 -22.76 -18.24 -14.16
CA THR A 948 -23.67 -17.19 -13.71
C THR A 948 -23.17 -15.74 -13.90
N SER A 949 -21.89 -15.47 -14.21
CA SER A 949 -21.39 -14.08 -14.15
C SER A 949 -20.46 -13.57 -15.27
N GLN A 950 -20.42 -14.28 -16.40
CA GLN A 950 -19.65 -14.05 -17.64
C GLN A 950 -19.04 -12.64 -17.84
N ARG A 951 -17.71 -12.52 -17.74
CA ARG A 951 -16.94 -11.31 -18.10
C ARG A 951 -16.74 -11.19 -19.61
N SER A 952 -16.71 -9.96 -20.12
CA SER A 952 -16.35 -9.64 -21.49
C SER A 952 -15.54 -8.35 -21.55
N HIS A 953 -14.75 -8.16 -22.61
CA HIS A 953 -14.05 -6.90 -22.85
C HIS A 953 -15.05 -5.77 -23.10
N ILE A 954 -14.70 -4.54 -22.71
CA ILE A 954 -15.47 -3.35 -23.06
C ILE A 954 -15.33 -3.08 -24.57
N ASP A 955 -16.45 -2.90 -25.26
CA ASP A 955 -16.48 -2.62 -26.68
C ASP A 955 -15.73 -1.32 -27.06
N GLY A 956 -15.01 -1.36 -28.18
CA GLY A 956 -14.25 -0.22 -28.71
C GLY A 956 -12.90 0.04 -28.03
N THR A 957 -12.52 -0.76 -27.02
CA THR A 957 -11.24 -0.61 -26.33
C THR A 957 -10.08 -1.22 -27.12
N LYS A 958 -9.04 -0.43 -27.39
CA LYS A 958 -7.89 -0.87 -28.20
C LYS A 958 -6.55 -0.41 -27.62
N ILE A 959 -5.59 -1.34 -27.57
CA ILE A 959 -4.18 -1.05 -27.31
C ILE A 959 -3.41 -1.26 -28.61
N THR A 960 -2.52 -0.33 -28.96
CA THR A 960 -1.64 -0.46 -30.10
C THR A 960 -0.22 -0.09 -29.73
N ILE A 961 0.72 -0.96 -30.04
CA ILE A 961 2.15 -0.79 -29.76
C ILE A 961 2.91 -0.90 -31.08
N ARG A 962 3.62 0.16 -31.48
CA ARG A 962 4.37 0.23 -32.74
C ARG A 962 5.80 0.65 -32.50
N ASP A 963 6.73 0.01 -33.21
CA ASP A 963 8.14 0.37 -33.25
C ASP A 963 8.77 0.56 -31.86
N SER A 964 8.30 -0.20 -30.85
CA SER A 964 8.58 0.04 -29.43
C SER A 964 9.45 -1.06 -28.82
N GLN A 965 10.28 -0.67 -27.85
CA GLN A 965 11.22 -1.54 -27.12
C GLN A 965 10.92 -1.47 -25.63
N LEU A 966 9.95 -2.28 -25.21
CA LEU A 966 9.50 -2.33 -23.82
C LEU A 966 10.32 -3.39 -23.10
N ASN A 967 11.32 -2.98 -22.34
CA ASN A 967 12.15 -3.87 -21.54
C ASN A 967 11.90 -3.66 -20.04
N SER A 968 11.85 -4.76 -19.30
CA SER A 968 11.70 -4.78 -17.85
C SER A 968 12.60 -5.85 -17.22
N LYS A 969 13.19 -5.50 -16.09
CA LYS A 969 14.01 -6.39 -15.24
C LYS A 969 13.30 -6.59 -13.90
N ASP A 970 12.92 -7.81 -13.54
CA ASP A 970 12.19 -8.11 -12.29
C ASP A 970 10.80 -7.41 -12.18
N GLY A 971 10.29 -6.82 -13.27
CA GLY A 971 8.93 -6.27 -13.37
C GLY A 971 7.95 -7.20 -14.08
N PHE A 972 6.96 -6.62 -14.75
CA PHE A 972 5.90 -7.32 -15.48
C PHE A 972 5.25 -6.41 -16.54
N MET A 973 4.47 -6.98 -17.47
CA MET A 973 3.70 -6.24 -18.48
C MET A 973 2.30 -6.84 -18.63
N HIS A 974 1.25 -6.10 -18.28
CA HIS A 974 -0.14 -6.56 -18.31
C HIS A 974 -0.97 -5.66 -19.22
N LEU A 975 -1.63 -6.26 -20.22
CA LEU A 975 -2.45 -5.59 -21.22
C LEU A 975 -3.86 -6.18 -21.20
N LEU A 976 -4.88 -5.33 -21.01
CA LEU A 976 -6.29 -5.72 -21.07
C LEU A 976 -7.10 -4.68 -21.87
N ALA A 977 -7.62 -5.11 -23.01
CA ALA A 977 -8.54 -4.37 -23.89
C ALA A 977 -9.25 -5.35 -24.83
N LYS A 978 -10.26 -4.93 -25.59
CA LYS A 978 -10.89 -5.80 -26.59
C LYS A 978 -9.91 -6.17 -27.71
N ASP A 979 -9.16 -5.20 -28.20
CA ASP A 979 -8.19 -5.38 -29.29
C ASP A 979 -6.78 -4.98 -28.83
N VAL A 980 -5.78 -5.84 -29.08
CA VAL A 980 -4.37 -5.57 -28.82
C VAL A 980 -3.57 -5.83 -30.10
N ASP A 981 -2.91 -4.79 -30.61
CA ASP A 981 -2.15 -4.83 -31.87
C ASP A 981 -0.70 -4.42 -31.61
N ILE A 982 0.25 -5.34 -31.82
CA ILE A 982 1.68 -5.15 -31.56
C ILE A 982 2.42 -5.31 -32.88
N GLN A 983 3.09 -4.24 -33.32
CA GLN A 983 3.73 -4.13 -34.62
C GLN A 983 5.19 -3.70 -34.48
N ASN A 984 6.11 -4.39 -35.13
CA ASN A 984 7.56 -4.10 -35.11
C ASN A 984 8.13 -3.87 -33.69
N SER A 985 7.61 -4.57 -32.68
CA SER A 985 7.87 -4.25 -31.27
C SER A 985 8.35 -5.44 -30.47
N HIS A 986 9.13 -5.16 -29.42
CA HIS A 986 9.66 -6.17 -28.50
C HIS A 986 9.17 -5.89 -27.09
N LEU A 987 8.56 -6.88 -26.46
CA LEU A 987 8.14 -6.87 -25.06
C LEU A 987 8.98 -7.91 -24.31
N THR A 988 9.91 -7.44 -23.48
CA THR A 988 10.94 -8.26 -22.83
C THR A 988 10.86 -8.15 -21.32
N VAL A 989 10.74 -9.28 -20.62
CA VAL A 989 10.84 -9.35 -19.16
C VAL A 989 11.90 -10.37 -18.75
N ASN A 990 13.00 -9.88 -18.18
CA ASN A 990 14.03 -10.71 -17.57
C ASN A 990 13.89 -10.68 -16.05
N TYR A 991 14.05 -11.79 -15.35
CA TYR A 991 13.91 -11.79 -13.88
C TYR A 991 14.82 -12.79 -13.18
N ALA A 992 15.26 -12.39 -11.99
CA ALA A 992 16.22 -13.10 -11.14
C ALA A 992 15.94 -12.89 -9.65
N ARG A 993 15.24 -11.81 -9.27
CA ARG A 993 14.95 -11.48 -7.88
C ARG A 993 13.95 -12.50 -7.30
N PRO A 994 14.22 -13.09 -6.13
CA PRO A 994 13.23 -13.91 -5.44
C PRO A 994 12.05 -13.05 -4.97
N LEU A 995 10.85 -13.61 -5.09
CA LEU A 995 9.57 -13.01 -4.75
C LEU A 995 9.25 -13.40 -3.32
N TYR A 996 9.47 -12.47 -2.39
CA TYR A 996 9.10 -12.63 -0.98
C TYR A 996 7.81 -11.88 -0.62
N ASP A 997 7.24 -11.12 -1.56
CA ASP A 997 5.96 -10.42 -1.39
C ASP A 997 4.79 -11.27 -1.90
N ASP A 998 3.58 -10.97 -1.40
CA ASP A 998 2.34 -11.71 -1.79
C ASP A 998 1.72 -11.23 -3.12
N PHE A 999 2.31 -10.19 -3.75
CA PHE A 999 1.74 -9.57 -4.94
C PHE A 999 2.36 -10.12 -6.23
N MET A 1000 3.68 -10.04 -6.34
CA MET A 1000 4.46 -10.42 -7.52
C MET A 1000 4.35 -11.89 -7.91
N PRO A 1001 4.20 -12.87 -6.99
CA PRO A 1001 3.94 -14.25 -7.37
C PRO A 1001 2.68 -14.42 -8.24
N LYS A 1002 1.68 -13.54 -8.09
CA LYS A 1002 0.43 -13.56 -8.88
C LYS A 1002 0.50 -12.70 -10.14
N ALA A 1003 1.63 -12.03 -10.38
CA ALA A 1003 1.84 -11.23 -11.58
C ALA A 1003 2.47 -12.07 -12.67
N SER A 1004 1.73 -12.32 -13.75
CA SER A 1004 2.33 -12.89 -14.95
C SER A 1004 3.43 -11.96 -15.45
N LYS A 1005 4.56 -12.49 -15.92
CA LYS A 1005 5.66 -11.63 -16.40
C LYS A 1005 5.20 -10.85 -17.64
N ILE A 1006 4.53 -11.52 -18.57
CA ILE A 1006 3.72 -10.88 -19.60
C ILE A 1006 2.30 -11.46 -19.54
N GLY A 1007 1.28 -10.61 -19.41
CA GLY A 1007 -0.13 -10.99 -19.45
C GLY A 1007 -0.86 -10.19 -20.52
N ILE A 1008 -1.52 -10.86 -21.46
CA ILE A 1008 -2.38 -10.20 -22.47
C ILE A 1008 -3.75 -10.86 -22.43
N ASN A 1009 -4.76 -10.08 -22.08
CA ASN A 1009 -6.15 -10.48 -22.14
C ASN A 1009 -6.90 -9.58 -23.13
N ALA A 1010 -7.18 -10.13 -24.31
CA ALA A 1010 -7.95 -9.42 -25.34
C ALA A 1010 -8.80 -10.38 -26.14
N LYS A 1011 -9.85 -9.89 -26.80
CA LYS A 1011 -10.58 -10.74 -27.75
C LYS A 1011 -9.70 -11.06 -28.95
N ASN A 1012 -9.03 -10.03 -29.49
CA ASN A 1012 -8.15 -10.14 -30.64
C ASN A 1012 -6.75 -9.63 -30.27
N ILE A 1013 -5.74 -10.49 -30.42
CA ILE A 1013 -4.33 -10.20 -30.21
C ILE A 1013 -3.60 -10.38 -31.55
N ARG A 1014 -3.08 -9.30 -32.12
CA ARG A 1014 -2.28 -9.34 -33.35
C ARG A 1014 -0.81 -9.07 -33.03
N LEU A 1015 0.06 -9.96 -33.49
CA LEU A 1015 1.50 -9.78 -33.47
C LEU A 1015 1.98 -9.67 -34.92
N ASP A 1016 2.58 -8.56 -35.30
CA ASP A 1016 3.11 -8.32 -36.65
C ASP A 1016 4.59 -7.92 -36.53
N HIS A 1017 5.51 -8.75 -37.02
CA HIS A 1017 6.96 -8.57 -36.85
C HIS A 1017 7.36 -8.25 -35.40
N SER A 1018 6.72 -8.94 -34.44
CA SER A 1018 6.81 -8.60 -33.02
C SER A 1018 7.16 -9.80 -32.15
N HIS A 1019 7.80 -9.51 -31.02
CA HIS A 1019 8.42 -10.52 -30.18
C HIS A 1019 8.04 -10.36 -28.71
N LEU A 1020 7.47 -11.41 -28.11
CA LEU A 1020 7.24 -11.52 -26.67
C LEU A 1020 8.35 -12.39 -26.07
N PHE A 1021 9.07 -11.88 -25.08
CA PHE A 1021 10.24 -12.56 -24.51
C PHE A 1021 10.21 -12.53 -22.97
N VAL A 1022 10.21 -13.70 -22.35
CA VAL A 1022 10.33 -13.86 -20.90
C VAL A 1022 11.48 -14.80 -20.59
N SER A 1023 12.38 -14.40 -19.69
CA SER A 1023 13.48 -15.26 -19.24
C SER A 1023 13.77 -15.10 -17.75
N GLY A 1024 13.59 -16.21 -17.02
CA GLY A 1024 13.94 -16.34 -15.61
C GLY A 1024 15.25 -17.06 -15.36
N GLU A 1025 15.92 -16.70 -14.26
CA GLU A 1025 17.00 -17.52 -13.69
C GLU A 1025 16.47 -18.82 -13.07
N ASP A 1026 17.31 -19.87 -13.04
CA ASP A 1026 16.97 -21.19 -12.50
C ASP A 1026 17.05 -21.17 -10.96
N LYS A 1027 16.20 -20.36 -10.33
CA LYS A 1027 16.16 -20.11 -8.89
C LYS A 1027 14.75 -20.27 -8.34
N LEU A 1028 14.63 -20.91 -7.17
CA LEU A 1028 13.38 -21.02 -6.45
C LEU A 1028 12.83 -19.63 -6.07
N ASN A 1029 11.51 -19.53 -6.02
CA ASN A 1029 10.73 -18.36 -5.65
C ASN A 1029 10.91 -17.15 -6.59
N THR A 1030 11.44 -17.31 -7.81
CA THR A 1030 11.59 -16.18 -8.77
C THR A 1030 10.46 -16.09 -9.80
N SER A 1031 9.84 -17.24 -10.11
CA SER A 1031 8.84 -17.37 -11.16
C SER A 1031 7.44 -17.05 -10.64
N ALA A 1032 6.51 -16.75 -11.56
CA ALA A 1032 5.10 -16.60 -11.23
C ALA A 1032 4.54 -17.93 -10.68
N MET A 1033 3.64 -17.84 -9.71
CA MET A 1033 2.98 -18.97 -9.04
C MET A 1033 1.64 -19.30 -9.71
N PRO A 1034 1.07 -20.50 -9.46
CA PRO A 1034 -0.21 -20.93 -10.04
C PRO A 1034 -1.32 -19.90 -9.90
N GLY A 1035 -2.04 -19.66 -11.00
CA GLY A 1035 -2.92 -18.49 -11.20
C GLY A 1035 -2.29 -17.40 -12.08
N ALA A 1036 -0.96 -17.41 -12.22
CA ALA A 1036 -0.18 -16.58 -13.13
C ALA A 1036 0.79 -17.45 -13.96
N ALA A 1037 1.56 -16.84 -14.87
CA ALA A 1037 2.51 -17.53 -15.72
C ALA A 1037 3.71 -16.65 -16.12
N GLY A 1038 4.74 -17.24 -16.74
CA GLY A 1038 5.72 -16.48 -17.51
C GLY A 1038 5.00 -15.61 -18.53
N ILE A 1039 4.22 -16.23 -19.42
CA ILE A 1039 3.33 -15.55 -20.37
C ILE A 1039 1.90 -16.08 -20.21
N PHE A 1040 0.92 -15.20 -20.01
CA PHE A 1040 -0.50 -15.57 -19.92
C PHE A 1040 -1.29 -14.89 -21.06
N LEU A 1041 -1.88 -15.68 -21.95
CA LEU A 1041 -2.66 -15.21 -23.10
C LEU A 1041 -4.12 -15.66 -22.99
N ILE A 1042 -5.06 -14.73 -23.18
CA ILE A 1042 -6.50 -15.02 -23.26
C ILE A 1042 -7.03 -14.40 -24.55
N GLY A 1043 -7.73 -15.19 -25.37
CA GLY A 1043 -8.41 -14.78 -26.61
C GLY A 1043 -7.82 -15.36 -27.89
N ASP A 1044 -8.00 -14.67 -29.01
CA ASP A 1044 -7.52 -15.10 -30.33
C ASP A 1044 -6.20 -14.41 -30.68
N VAL A 1045 -5.11 -15.18 -30.76
CA VAL A 1045 -3.77 -14.70 -31.10
C VAL A 1045 -3.44 -15.03 -32.55
N VAL A 1046 -3.15 -14.00 -33.35
CA VAL A 1046 -2.70 -14.13 -34.74
C VAL A 1046 -1.32 -13.50 -34.90
N GLY A 1047 -0.33 -14.31 -35.25
CA GLY A 1047 1.05 -13.87 -35.52
C GLY A 1047 1.37 -13.78 -37.01
N LYS A 1048 2.13 -12.76 -37.40
CA LYS A 1048 2.77 -12.59 -38.71
C LYS A 1048 4.25 -12.33 -38.49
N ASN A 1049 5.11 -13.22 -39.00
CA ASN A 1049 6.56 -13.18 -38.78
C ASN A 1049 6.96 -12.81 -37.33
N SER A 1050 6.29 -13.43 -36.36
CA SER A 1050 6.36 -13.05 -34.94
C SER A 1050 6.78 -14.23 -34.07
N SER A 1051 7.28 -13.95 -32.86
CA SER A 1051 7.69 -15.02 -31.94
C SER A 1051 7.30 -14.79 -30.49
N ILE A 1052 7.11 -15.90 -29.77
CA ILE A 1052 6.86 -15.93 -28.32
C ILE A 1052 7.90 -16.85 -27.69
N TYR A 1053 8.65 -16.36 -26.72
CA TYR A 1053 9.68 -17.10 -26.00
C TYR A 1053 9.46 -17.01 -24.49
N ALA A 1054 9.43 -18.15 -23.80
CA ALA A 1054 9.34 -18.20 -22.34
C ALA A 1054 10.32 -19.21 -21.73
N LYS A 1055 11.25 -18.73 -20.90
CA LYS A 1055 12.08 -19.55 -20.02
C LYS A 1055 11.68 -19.34 -18.56
N THR A 1056 11.25 -20.39 -17.88
CA THR A 1056 10.86 -20.34 -16.45
C THR A 1056 11.40 -21.53 -15.65
N TYR A 1057 11.48 -21.38 -14.33
CA TYR A 1057 11.98 -22.42 -13.43
C TYR A 1057 10.87 -23.10 -12.62
N GLN A 1058 9.83 -22.35 -12.23
CA GLN A 1058 8.67 -22.86 -11.50
C GLN A 1058 7.37 -22.34 -12.14
N GLY A 1059 6.25 -22.97 -11.78
CA GLY A 1059 4.92 -22.58 -12.22
C GLY A 1059 4.69 -22.90 -13.70
N TYR A 1060 4.01 -22.00 -14.39
CA TYR A 1060 3.64 -22.17 -15.80
C TYR A 1060 4.50 -21.27 -16.68
N SER A 1061 5.17 -21.82 -17.71
CA SER A 1061 5.91 -20.97 -18.65
C SER A 1061 4.95 -20.17 -19.53
N ILE A 1062 3.98 -20.86 -20.15
CA ILE A 1062 2.88 -20.25 -20.90
C ILE A 1062 1.56 -20.82 -20.38
N ARG A 1063 0.59 -19.94 -20.10
CA ARG A 1063 -0.78 -20.33 -19.74
C ARG A 1063 -1.80 -19.67 -20.66
N THR A 1064 -2.87 -20.40 -20.97
CA THR A 1064 -4.10 -19.89 -21.60
C THR A 1064 -5.32 -20.20 -20.73
N SER A 1065 -6.48 -19.64 -21.07
CA SER A 1065 -7.74 -19.93 -20.36
C SER A 1065 -8.95 -19.75 -21.29
N GLY A 1066 -10.05 -20.44 -20.98
CA GLY A 1066 -11.28 -20.39 -21.76
C GLY A 1066 -11.11 -20.89 -23.20
N LYS A 1067 -11.91 -20.38 -24.13
CA LYS A 1067 -11.72 -20.59 -25.56
C LYS A 1067 -10.61 -19.67 -26.07
N THR A 1068 -9.41 -20.23 -26.31
CA THR A 1068 -8.25 -19.50 -26.83
C THR A 1068 -7.79 -20.11 -28.17
N THR A 1069 -7.39 -19.27 -29.12
CA THR A 1069 -6.74 -19.71 -30.36
C THR A 1069 -5.35 -19.11 -30.48
N LEU A 1070 -4.38 -19.93 -30.87
CA LEU A 1070 -3.04 -19.48 -31.24
C LEU A 1070 -2.84 -19.84 -32.71
N SER A 1071 -2.60 -18.84 -33.56
CA SER A 1071 -2.44 -19.05 -34.99
C SER A 1071 -1.37 -18.17 -35.63
N GLY A 1072 -0.65 -18.70 -36.62
CA GLY A 1072 -0.02 -17.85 -37.64
C GLY A 1072 -1.06 -17.36 -38.66
N GLU A 1073 -0.77 -16.22 -39.29
CA GLU A 1073 -1.64 -15.57 -40.28
C GLU A 1073 -1.87 -16.48 -41.49
N SER A 1074 -0.80 -17.06 -42.06
CA SER A 1074 -0.89 -17.87 -43.27
C SER A 1074 -0.20 -19.24 -43.16
N SER A 1075 0.89 -19.34 -42.39
CA SER A 1075 1.72 -20.56 -42.33
C SER A 1075 2.41 -20.73 -40.98
N ALA A 1076 2.91 -21.94 -40.71
CA ALA A 1076 3.68 -22.27 -39.49
C ALA A 1076 4.91 -21.39 -39.23
N LYS A 1077 5.42 -20.67 -40.23
CA LYS A 1077 6.55 -19.74 -40.07
C LYS A 1077 6.13 -18.38 -39.50
N ASP A 1078 4.84 -18.05 -39.56
CA ASP A 1078 4.34 -16.72 -39.18
C ASP A 1078 4.28 -16.54 -37.66
N LEU A 1079 4.18 -17.63 -36.91
CA LEU A 1079 4.23 -17.62 -35.45
C LEU A 1079 5.07 -18.79 -34.94
N ARG A 1080 6.20 -18.46 -34.29
CA ARG A 1080 7.03 -19.42 -33.56
C ARG A 1080 6.89 -19.23 -32.06
N ILE A 1081 6.54 -20.29 -31.35
CA ILE A 1081 6.45 -20.32 -29.89
C ILE A 1081 7.50 -21.29 -29.35
N THR A 1082 8.32 -20.83 -28.41
CA THR A 1082 9.39 -21.63 -27.78
C THR A 1082 9.31 -21.51 -26.27
N VAL A 1083 9.27 -22.67 -25.61
CA VAL A 1083 9.20 -22.77 -24.16
C VAL A 1083 10.36 -23.59 -23.63
N ILE A 1084 11.02 -23.08 -22.59
CA ILE A 1084 12.05 -23.80 -21.83
C ILE A 1084 11.64 -23.80 -20.36
N HIS A 1085 11.29 -24.97 -19.82
CA HIS A 1085 10.95 -25.12 -18.40
C HIS A 1085 12.02 -25.94 -17.69
N THR A 1086 12.85 -25.27 -16.87
CA THR A 1086 14.04 -25.87 -16.22
C THR A 1086 13.77 -26.49 -14.84
N GLY A 1087 12.51 -26.43 -14.38
CA GLY A 1087 12.11 -26.98 -13.09
C GLY A 1087 12.27 -28.51 -12.94
N PRO A 1088 12.50 -29.00 -11.71
CA PRO A 1088 12.66 -30.42 -11.40
C PRO A 1088 11.32 -31.18 -11.42
N TYR A 1089 11.38 -32.50 -11.19
CA TYR A 1089 10.20 -33.29 -10.84
C TYR A 1089 9.47 -32.71 -9.61
N PRO A 1090 8.13 -32.79 -9.56
CA PRO A 1090 7.38 -32.45 -8.36
C PRO A 1090 7.80 -33.39 -7.21
N LYS A 1091 7.98 -32.83 -6.00
CA LYS A 1091 8.28 -33.64 -4.80
C LYS A 1091 7.01 -34.33 -4.30
N ASP A 1092 7.14 -35.60 -3.91
CA ASP A 1092 6.05 -36.42 -3.38
C ASP A 1092 5.48 -35.80 -2.09
N SER A 1093 4.15 -35.74 -1.95
CA SER A 1093 3.44 -35.11 -0.82
C SER A 1093 3.46 -35.97 0.45
N GLY A 1094 4.54 -36.72 0.66
CA GLY A 1094 4.75 -37.60 1.79
C GLY A 1094 5.46 -36.91 2.95
N SER A 1095 4.69 -36.54 3.98
CA SER A 1095 5.10 -36.32 5.37
C SER A 1095 5.70 -34.95 5.79
N VAL A 1096 5.10 -34.44 6.89
CA VAL A 1096 5.57 -33.41 7.84
C VAL A 1096 5.72 -31.98 7.32
N PHE A 1097 4.65 -31.19 7.32
CA PHE A 1097 4.56 -29.78 7.80
C PHE A 1097 3.12 -29.30 7.60
N GLY A 1098 2.59 -28.49 8.53
CA GLY A 1098 1.19 -28.06 8.55
C GLY A 1098 0.71 -27.44 7.22
N ALA A 1099 -0.60 -27.52 7.01
CA ALA A 1099 -1.36 -27.31 5.76
C ALA A 1099 -1.20 -25.97 5.00
N ASN A 1100 -0.21 -25.13 5.32
CA ASN A 1100 0.09 -23.87 4.60
C ASN A 1100 1.45 -23.88 3.89
N SER A 1101 2.19 -25.00 3.87
CA SER A 1101 3.56 -25.08 3.31
C SER A 1101 3.72 -26.09 2.16
N ALA A 1102 2.70 -26.89 1.85
CA ALA A 1102 2.72 -27.87 0.76
C ALA A 1102 2.62 -27.22 -0.65
N ASP A 1103 2.19 -25.96 -0.74
CA ASP A 1103 1.93 -25.25 -2.00
C ASP A 1103 3.15 -24.49 -2.59
N TYR A 1104 4.32 -24.48 -1.94
CA TYR A 1104 5.51 -23.82 -2.52
C TYR A 1104 6.28 -24.69 -3.53
N PHE A 1105 5.98 -25.99 -3.59
CA PHE A 1105 6.62 -26.95 -4.51
C PHE A 1105 5.70 -27.37 -5.68
N ILE A 1106 4.75 -26.49 -6.05
CA ILE A 1106 3.73 -26.78 -7.07
C ILE A 1106 4.35 -26.96 -8.47
N GLU A 1107 3.90 -28.03 -9.12
CA GLU A 1107 4.07 -28.49 -10.51
C GLU A 1107 4.70 -27.49 -11.50
N GLY A 1108 5.89 -27.81 -12.03
CA GLY A 1108 6.46 -27.14 -13.20
C GLY A 1108 5.80 -27.62 -14.50
N ILE A 1109 5.24 -26.68 -15.28
CA ILE A 1109 4.57 -26.97 -16.56
C ILE A 1109 4.99 -25.98 -17.64
N GLY A 1110 5.44 -26.47 -18.79
CA GLY A 1110 5.74 -25.61 -19.94
C GLY A 1110 4.50 -24.92 -20.50
N PHE A 1111 3.44 -25.67 -20.81
CA PHE A 1111 2.20 -25.15 -21.39
C PHE A 1111 0.94 -25.66 -20.67
N ASP A 1112 0.14 -24.73 -20.14
CA ASP A 1112 -1.09 -24.99 -19.40
C ASP A 1112 -2.30 -24.33 -20.09
N VAL A 1113 -3.41 -25.06 -20.27
CA VAL A 1113 -4.64 -24.55 -20.92
C VAL A 1113 -5.74 -24.14 -19.93
N GLY A 1114 -5.39 -24.07 -18.65
CA GLY A 1114 -6.34 -23.80 -17.58
C GLY A 1114 -7.26 -24.97 -17.25
N ASP A 1115 -8.00 -24.80 -16.17
CA ASP A 1115 -8.88 -25.79 -15.54
C ASP A 1115 -10.36 -25.39 -15.58
N ILE A 1116 -10.65 -24.20 -16.09
CA ILE A 1116 -12.00 -23.65 -16.07
C ILE A 1116 -12.78 -24.05 -17.32
N ILE A 1117 -13.97 -24.61 -17.10
CA ILE A 1117 -14.90 -25.04 -18.15
C ILE A 1117 -15.74 -23.85 -18.60
N GLN A 1118 -15.63 -23.53 -19.89
CA GLN A 1118 -16.52 -22.59 -20.57
C GLN A 1118 -17.52 -23.38 -21.40
N ARG A 1119 -18.80 -23.00 -21.37
CA ARG A 1119 -19.86 -23.62 -22.18
C ARG A 1119 -20.48 -22.61 -23.15
N ASP A 1120 -20.89 -23.07 -24.32
CA ASP A 1120 -21.70 -22.27 -25.26
C ASP A 1120 -23.18 -22.18 -24.81
N GLU A 1121 -24.00 -21.44 -25.55
CA GLU A 1121 -25.43 -21.28 -25.26
C GLU A 1121 -26.22 -22.59 -25.31
N LYS A 1122 -25.67 -23.63 -25.96
CA LYS A 1122 -26.25 -24.97 -26.07
C LYS A 1122 -25.73 -25.92 -24.98
N GLY A 1123 -24.85 -25.46 -24.10
CA GLY A 1123 -24.27 -26.25 -23.01
C GLY A 1123 -23.01 -27.05 -23.37
N ASN A 1124 -22.50 -26.94 -24.61
CA ASN A 1124 -21.30 -27.66 -25.05
C ASN A 1124 -20.05 -27.02 -24.45
N VAL A 1125 -19.08 -27.84 -24.02
CA VAL A 1125 -17.78 -27.35 -23.55
C VAL A 1125 -16.99 -26.75 -24.72
N ILE A 1126 -16.57 -25.50 -24.58
CA ILE A 1126 -15.77 -24.76 -25.56
C ILE A 1126 -14.40 -24.31 -25.01
N SER A 1127 -14.11 -24.60 -23.75
CA SER A 1127 -12.80 -24.32 -23.13
C SER A 1127 -11.70 -25.23 -23.68
N GLY A 1128 -10.54 -24.64 -23.96
CA GLY A 1128 -9.39 -25.33 -24.55
C GLY A 1128 -8.61 -24.40 -25.46
N THR A 1129 -7.46 -24.88 -25.95
CA THR A 1129 -6.62 -24.10 -26.88
C THR A 1129 -6.50 -24.78 -28.22
N THR A 1130 -6.82 -24.06 -29.29
CA THR A 1130 -6.61 -24.52 -30.68
C THR A 1130 -5.33 -23.91 -31.24
N LEU A 1131 -4.47 -24.75 -31.83
CA LEU A 1131 -3.21 -24.38 -32.47
C LEU A 1131 -3.33 -24.57 -33.98
N SER A 1132 -3.10 -23.53 -34.77
CA SER A 1132 -3.11 -23.58 -36.25
C SER A 1132 -1.97 -22.78 -36.86
N ASN A 1133 -1.46 -23.18 -38.03
CA ASN A 1133 -0.46 -22.39 -38.78
C ASN A 1133 0.70 -21.89 -37.91
N LEU A 1134 1.23 -22.68 -36.97
CA LEU A 1134 2.31 -22.24 -36.08
C LEU A 1134 3.32 -23.36 -35.81
N GLU A 1135 4.51 -22.97 -35.35
CA GLU A 1135 5.53 -23.86 -34.81
C GLU A 1135 5.61 -23.68 -33.29
N PHE A 1136 5.28 -24.72 -32.52
CA PHE A 1136 5.33 -24.72 -31.06
C PHE A 1136 6.34 -25.77 -30.57
N ASN A 1137 7.42 -25.30 -29.96
CA ASN A 1137 8.48 -26.12 -29.36
C ASN A 1137 8.48 -25.97 -27.83
N ILE A 1138 8.43 -27.09 -27.09
CA ILE A 1138 8.46 -27.09 -25.63
C ILE A 1138 9.56 -28.00 -25.12
N PHE A 1139 10.44 -27.49 -24.26
CA PHE A 1139 11.56 -28.24 -23.70
C PHE A 1139 11.52 -28.23 -22.16
N ALA A 1140 11.33 -29.40 -21.56
CA ALA A 1140 11.30 -29.61 -20.11
C ALA A 1140 12.37 -30.64 -19.67
N PRO A 1141 13.65 -30.24 -19.63
CA PRO A 1141 14.77 -31.19 -19.50
C PRO A 1141 14.93 -31.85 -18.13
N ASN A 1142 14.35 -31.26 -17.07
CA ASN A 1142 14.72 -31.56 -15.68
C ASN A 1142 13.63 -32.26 -14.86
N GLY A 1143 12.50 -32.65 -15.48
CA GLY A 1143 11.41 -33.38 -14.82
C GLY A 1143 10.10 -32.59 -14.68
N ALA A 1144 10.10 -31.30 -14.99
CA ALA A 1144 8.87 -30.58 -15.30
C ALA A 1144 8.11 -31.23 -16.47
N ARG A 1145 6.79 -31.00 -16.54
CA ARG A 1145 5.97 -31.47 -17.66
C ARG A 1145 6.05 -30.47 -18.80
N ALA A 1146 6.14 -30.92 -20.04
CA ALA A 1146 6.07 -30.05 -21.19
C ALA A 1146 4.69 -29.38 -21.27
N PHE A 1147 3.61 -30.13 -21.07
CA PHE A 1147 2.25 -29.60 -21.13
C PHE A 1147 1.28 -30.33 -20.21
N LYS A 1148 0.14 -29.68 -19.91
CA LYS A 1148 -0.99 -30.28 -19.19
C LYS A 1148 -2.25 -30.19 -20.05
N SER A 1149 -2.78 -31.34 -20.45
CA SER A 1149 -3.98 -31.46 -21.28
C SER A 1149 -4.63 -32.83 -21.11
N TYR A 1150 -5.96 -32.87 -21.11
CA TYR A 1150 -6.74 -34.07 -20.80
C TYR A 1150 -7.46 -34.63 -22.02
N ASP A 1151 -7.82 -35.90 -21.96
CA ASP A 1151 -8.71 -36.53 -22.94
C ASP A 1151 -10.16 -36.10 -22.69
N ASN A 1152 -10.83 -35.64 -23.74
CA ASN A 1152 -12.25 -35.27 -23.72
C ASN A 1152 -13.17 -36.33 -24.33
N SER A 1153 -12.63 -37.47 -24.77
CA SER A 1153 -13.40 -38.54 -25.43
C SER A 1153 -14.30 -39.33 -24.47
N SER A 1154 -14.06 -39.26 -23.15
CA SER A 1154 -14.76 -40.04 -22.13
C SER A 1154 -15.40 -39.22 -20.99
N LYS A 1155 -15.17 -37.90 -20.92
CA LYS A 1155 -15.71 -37.01 -19.88
C LYS A 1155 -16.05 -35.62 -20.45
N ASP A 1156 -17.30 -35.19 -20.32
CA ASP A 1156 -17.84 -33.86 -20.69
C ASP A 1156 -17.28 -32.65 -19.88
N TYR A 1157 -16.04 -32.74 -19.35
CA TYR A 1157 -15.65 -31.97 -18.16
C TYR A 1157 -14.21 -31.41 -18.11
N VAL A 1158 -13.37 -31.45 -19.16
CA VAL A 1158 -11.97 -30.93 -19.01
C VAL A 1158 -11.43 -30.21 -20.26
N PRO A 1159 -10.73 -29.06 -20.12
CA PRO A 1159 -10.08 -28.37 -21.24
C PRO A 1159 -8.97 -29.20 -21.90
N ASN A 1160 -8.86 -29.12 -23.23
CA ASN A 1160 -7.86 -29.86 -24.03
C ASN A 1160 -7.07 -28.97 -25.01
N ILE A 1161 -5.91 -29.47 -25.45
CA ILE A 1161 -5.12 -28.89 -26.55
C ILE A 1161 -5.52 -29.55 -27.87
N LYS A 1162 -5.90 -28.73 -28.85
CA LYS A 1162 -6.22 -29.17 -30.21
C LYS A 1162 -5.19 -28.68 -31.22
N VAL A 1163 -4.46 -29.61 -31.84
CA VAL A 1163 -3.42 -29.33 -32.84
C VAL A 1163 -3.98 -29.56 -34.25
N MET A 1164 -4.13 -28.48 -35.03
CA MET A 1164 -4.58 -28.57 -36.41
C MET A 1164 -3.47 -29.12 -37.31
N LYS A 1165 -3.82 -29.69 -38.48
CA LYS A 1165 -2.84 -30.24 -39.44
C LYS A 1165 -1.79 -29.24 -39.92
N SER A 1166 -2.11 -27.94 -39.88
CA SER A 1166 -1.21 -26.86 -40.28
C SER A 1166 -0.29 -26.36 -39.17
N ALA A 1167 -0.41 -26.90 -37.95
CA ALA A 1167 0.48 -26.60 -36.83
C ALA A 1167 1.51 -27.72 -36.62
N ILE A 1168 2.68 -27.34 -36.12
CA ILE A 1168 3.76 -28.22 -35.69
C ILE A 1168 3.84 -28.10 -34.16
N PHE A 1169 3.68 -29.23 -33.46
CA PHE A 1169 3.75 -29.28 -32.00
C PHE A 1169 4.80 -30.29 -31.56
N ASN A 1170 5.95 -29.77 -31.14
CA ASN A 1170 7.10 -30.56 -30.69
C ASN A 1170 7.31 -30.38 -29.19
N TYR A 1171 7.59 -31.47 -28.49
CA TYR A 1171 7.88 -31.40 -27.07
C TYR A 1171 8.97 -32.38 -26.63
N PHE A 1172 9.73 -31.98 -25.61
CA PHE A 1172 10.59 -32.86 -24.84
C PHE A 1172 10.20 -32.74 -23.36
N GLU A 1173 9.94 -33.87 -22.71
CA GLU A 1173 9.83 -33.99 -21.26
C GLU A 1173 10.46 -35.30 -20.83
N ARG A 1174 10.96 -35.37 -19.60
CA ARG A 1174 11.33 -36.66 -19.00
C ARG A 1174 10.06 -37.49 -18.73
N PRO A 1175 10.16 -38.82 -18.60
CA PRO A 1175 9.01 -39.66 -18.26
C PRO A 1175 8.30 -39.14 -17.01
N ARG A 1176 6.96 -39.02 -17.09
CA ARG A 1176 6.13 -38.52 -16.00
C ARG A 1176 6.07 -39.55 -14.88
N ILE A 1177 6.29 -39.11 -13.64
CA ILE A 1177 6.13 -39.92 -12.43
C ILE A 1177 4.78 -39.67 -11.73
N VAL A 1178 4.09 -38.57 -12.07
CA VAL A 1178 2.76 -38.20 -11.56
C VAL A 1178 1.88 -37.61 -12.67
N SER A 1179 0.56 -37.59 -12.45
CA SER A 1179 -0.45 -36.97 -13.34
C SER A 1179 -0.44 -37.51 -14.79
N LEU A 1180 -0.28 -38.84 -14.93
CA LEU A 1180 -0.23 -39.55 -16.22
C LEU A 1180 -1.43 -39.25 -17.13
N ALA A 1181 -2.61 -39.02 -16.56
CA ALA A 1181 -3.84 -38.72 -17.30
C ALA A 1181 -3.86 -37.34 -18.00
N SER A 1182 -2.85 -36.49 -17.79
CA SER A 1182 -2.78 -35.11 -18.32
C SER A 1182 -1.78 -34.93 -19.48
N ASN A 1183 -1.52 -36.00 -20.24
CA ASN A 1183 -0.55 -36.04 -21.34
C ASN A 1183 -1.20 -36.16 -22.74
N VAL A 1184 -2.50 -35.83 -22.86
CA VAL A 1184 -3.27 -36.08 -24.08
C VAL A 1184 -3.43 -34.81 -24.90
N VAL A 1185 -3.22 -34.90 -26.21
CA VAL A 1185 -3.48 -33.83 -27.17
C VAL A 1185 -4.35 -34.34 -28.31
N THR A 1186 -5.27 -33.52 -28.79
CA THR A 1186 -6.13 -33.86 -29.94
C THR A 1186 -5.46 -33.38 -31.23
N GLY A 1187 -4.82 -34.29 -31.98
CA GLY A 1187 -4.11 -33.95 -33.22
C GLY A 1187 -2.73 -34.62 -33.29
N LYS A 1188 -1.86 -34.16 -34.20
CA LYS A 1188 -0.49 -34.67 -34.30
C LYS A 1188 0.43 -33.90 -33.33
N SER A 1189 1.21 -34.64 -32.54
CA SER A 1189 2.31 -34.12 -31.73
C SER A 1189 3.56 -34.98 -31.92
N GLN A 1190 4.73 -34.39 -31.73
CA GLN A 1190 6.02 -35.07 -31.83
C GLN A 1190 6.77 -34.98 -30.51
N ALA A 1191 6.96 -36.12 -29.85
CA ALA A 1191 7.93 -36.25 -28.77
C ALA A 1191 9.34 -36.28 -29.37
N LEU A 1192 10.21 -35.38 -28.91
CA LEU A 1192 11.60 -35.28 -29.35
C LEU A 1192 12.50 -36.20 -28.54
N SER A 1193 13.60 -36.68 -29.15
CA SER A 1193 14.68 -37.30 -28.39
C SER A 1193 15.48 -36.23 -27.63
N LEU A 1194 16.26 -36.64 -26.62
CA LEU A 1194 17.17 -35.72 -25.91
C LEU A 1194 18.16 -35.05 -26.87
N ARG A 1195 18.66 -35.79 -27.87
CA ARG A 1195 19.57 -35.26 -28.89
C ARG A 1195 18.88 -34.20 -29.75
N ASP A 1196 17.65 -34.47 -30.19
CA ASP A 1196 16.90 -33.52 -31.02
C ASP A 1196 16.57 -32.26 -30.22
N MET A 1197 16.19 -32.40 -28.93
CA MET A 1197 16.00 -31.28 -28.02
C MET A 1197 17.27 -30.44 -27.88
N LEU A 1198 18.42 -31.05 -27.57
CA LEU A 1198 19.70 -30.34 -27.44
C LEU A 1198 20.06 -29.60 -28.73
N ARG A 1199 19.91 -30.24 -29.88
CA ARG A 1199 20.14 -29.61 -31.19
C ARG A 1199 19.25 -28.39 -31.43
N ASN A 1200 17.98 -28.47 -31.02
CA ASN A 1200 17.06 -27.33 -31.12
C ASN A 1200 17.47 -26.20 -30.16
N ILE A 1201 17.83 -26.52 -28.92
CA ILE A 1201 18.31 -25.53 -27.94
C ILE A 1201 19.60 -24.85 -28.42
N ASP A 1202 20.57 -25.61 -28.94
CA ASP A 1202 21.82 -25.07 -29.50
C ASP A 1202 21.55 -24.11 -30.66
N GLN A 1203 20.63 -24.48 -31.56
CA GLN A 1203 20.19 -23.60 -32.65
C GLN A 1203 19.55 -22.31 -32.13
N ILE A 1204 18.73 -22.39 -31.07
CA ILE A 1204 18.10 -21.23 -30.43
C ILE A 1204 19.14 -20.34 -29.76
N GLN A 1205 20.19 -20.91 -29.16
CA GLN A 1205 21.29 -20.19 -28.52
C GLN A 1205 22.35 -19.68 -29.52
N GLY A 1206 22.16 -19.90 -30.82
CA GLY A 1206 23.12 -19.49 -31.85
C GLY A 1206 24.42 -20.29 -31.86
N VAL A 1207 24.44 -21.46 -31.21
CA VAL A 1207 25.56 -22.40 -31.21
C VAL A 1207 25.54 -23.17 -32.53
N LYS A 1208 26.68 -23.22 -33.24
CA LYS A 1208 26.79 -24.01 -34.49
C LYS A 1208 26.46 -25.47 -34.17
N ALA A 1209 25.57 -26.08 -34.94
CA ALA A 1209 25.27 -27.51 -34.83
C ALA A 1209 26.54 -28.33 -35.11
N SER A 1210 27.33 -28.62 -34.09
CA SER A 1210 28.47 -29.53 -34.20
C SER A 1210 27.95 -30.97 -34.31
N ASN A 1211 28.73 -31.82 -34.97
CA ASN A 1211 28.48 -33.26 -35.13
C ASN A 1211 28.56 -33.99 -33.78
N LEU A 1212 27.61 -33.76 -32.88
CA LEU A 1212 27.66 -34.23 -31.49
C LEU A 1212 26.97 -35.60 -31.36
N GLY A 1213 27.75 -36.62 -31.71
CA GLY A 1213 27.45 -38.03 -31.43
C GLY A 1213 27.44 -38.31 -29.92
N LEU A 1214 26.89 -39.47 -29.55
CA LEU A 1214 26.61 -39.96 -28.18
C LEU A 1214 27.71 -39.76 -27.11
N GLN A 1215 28.96 -39.44 -27.49
CA GLN A 1215 30.10 -39.27 -26.58
C GLN A 1215 30.08 -37.99 -25.74
N GLN A 1216 29.30 -36.96 -26.09
CA GLN A 1216 29.16 -35.76 -25.23
C GLN A 1216 28.00 -35.84 -24.23
N ALA A 1217 27.05 -36.77 -24.40
CA ALA A 1217 26.05 -37.04 -23.36
C ALA A 1217 26.70 -37.63 -22.07
N SER A 1218 27.97 -38.05 -22.16
CA SER A 1218 28.78 -38.57 -21.06
C SER A 1218 29.78 -37.55 -20.50
N ASN A 1219 29.94 -36.39 -21.13
CA ASN A 1219 30.92 -35.36 -20.76
C ASN A 1219 30.41 -33.99 -21.24
N THR A 1220 29.49 -33.38 -20.49
CA THR A 1220 29.20 -31.96 -20.64
C THR A 1220 29.37 -31.27 -19.31
N ASN A 1221 30.38 -30.41 -19.24
CA ASN A 1221 30.41 -29.26 -18.35
C ASN A 1221 29.15 -28.43 -18.61
N LEU A 1222 28.07 -28.78 -17.94
CA LEU A 1222 26.89 -27.97 -17.74
C LEU A 1222 27.24 -26.84 -16.76
N PRO A 1223 26.46 -25.75 -16.70
CA PRO A 1223 26.63 -24.69 -15.69
C PRO A 1223 26.83 -25.32 -14.30
N THR A 1224 27.74 -24.76 -13.51
CA THR A 1224 28.29 -25.34 -12.27
C THR A 1224 27.24 -25.81 -11.24
N SER A 1225 25.99 -25.38 -11.36
CA SER A 1225 24.83 -25.81 -10.57
C SER A 1225 24.17 -27.13 -11.01
N LEU A 1226 24.60 -27.75 -12.11
CA LEU A 1226 24.13 -29.06 -12.58
C LEU A 1226 25.17 -30.19 -12.37
N ASN A 1227 26.43 -29.85 -12.08
CA ASN A 1227 27.51 -30.82 -11.83
C ASN A 1227 27.40 -31.55 -10.47
N GLN A 1228 26.54 -31.12 -9.56
CA GLN A 1228 26.35 -31.81 -8.27
C GLN A 1228 25.51 -33.10 -8.38
N ILE A 1229 24.85 -33.33 -9.51
CA ILE A 1229 24.00 -34.52 -9.72
C ILE A 1229 24.79 -35.66 -10.36
N ASP A 1230 25.81 -35.39 -11.18
CA ASP A 1230 26.68 -36.43 -11.76
C ASP A 1230 27.47 -37.19 -10.68
N ASN A 1231 27.83 -36.55 -9.57
CA ASN A 1231 28.49 -37.21 -8.44
C ASN A 1231 27.54 -38.08 -7.59
N ILE A 1232 26.23 -37.88 -7.69
CA ILE A 1232 25.23 -38.74 -7.03
C ILE A 1232 24.88 -39.90 -7.97
N ILE A 1233 24.84 -39.69 -9.28
CA ILE A 1233 24.61 -40.75 -10.27
C ILE A 1233 25.79 -41.72 -10.35
N GLN A 1234 27.03 -41.26 -10.09
CA GLN A 1234 28.20 -42.15 -10.04
C GLN A 1234 28.39 -42.90 -8.70
N ASN A 1235 27.72 -42.50 -7.61
CA ASN A 1235 27.87 -43.12 -6.28
C ASN A 1235 26.63 -43.83 -5.74
N VAL A 1236 25.55 -43.90 -6.51
CA VAL A 1236 24.42 -44.78 -6.18
C VAL A 1236 24.56 -46.07 -6.99
N SER A 1237 25.24 -47.06 -6.41
CA SER A 1237 24.95 -48.45 -6.76
C SER A 1237 23.52 -48.77 -6.30
N LEU A 1238 22.57 -48.69 -7.22
CA LEU A 1238 21.28 -49.34 -7.03
C LEU A 1238 21.52 -50.85 -7.06
N PRO A 1239 20.99 -51.64 -6.12
CA PRO A 1239 20.88 -53.08 -6.31
C PRO A 1239 19.94 -53.31 -7.50
N GLU A 1240 20.40 -54.03 -8.52
CA GLU A 1240 19.53 -54.54 -9.58
C GLU A 1240 18.53 -55.53 -8.96
N GLU A 1241 17.32 -55.10 -8.61
CA GLU A 1241 16.19 -56.02 -8.48
C GLU A 1241 15.60 -56.27 -9.87
N ARG A 1242 15.84 -57.48 -10.36
CA ARG A 1242 15.31 -58.02 -11.62
C ARG A 1242 13.80 -58.27 -11.45
N SER A 1243 12.99 -57.65 -12.30
CA SER A 1243 11.55 -57.96 -12.35
C SER A 1243 11.30 -59.12 -13.33
N GLU A 1244 10.83 -60.25 -12.82
CA GLU A 1244 10.27 -61.35 -13.62
C GLU A 1244 8.79 -61.08 -13.89
N VAL A 1245 8.33 -61.32 -15.13
CA VAL A 1245 6.92 -61.20 -15.52
C VAL A 1245 6.34 -62.61 -15.62
N GLU A 1246 5.32 -62.89 -14.80
CA GLU A 1246 4.54 -64.12 -14.79
C GLU A 1246 3.21 -63.90 -15.51
N ILE A 1247 2.85 -64.83 -16.42
CA ILE A 1247 1.54 -64.86 -17.06
C ILE A 1247 0.80 -66.08 -16.52
N CYS A 1248 -0.35 -65.86 -15.90
CA CYS A 1248 -1.21 -66.90 -15.34
C CYS A 1248 -2.50 -67.01 -16.15
N ASP A 1249 -2.88 -68.24 -16.52
CA ASP A 1249 -4.21 -68.53 -17.07
C ASP A 1249 -5.22 -68.54 -15.90
N ALA A 1250 -6.37 -67.86 -16.07
CA ALA A 1250 -7.39 -67.78 -15.03
C ALA A 1250 -8.12 -69.11 -14.77
N SER A 1251 -7.94 -70.13 -15.62
CA SER A 1251 -8.65 -71.41 -15.56
C SER A 1251 -7.80 -72.63 -15.16
N SER A 1252 -6.48 -72.49 -15.12
CA SER A 1252 -5.56 -73.51 -14.61
C SER A 1252 -4.46 -72.81 -13.81
N GLN A 1253 -4.29 -73.17 -12.54
CA GLN A 1253 -3.33 -72.56 -11.59
C GLN A 1253 -1.83 -72.78 -11.95
N GLU A 1254 -1.47 -72.78 -13.22
CA GLU A 1254 -0.09 -72.77 -13.69
C GLU A 1254 0.24 -71.38 -14.26
N CYS A 1255 1.25 -70.74 -13.66
CA CYS A 1255 1.84 -69.50 -14.14
C CYS A 1255 3.16 -69.82 -14.85
N SER A 1256 3.45 -69.11 -15.93
CA SER A 1256 4.70 -69.27 -16.68
C SER A 1256 5.51 -67.97 -16.70
N THR A 1257 6.80 -68.08 -16.40
CA THR A 1257 7.76 -66.97 -16.31
C THR A 1257 8.49 -66.82 -17.65
N LEU A 1258 8.51 -65.61 -18.22
CA LEU A 1258 9.21 -65.36 -19.49
C LEU A 1258 10.72 -65.11 -19.27
N PRO A 1259 11.62 -65.71 -20.08
CA PRO A 1259 13.05 -65.46 -19.98
C PRO A 1259 13.44 -64.05 -20.47
N SER A 1260 14.35 -63.41 -19.75
CA SER A 1260 14.75 -62.00 -19.82
C SER A 1260 15.58 -61.56 -21.05
N LYS A 1261 15.50 -62.28 -22.18
CA LYS A 1261 16.18 -61.92 -23.43
C LYS A 1261 15.29 -62.13 -24.66
N MET A 1262 14.28 -61.29 -24.87
CA MET A 1262 13.70 -61.11 -26.21
C MET A 1262 12.98 -59.76 -26.35
N ASN A 1263 13.36 -58.98 -27.36
CA ASN A 1263 12.58 -57.84 -27.86
C ASN A 1263 11.33 -58.38 -28.57
N GLY A 1264 10.22 -58.56 -27.85
CA GLY A 1264 8.94 -58.99 -28.41
C GLY A 1264 7.83 -57.97 -28.16
N LYS A 1265 7.05 -57.63 -29.20
CA LYS A 1265 5.77 -56.91 -29.05
C LYS A 1265 4.72 -57.86 -28.49
N VAL A 1266 4.08 -57.49 -27.38
CA VAL A 1266 2.87 -58.16 -26.88
C VAL A 1266 1.64 -57.36 -27.32
N SER A 1267 0.70 -58.00 -28.00
CA SER A 1267 -0.62 -57.43 -28.33
C SER A 1267 -1.64 -58.14 -27.46
N VAL A 1268 -2.33 -57.40 -26.59
CA VAL A 1268 -3.43 -57.94 -25.77
C VAL A 1268 -4.74 -57.53 -26.45
N GLY A 1269 -5.55 -58.52 -26.83
CA GLY A 1269 -6.89 -58.31 -27.40
C GLY A 1269 -7.91 -57.86 -26.35
N GLU A 1270 -9.10 -57.49 -26.82
CA GLU A 1270 -10.20 -56.94 -26.01
C GLU A 1270 -10.53 -57.78 -24.77
N ILE A 1271 -10.67 -57.12 -23.62
CA ILE A 1271 -11.20 -57.70 -22.40
C ILE A 1271 -12.71 -57.39 -22.39
N LEU A 1272 -13.53 -58.44 -22.43
CA LEU A 1272 -14.98 -58.40 -22.24
C LEU A 1272 -15.37 -58.08 -20.79
#